data_AF-A0A2M7VBK4-F1
#
_entry.id   AF-A0A2M7VBK4-F1
#
_cell.length_a   1.000
_cell.length_b   1.000
_cell.length_c   1.000
_cell.angle_alpha   90.00
_cell.angle_beta   90.00
_cell.angle_gamma   90.00
#
_symmetry.space_group_name_H-M   'P 1'
#
loop_
_entity.id
_entity.type
_entity.pdbx_description
1 polymer ?
#
loop_
_entity_poly.entity_id
_entity_poly.type
_entity_poly.pdbx_seq_one_letter_code
_entity_poly.pdbx_strand_id
1 'polypeptide(L)'
;MILRRGSLLILFLIIFLVYPIFVKAENIIDVPFISQYPPGTDWYHTKNCGPTSYLMIDSFYTSRLLIVDTIKSMDDWLFDKYGFPVNNYNGSLTDTKDIFNISLNFGDFYEEDVVKTRSLKDIKDAVNKGIPVIVAVYTNMRENGDYDVGHFMVLTGMTDDTVYVNDPGKTNGKNMSYTLEQFKSAWALQNNAALIFYPPGHKQLLRRDNSFKITSPYGADSVFADYWSFIPNIFDLDNIDRPSDDVLSEDVLAVEEQVETVSYEATITDKNKSLEVEPGQIVDIKVVVKNTGNTVWQKNLISLNVIGGKEVNNKYYHSSWKTHLRPTILDSNVVSGAIGSFSFKLQVPEDIGSYDFKSIIVRQSGTNFTQVGGDVFSLHLDVAKKEIEVEEIVIVDNKENKNFFEKLKGNVDDVFEKVNNVVEDVVYTIKQIPTYFGGGNSSGGNTSEENKQTVEQTTPDLFFTIDNSSNVIWLNTNTSTISGEKSVELNNLKINDVVNDFTNSSTTWFADVYLEEGENIFSLEFFDSDLTNSVTGTVNLYLDTISPETPVLNTVLNTNDSPQIELDWQSSDEASGLDYYVIEYKYLDDTDWQTLFENTTSTSYIFPVDIGSNYQFRAQAYDVAGNISNWSSENEISVDWSKEVVINEIAYAPTSEGNCGGDWVELYNPELLDLSGWIVEILSEDSFSTVNITSSSTEQYFVVSTLDIPDSGAQIILKNSSGKIIDESNQSSGWFVTNNFTHARSLERLNNNLAGNLVGNWRVNNSLRFSLYNASCGQDYSSKGFSNYGYNFLADNLADNYIFDTSTSSDDNVLTLNKDGNPYILDEKVIIPAGYTLVLDPGVVVVGRFNKSYLEISGNLIINGSGNNPVYFTSSKDKTVGDWGLSDGEPVPGDWSSIVVKGGGDLQANYTNFWYGGQTYRNGDCFVCYAQQVIRNEGGSVVINNSNFTNMLVKADYADNNDAYIWNAGYIEINNSIFDNGYRVLFAGNGSHVSISGSTFRNFAVENISPLYLGGSILDKWQNNIFENNSVNTVVLPTLEVTEDYTLTADYSNVFFDGINVSPTATLTIAPGAYVNINTYKWLKVEGSLQALGTADNHIRVCLLSSCSGIWFSNSSGNNLSYVDVRNAGYQFKNDYPYKENQNYTAAIWTVGSEVTMNNVSVLESRRPTGYALCSVGSNLNISNSEFGWSADYSKNSSWIIGGMKLRGDTVYLDNVNFSFLNYAIEAKTGDSIITYDNMTSDNFVNMYYIPHHNQNWLPYNLFPFTSYSY
;
A
#
# COMPACT_ATOMS: atom_id res chain seq x y z
N MET A 1 47.23 -5.22 -3.70
CA MET A 1 47.81 -5.84 -2.47
C MET A 1 47.70 -4.83 -1.32
N ILE A 2 46.63 -4.96 -0.53
CA ILE A 2 46.47 -4.69 0.93
C ILE A 2 47.07 -3.37 1.48
N LEU A 3 46.27 -2.29 1.67
CA LEU A 3 45.40 -1.92 2.82
C LEU A 3 46.19 -1.40 4.04
N ARG A 4 46.28 -0.07 4.28
CA ARG A 4 45.32 0.87 4.93
C ARG A 4 44.88 0.46 6.35
N ARG A 5 45.34 1.21 7.37
CA ARG A 5 44.53 1.70 8.51
C ARG A 5 45.36 2.62 9.42
N GLY A 6 44.85 3.81 9.69
CA GLY A 6 45.34 4.71 10.75
C GLY A 6 45.91 6.03 10.24
N SER A 7 45.05 7.02 9.94
CA SER A 7 45.25 8.48 10.12
C SER A 7 44.20 9.30 9.35
N LEU A 8 42.91 9.03 9.58
CA LEU A 8 41.79 9.84 9.06
C LEU A 8 40.88 10.20 10.23
N LEU A 9 41.32 11.13 11.08
CA LEU A 9 40.50 11.65 12.19
C LEU A 9 40.66 13.16 12.45
N ILE A 10 41.43 13.89 11.63
CA ILE A 10 41.60 15.34 11.77
C ILE A 10 41.61 15.98 10.37
N LEU A 11 40.53 15.78 9.62
CA LEU A 11 40.20 16.57 8.42
C LEU A 11 38.70 16.51 8.07
N PHE A 12 37.86 16.12 9.02
CA PHE A 12 36.39 15.95 8.86
C PHE A 12 35.58 16.90 9.76
N LEU A 13 36.22 17.95 10.28
CA LEU A 13 35.65 18.85 11.30
C LEU A 13 35.59 20.34 10.88
N ILE A 14 35.80 20.66 9.59
CA ILE A 14 35.72 22.05 9.07
C ILE A 14 34.99 22.11 7.71
N ILE A 15 34.04 21.21 7.46
CA ILE A 15 33.07 21.34 6.35
C ILE A 15 31.71 20.88 6.89
N PHE A 16 31.12 21.65 7.81
CA PHE A 16 29.70 21.58 8.20
C PHE A 16 29.30 22.81 9.04
N LEU A 17 29.75 23.99 8.61
CA LEU A 17 29.35 25.28 9.19
C LEU A 17 29.18 26.25 8.01
N VAL A 18 28.05 26.13 7.32
CA VAL A 18 27.13 27.17 6.83
C VAL A 18 26.11 26.41 5.95
N TYR A 19 25.13 25.77 6.60
CA TYR A 19 23.82 25.58 5.97
C TYR A 19 22.92 26.66 6.59
N PRO A 20 22.16 27.42 5.78
CA PRO A 20 21.18 28.34 6.32
C PRO A 20 20.18 27.52 7.14
N ILE A 21 19.83 28.06 8.30
CA ILE A 21 18.65 27.66 9.06
C ILE A 21 17.49 27.75 8.06
N PHE A 22 16.93 26.61 7.66
CA PHE A 22 15.58 26.62 7.10
C PHE A 22 14.68 27.17 8.21
N VAL A 23 14.16 28.36 7.99
CA VAL A 23 13.08 28.90 8.78
C VAL A 23 11.94 27.88 8.76
N LYS A 24 11.47 27.63 9.97
CA LYS A 24 10.36 26.76 10.39
C LYS A 24 9.21 26.72 9.38
N ALA A 25 8.67 25.53 9.14
CA ALA A 25 7.36 25.35 8.52
C ALA A 25 6.32 26.24 9.22
N GLU A 26 5.60 27.04 8.44
CA GLU A 26 4.56 27.95 8.91
C GLU A 26 3.38 27.13 9.47
N ASN A 27 2.85 27.53 10.63
CA ASN A 27 1.73 26.86 11.29
C ASN A 27 0.42 27.13 10.52
N ILE A 28 0.23 26.50 9.37
CA ILE A 28 -1.03 26.51 8.62
C ILE A 28 -1.90 25.35 9.10
N ILE A 29 -3.11 25.65 9.55
CA ILE A 29 -4.12 24.68 9.96
C ILE A 29 -4.65 23.98 8.70
N ASP A 30 -4.54 22.65 8.63
CA ASP A 30 -5.09 21.87 7.52
C ASP A 30 -6.60 21.69 7.67
N VAL A 31 -7.35 22.75 7.36
CA VAL A 31 -8.82 22.71 7.32
C VAL A 31 -9.27 22.11 5.98
N PRO A 32 -10.18 21.11 5.97
CA PRO A 32 -10.80 20.58 4.75
C PRO A 32 -11.40 21.70 3.88
N PHE A 33 -11.31 21.56 2.56
CA PHE A 33 -11.68 22.60 1.60
C PHE A 33 -12.78 22.12 0.63
N ILE A 34 -13.75 22.99 0.37
CA ILE A 34 -14.70 22.86 -0.73
C ILE A 34 -15.08 24.26 -1.24
N SER A 35 -15.27 24.39 -2.55
CA SER A 35 -15.76 25.63 -3.16
C SER A 35 -17.27 25.82 -2.94
N GLN A 36 -17.72 27.08 -2.90
CA GLN A 36 -19.16 27.41 -2.79
C GLN A 36 -19.96 27.13 -4.09
N TYR A 37 -19.26 26.80 -5.18
CA TYR A 37 -19.84 26.42 -6.46
C TYR A 37 -19.09 25.21 -7.05
N PRO A 38 -19.80 24.20 -7.58
CA PRO A 38 -21.24 23.94 -7.38
C PRO A 38 -21.60 23.71 -5.89
N PRO A 39 -22.85 23.91 -5.43
CA PRO A 39 -24.09 24.04 -6.20
C PRO A 39 -24.40 25.50 -6.61
N GLY A 40 -25.50 25.70 -7.33
CA GLY A 40 -25.89 27.01 -7.88
C GLY A 40 -25.90 27.03 -9.41
N THR A 41 -26.21 28.18 -10.00
CA THR A 41 -26.28 28.34 -11.46
C THR A 41 -24.94 28.77 -12.06
N ASP A 42 -24.17 29.59 -11.33
CA ASP A 42 -22.87 30.11 -11.77
C ASP A 42 -22.16 30.88 -10.63
N TRP A 43 -20.87 31.16 -10.84
CA TRP A 43 -20.01 31.90 -9.93
C TRP A 43 -20.48 33.34 -9.60
N TYR A 44 -21.24 33.98 -10.50
CA TYR A 44 -21.69 35.36 -10.30
C TYR A 44 -22.92 35.44 -9.38
N HIS A 45 -23.75 34.39 -9.36
CA HIS A 45 -24.98 34.37 -8.58
C HIS A 45 -24.87 33.64 -7.23
N THR A 46 -23.89 32.75 -7.06
CA THR A 46 -23.68 32.01 -5.80
C THR A 46 -23.35 32.95 -4.63
N LYS A 47 -24.02 32.72 -3.49
CA LYS A 47 -23.94 33.50 -2.24
C LYS A 47 -23.60 32.62 -1.04
N ASN A 48 -23.05 31.44 -1.30
CA ASN A 48 -22.82 30.39 -0.29
C ASN A 48 -21.49 30.48 0.48
N CYS A 49 -20.72 31.56 0.32
CA CYS A 49 -19.42 31.71 1.00
C CYS A 49 -19.48 31.51 2.53
N GLY A 50 -20.51 32.03 3.21
CA GLY A 50 -20.71 31.86 4.65
C GLY A 50 -21.05 30.43 5.07
N PRO A 51 -22.15 29.84 4.56
CA PRO A 51 -22.51 28.44 4.81
C PRO A 51 -21.39 27.45 4.47
N THR A 52 -20.71 27.64 3.34
CA THR A 52 -19.58 26.80 2.93
C THR A 52 -18.37 26.98 3.84
N SER A 53 -18.07 28.21 4.29
CA SER A 53 -17.01 28.45 5.29
C SER A 53 -17.31 27.74 6.62
N TYR A 54 -18.57 27.76 7.07
CA TYR A 54 -18.98 27.01 8.26
C TYR A 54 -18.82 25.50 8.08
N LEU A 55 -19.26 24.95 6.95
CA LEU A 55 -19.13 23.52 6.68
C LEU A 55 -17.66 23.05 6.72
N MET A 56 -16.73 23.88 6.22
CA MET A 56 -15.28 23.61 6.35
C MET A 56 -14.82 23.50 7.81
N ILE A 57 -15.33 24.38 8.69
CA ILE A 57 -15.09 24.30 10.15
C ILE A 57 -15.76 23.07 10.78
N ASP A 58 -17.00 22.78 10.41
CA ASP A 58 -17.75 21.64 10.94
C ASP A 58 -17.07 20.31 10.60
N SER A 59 -16.63 20.17 9.34
CA SER A 59 -15.87 19.01 8.84
C SER A 59 -14.54 18.83 9.57
N PHE A 60 -13.84 19.94 9.87
CA PHE A 60 -12.60 19.92 10.63
C PHE A 60 -12.77 19.29 12.03
N TYR A 61 -13.93 19.43 12.67
CA TYR A 61 -14.18 18.87 14.00
C TYR A 61 -14.94 17.54 14.03
N THR A 62 -15.82 17.28 13.05
CA THR A 62 -16.79 16.17 13.11
C THR A 62 -16.55 15.04 12.11
N SER A 63 -15.50 15.15 11.28
CA SER A 63 -15.24 14.24 10.15
C SER A 63 -16.37 14.20 9.11
N ARG A 64 -17.29 15.18 9.12
CA ARG A 64 -18.35 15.32 8.11
C ARG A 64 -17.75 15.47 6.72
N LEU A 65 -18.22 14.65 5.78
CA LEU A 65 -17.77 14.70 4.39
C LEU A 65 -18.22 16.01 3.71
N LEU A 66 -17.27 16.75 3.11
CA LEU A 66 -17.54 17.95 2.33
C LEU A 66 -17.82 17.59 0.88
N ILE A 67 -19.09 17.62 0.49
CA ILE A 67 -19.54 17.46 -0.89
C ILE A 67 -20.61 18.50 -1.23
N VAL A 68 -20.91 18.63 -2.52
CA VAL A 68 -21.92 19.57 -3.06
C VAL A 68 -23.27 19.42 -2.35
N ASP A 69 -23.69 18.19 -2.05
CA ASP A 69 -24.97 17.92 -1.40
C ASP A 69 -25.00 18.39 0.07
N THR A 70 -23.85 18.51 0.73
CA THR A 70 -23.75 19.10 2.07
C THR A 70 -24.09 20.59 2.03
N ILE A 71 -23.71 21.31 0.95
CA ILE A 71 -24.08 22.72 0.74
C ILE A 71 -25.57 22.84 0.42
N LYS A 72 -26.12 21.96 -0.42
CA LYS A 72 -27.57 21.93 -0.72
C LYS A 72 -28.41 21.68 0.54
N SER A 73 -28.00 20.70 1.35
CA SER A 73 -28.68 20.36 2.60
C SER A 73 -28.67 21.52 3.60
N MET A 74 -27.59 22.31 3.60
CA MET A 74 -27.50 23.52 4.40
C MET A 74 -28.42 24.63 3.87
N ASP A 75 -28.50 24.83 2.55
CA ASP A 75 -29.43 25.79 1.94
C ASP A 75 -30.90 25.42 2.19
N ASP A 76 -31.26 24.14 2.06
CA ASP A 76 -32.59 23.62 2.37
C ASP A 76 -32.92 23.81 3.85
N TRP A 77 -31.97 23.53 4.74
CA TRP A 77 -32.14 23.76 6.17
C TRP A 77 -32.31 25.25 6.53
N LEU A 78 -31.53 26.14 5.89
CA LEU A 78 -31.66 27.59 6.07
C LEU A 78 -33.02 28.10 5.57
N PHE A 79 -33.53 27.53 4.48
CA PHE A 79 -34.88 27.80 3.99
C PHE A 79 -35.94 27.34 4.98
N ASP A 80 -35.88 26.09 5.44
CA ASP A 80 -36.87 25.52 6.35
C ASP A 80 -36.87 26.21 7.73
N LYS A 81 -35.69 26.56 8.25
CA LYS A 81 -35.54 27.10 9.61
C LYS A 81 -35.71 28.61 9.68
N TYR A 82 -35.19 29.34 8.69
CA TYR A 82 -35.12 30.81 8.71
C TYR A 82 -35.78 31.48 7.51
N GLY A 83 -36.32 30.73 6.56
CA GLY A 83 -36.99 31.26 5.36
C GLY A 83 -36.02 31.83 4.32
N PHE A 84 -34.73 31.46 4.36
CA PHE A 84 -33.72 31.95 3.41
C PHE A 84 -33.96 31.33 2.03
N PRO A 85 -34.17 32.12 0.97
CA PRO A 85 -34.41 31.55 -0.36
C PRO A 85 -33.25 30.66 -0.84
N VAL A 86 -33.57 29.44 -1.29
CA VAL A 86 -32.60 28.48 -1.85
C VAL A 86 -32.02 28.95 -3.19
N ASN A 87 -32.77 29.72 -3.98
CA ASN A 87 -32.32 30.37 -5.23
C ASN A 87 -31.59 29.44 -6.23
N ASN A 88 -32.17 28.28 -6.55
CA ASN A 88 -31.50 27.23 -7.35
C ASN A 88 -30.15 26.79 -6.76
N TYR A 89 -30.05 26.75 -5.43
CA TYR A 89 -28.84 26.49 -4.65
C TYR A 89 -27.71 27.50 -4.88
N ASN A 90 -28.03 28.70 -5.37
CA ASN A 90 -27.13 29.85 -5.23
C ASN A 90 -27.14 30.40 -3.79
N GLY A 91 -28.07 29.93 -2.94
CA GLY A 91 -28.19 30.34 -1.56
C GLY A 91 -28.55 31.82 -1.35
N SER A 92 -28.31 32.29 -0.13
CA SER A 92 -28.66 33.64 0.32
C SER A 92 -27.48 34.31 1.04
N LEU A 93 -27.41 35.64 0.97
CA LEU A 93 -26.40 36.40 1.70
C LEU A 93 -26.55 36.13 3.20
N THR A 94 -25.44 35.82 3.86
CA THR A 94 -25.37 35.56 5.30
C THR A 94 -24.52 36.63 5.97
N ASP A 95 -24.73 36.84 7.27
CA ASP A 95 -23.84 37.63 8.11
C ASP A 95 -23.22 36.78 9.25
N THR A 96 -22.39 37.39 10.10
CA THR A 96 -21.77 36.68 11.23
C THR A 96 -22.75 36.24 12.32
N LYS A 97 -23.95 36.82 12.38
CA LYS A 97 -25.03 36.35 13.25
C LYS A 97 -25.65 35.08 12.67
N ASP A 98 -25.85 35.02 11.36
CA ASP A 98 -26.34 33.83 10.68
C ASP A 98 -25.36 32.67 10.81
N ILE A 99 -24.06 32.89 10.54
CA ILE A 99 -23.02 31.85 10.72
C ILE A 99 -22.97 31.34 12.17
N PHE A 100 -23.07 32.25 13.14
CA PHE A 100 -23.17 31.88 14.55
C PHE A 100 -24.42 31.02 14.81
N ASN A 101 -25.59 31.40 14.30
CA ASN A 101 -26.81 30.61 14.47
C ASN A 101 -26.75 29.25 13.76
N ILE A 102 -26.11 29.17 12.59
CA ILE A 102 -25.84 27.92 11.87
C ILE A 102 -25.02 27.00 12.77
N SER A 103 -23.94 27.51 13.38
CA SER A 103 -23.08 26.69 14.24
C SER A 103 -23.78 26.04 15.43
N LEU A 104 -24.80 26.71 15.98
CA LEU A 104 -25.54 26.22 17.15
C LEU A 104 -26.72 25.32 16.82
N ASN A 105 -27.35 25.53 15.66
CA ASN A 105 -28.63 24.89 15.34
C ASN A 105 -28.54 23.87 14.20
N PHE A 106 -27.50 23.97 13.36
CA PHE A 106 -27.18 22.99 12.33
C PHE A 106 -26.05 22.06 12.76
N GLY A 107 -25.03 22.61 13.43
CA GLY A 107 -23.94 21.82 14.02
C GLY A 107 -24.02 21.68 15.53
N ASP A 108 -23.02 21.01 16.09
CA ASP A 108 -22.98 20.59 17.50
C ASP A 108 -22.22 21.56 18.42
N PHE A 109 -22.05 22.84 18.03
CA PHE A 109 -21.37 23.83 18.86
C PHE A 109 -22.28 24.36 19.96
N TYR A 110 -21.74 24.58 21.16
CA TYR A 110 -22.42 25.37 22.19
C TYR A 110 -22.15 26.86 21.98
N GLU A 111 -23.07 27.73 22.45
CA GLU A 111 -22.95 29.19 22.35
C GLU A 111 -21.60 29.72 22.88
N GLU A 112 -21.07 29.03 23.89
CA GLU A 112 -19.82 29.33 24.55
C GLU A 112 -18.55 28.89 23.79
N ASP A 113 -18.69 28.04 22.77
CA ASP A 113 -17.64 27.55 21.87
C ASP A 113 -17.35 28.48 20.69
N VAL A 114 -18.26 29.41 20.38
CA VAL A 114 -18.11 30.32 19.24
C VAL A 114 -17.94 31.75 19.73
N VAL A 115 -16.73 32.30 19.55
CA VAL A 115 -16.40 33.65 20.02
C VAL A 115 -16.43 34.63 18.85
N LYS A 116 -17.34 35.60 18.92
CA LYS A 116 -17.35 36.77 18.04
C LYS A 116 -16.25 37.73 18.48
N THR A 117 -15.33 38.07 17.57
CA THR A 117 -14.26 39.03 17.85
C THR A 117 -14.10 40.03 16.70
N ARG A 118 -13.42 41.13 17.03
CA ARG A 118 -12.92 42.14 16.08
C ARG A 118 -11.43 42.45 16.27
N SER A 119 -10.76 41.65 17.09
CA SER A 119 -9.38 41.86 17.50
C SER A 119 -8.44 41.03 16.62
N LEU A 120 -7.50 41.70 15.95
CA LEU A 120 -6.47 41.03 15.15
C LEU A 120 -5.63 40.08 16.03
N LYS A 121 -5.40 40.49 17.28
CA LYS A 121 -4.71 39.69 18.28
C LYS A 121 -5.46 38.40 18.58
N ASP A 122 -6.78 38.47 18.76
CA ASP A 122 -7.58 37.29 19.10
C ASP A 122 -7.58 36.26 17.97
N ILE A 123 -7.72 36.71 16.72
CA ILE A 123 -7.72 35.81 15.56
C ILE A 123 -6.32 35.26 15.28
N LYS A 124 -5.26 36.06 15.48
CA LYS A 124 -3.85 35.61 15.38
C LYS A 124 -3.53 34.57 16.45
N ASP A 125 -3.96 34.81 17.69
CA ASP A 125 -3.78 33.88 18.81
C ASP A 125 -4.57 32.58 18.59
N ALA A 126 -5.77 32.66 18.00
CA ALA A 126 -6.59 31.49 17.68
C ALA A 126 -5.90 30.61 16.62
N VAL A 127 -5.50 31.17 15.48
CA VAL A 127 -4.86 30.37 14.42
C VAL A 127 -3.50 29.82 14.86
N ASN A 128 -2.72 30.57 15.65
CA ASN A 128 -1.48 30.09 16.25
C ASN A 128 -1.69 28.91 17.22
N LYS A 129 -2.89 28.77 17.80
CA LYS A 129 -3.28 27.65 18.66
C LYS A 129 -3.93 26.49 17.90
N GLY A 130 -3.95 26.55 16.56
CA GLY A 130 -4.60 25.52 15.74
C GLY A 130 -6.13 25.61 15.75
N ILE A 131 -6.69 26.78 16.10
CA ILE A 131 -8.13 27.02 16.17
C ILE A 131 -8.54 27.80 14.91
N PRO A 132 -9.39 27.23 14.04
CA PRO A 132 -9.75 27.86 12.78
C PRO A 132 -10.74 29.02 13.01
N VAL A 133 -10.64 30.03 12.15
CA VAL A 133 -11.39 31.29 12.29
C VAL A 133 -12.09 31.61 10.97
N ILE A 134 -13.38 31.95 11.02
CA ILE A 134 -14.07 32.53 9.85
C ILE A 134 -13.94 34.04 9.91
N VAL A 135 -13.47 34.65 8.82
CA VAL A 135 -13.30 36.09 8.68
C VAL A 135 -14.23 36.65 7.61
N ALA A 136 -14.85 37.80 7.87
CA ALA A 136 -15.60 38.55 6.87
C ALA A 136 -14.66 39.53 6.16
N VAL A 137 -14.48 39.39 4.86
CA VAL A 137 -13.57 40.21 4.04
C VAL A 137 -14.25 40.59 2.72
N TYR A 138 -13.50 41.13 1.76
CA TYR A 138 -13.95 41.31 0.39
C TYR A 138 -13.29 40.28 -0.53
N THR A 139 -13.94 39.97 -1.65
CA THR A 139 -13.38 39.10 -2.69
C THR A 139 -11.96 39.53 -3.07
N ASN A 140 -11.07 38.54 -3.23
CA ASN A 140 -9.63 38.76 -3.53
C ASN A 140 -8.84 39.61 -2.52
N MET A 141 -9.35 39.85 -1.31
CA MET A 141 -8.73 40.72 -0.30
C MET A 141 -8.41 42.14 -0.84
N ARG A 142 -9.29 42.70 -1.69
CA ARG A 142 -9.10 44.03 -2.31
C ARG A 142 -9.92 45.12 -1.62
N GLU A 143 -9.40 46.35 -1.66
CA GLU A 143 -10.10 47.55 -1.22
C GLU A 143 -11.15 47.96 -2.28
N ASN A 144 -12.40 47.56 -2.05
CA ASN A 144 -13.65 48.04 -2.65
C ASN A 144 -13.54 48.72 -4.03
N GLY A 145 -13.29 47.95 -5.09
CA GLY A 145 -13.60 48.36 -6.46
C GLY A 145 -15.06 48.08 -6.82
N ASP A 146 -15.57 48.66 -7.91
CA ASP A 146 -16.98 48.59 -8.36
C ASP A 146 -17.56 47.14 -8.56
N TYR A 147 -16.75 46.09 -8.39
CA TYR A 147 -17.10 44.68 -8.59
C TYR A 147 -16.81 43.76 -7.39
N ASP A 148 -16.19 44.25 -6.31
CA ASP A 148 -15.85 43.41 -5.15
C ASP A 148 -17.00 43.38 -4.13
N VAL A 149 -17.39 42.19 -3.69
CA VAL A 149 -18.51 41.99 -2.76
C VAL A 149 -18.02 41.42 -1.42
N GLY A 150 -18.83 41.61 -0.37
CA GLY A 150 -18.57 41.01 0.94
C GLY A 150 -18.52 39.49 0.84
N HIS A 151 -17.55 38.89 1.53
CA HIS A 151 -17.18 37.49 1.35
C HIS A 151 -16.70 36.87 2.67
N PHE A 152 -16.93 35.57 2.85
CA PHE A 152 -16.41 34.82 4.00
C PHE A 152 -15.31 33.86 3.56
N MET A 153 -14.23 33.81 4.34
CA MET A 153 -13.13 32.88 4.15
C MET A 153 -12.75 32.26 5.49
N VAL A 154 -12.15 31.07 5.47
CA VAL A 154 -11.60 30.42 6.68
C VAL A 154 -10.12 30.75 6.78
N LEU A 155 -9.73 31.52 7.79
CA LEU A 155 -8.34 31.81 8.12
C LEU A 155 -7.67 30.56 8.71
N THR A 156 -6.66 30.05 8.01
CA THR A 156 -5.91 28.83 8.34
C THR A 156 -4.51 29.14 8.88
N GLY A 157 -3.98 30.35 8.67
CA GLY A 157 -2.68 30.75 9.22
C GLY A 157 -2.46 32.26 9.15
N MET A 158 -1.54 32.77 9.98
CA MET A 158 -1.15 34.19 9.97
C MET A 158 0.31 34.34 10.46
N THR A 159 1.15 34.95 9.64
CA THR A 159 2.53 35.35 9.96
C THR A 159 2.57 36.85 10.31
N ASP A 160 3.76 37.45 10.38
CA ASP A 160 3.91 38.89 10.59
C ASP A 160 3.63 39.71 9.32
N ASP A 161 3.64 39.09 8.14
CA ASP A 161 3.48 39.75 6.84
C ASP A 161 2.40 39.11 5.93
N THR A 162 1.89 37.93 6.26
CA THR A 162 1.02 37.12 5.39
C THR A 162 -0.13 36.47 6.17
N VAL A 163 -1.29 36.34 5.54
CA VAL A 163 -2.41 35.51 6.01
C VAL A 163 -2.67 34.38 5.03
N TYR A 164 -3.03 33.21 5.56
CA TYR A 164 -3.43 32.03 4.78
C TYR A 164 -4.90 31.76 5.01
N VAL A 165 -5.66 31.56 3.93
CA VAL A 165 -7.10 31.35 3.98
C VAL A 165 -7.55 30.24 3.03
N ASN A 166 -8.57 29.50 3.43
CA ASN A 166 -9.40 28.74 2.52
C ASN A 166 -10.52 29.66 1.99
N ASP A 167 -10.47 29.99 0.71
CA ASP A 167 -11.38 30.89 0.01
C ASP A 167 -12.45 30.08 -0.75
N PRO A 168 -13.69 29.96 -0.22
CA PRO A 168 -14.73 29.20 -0.90
C PRO A 168 -15.20 29.84 -2.20
N GLY A 169 -14.86 31.11 -2.47
CA GLY A 169 -15.19 31.85 -3.69
C GLY A 169 -14.33 31.47 -4.91
N LYS A 170 -13.47 30.46 -4.79
CA LYS A 170 -12.56 29.99 -5.84
C LYS A 170 -12.59 28.46 -5.94
N THR A 171 -12.45 27.92 -7.14
CA THR A 171 -12.36 26.46 -7.36
C THR A 171 -11.13 25.86 -6.66
N ASN A 172 -9.99 26.54 -6.72
CA ASN A 172 -8.73 26.15 -6.06
C ASN A 172 -8.41 27.11 -4.91
N GLY A 173 -9.36 27.29 -4.00
CA GLY A 173 -9.27 28.28 -2.93
C GLY A 173 -8.55 27.80 -1.65
N LYS A 174 -8.01 26.58 -1.61
CA LYS A 174 -7.34 26.06 -0.40
C LYS A 174 -6.01 26.79 -0.17
N ASN A 175 -5.76 27.23 1.08
CA ASN A 175 -4.51 27.86 1.52
C ASN A 175 -4.02 29.04 0.65
N MET A 176 -4.94 29.85 0.13
CA MET A 176 -4.61 31.10 -0.56
C MET A 176 -3.90 32.05 0.40
N SER A 177 -2.78 32.63 -0.04
CA SER A 177 -2.03 33.62 0.73
C SER A 177 -2.35 35.04 0.27
N TYR A 178 -2.41 35.96 1.24
CA TYR A 178 -2.56 37.40 1.01
C TYR A 178 -1.68 38.16 2.00
N THR A 179 -1.23 39.36 1.65
CA THR A 179 -0.42 40.13 2.61
C THR A 179 -1.27 40.54 3.82
N LEU A 180 -0.65 40.60 5.00
CA LEU A 180 -1.33 40.98 6.24
C LEU A 180 -1.95 42.38 6.12
N GLU A 181 -1.31 43.29 5.38
CA GLU A 181 -1.85 44.63 5.11
C GLU A 181 -3.08 44.59 4.21
N GLN A 182 -3.06 43.79 3.12
CA GLN A 182 -4.25 43.59 2.27
C GLN A 182 -5.42 42.99 3.06
N PHE A 183 -5.13 42.00 3.91
CA PHE A 183 -6.11 41.41 4.79
C PHE A 183 -6.70 42.43 5.77
N LYS A 184 -5.86 43.19 6.50
CA LYS A 184 -6.33 44.22 7.44
C LYS A 184 -7.22 45.24 6.74
N SER A 185 -6.84 45.69 5.55
CA SER A 185 -7.64 46.61 4.74
C SER A 185 -9.01 46.02 4.37
N ALA A 186 -9.05 44.81 3.81
CA ALA A 186 -10.30 44.16 3.41
C ALA A 186 -11.20 43.79 4.61
N TRP A 187 -10.59 43.38 5.72
CA TRP A 187 -11.26 43.03 6.97
C TRP A 187 -11.85 44.25 7.67
N ALA A 188 -11.15 45.40 7.64
CA ALA A 188 -11.64 46.67 8.17
C ALA A 188 -12.92 47.14 7.46
N LEU A 189 -13.04 46.92 6.15
CA LEU A 189 -14.24 47.24 5.38
C LEU A 189 -15.47 46.42 5.82
N GLN A 190 -15.25 45.24 6.41
CA GLN A 190 -16.29 44.38 7.00
C GLN A 190 -16.37 44.54 8.53
N ASN A 191 -15.98 45.71 9.06
CA ASN A 191 -16.03 46.05 10.49
C ASN A 191 -15.19 45.10 11.37
N ASN A 192 -14.10 44.56 10.80
CA ASN A 192 -13.23 43.57 11.41
C ASN A 192 -14.00 42.34 11.94
N ALA A 193 -15.09 41.92 11.30
CA ALA A 193 -15.91 40.85 11.85
C ALA A 193 -15.22 39.47 11.68
N ALA A 194 -15.12 38.71 12.77
CA ALA A 194 -14.61 37.34 12.76
C ALA A 194 -15.30 36.45 13.81
N LEU A 195 -15.30 35.14 13.56
CA LEU A 195 -15.81 34.09 14.43
C LEU A 195 -14.72 33.06 14.69
N ILE A 196 -14.33 32.89 15.95
CA ILE A 196 -13.39 31.86 16.40
C ILE A 196 -14.21 30.66 16.89
N PHE A 197 -13.89 29.47 16.38
CA PHE A 197 -14.60 28.23 16.72
C PHE A 197 -13.72 27.34 17.57
N TYR A 198 -13.97 27.30 18.88
CA TYR A 198 -13.32 26.36 19.78
C TYR A 198 -13.91 24.96 19.62
N PRO A 199 -13.17 23.89 19.97
CA PRO A 199 -13.70 22.53 19.93
C PRO A 199 -15.04 22.43 20.67
N PRO A 200 -16.07 21.76 20.09
CA PRO A 200 -17.37 21.63 20.72
C PRO A 200 -17.27 21.09 22.16
N GLY A 201 -17.87 21.80 23.12
CA GLY A 201 -17.91 21.43 24.54
C GLY A 201 -16.67 21.81 25.36
N HIS A 202 -15.75 22.63 24.85
CA HIS A 202 -14.49 22.95 25.54
C HIS A 202 -14.68 23.60 26.93
N LYS A 203 -15.77 24.36 27.14
CA LYS A 203 -16.09 24.97 28.46
C LYS A 203 -16.90 24.08 29.40
N GLN A 204 -17.63 23.08 28.90
CA GLN A 204 -18.29 22.11 29.77
C GLN A 204 -17.28 21.19 30.48
N LEU A 205 -16.13 20.95 29.85
CA LEU A 205 -14.98 20.29 30.47
C LEU A 205 -14.36 21.15 31.59
N LEU A 206 -14.25 22.48 31.39
CA LEU A 206 -13.76 23.43 32.41
C LEU A 206 -14.73 23.65 33.58
N ARG A 207 -16.05 23.45 33.40
CA ARG A 207 -17.05 23.53 34.48
C ARG A 207 -17.20 22.23 35.27
N ARG A 208 -16.88 21.06 34.70
CA ARG A 208 -16.90 19.77 35.42
C ARG A 208 -15.79 19.67 36.48
N ASP A 209 -14.64 20.29 36.24
CA ASP A 209 -13.51 20.29 37.20
C ASP A 209 -13.77 21.11 38.48
N ASN A 210 -14.76 22.01 38.48
CA ASN A 210 -15.08 22.88 39.63
C ASN A 210 -16.27 22.42 40.50
N SER A 211 -16.79 21.19 40.31
CA SER A 211 -17.91 20.68 41.13
C SER A 211 -17.70 19.30 41.74
N PHE A 212 -16.46 18.87 41.97
CA PHE A 212 -16.19 17.65 42.75
C PHE A 212 -16.16 17.94 44.26
N LYS A 213 -17.34 17.93 44.91
CA LYS A 213 -17.45 17.79 46.37
C LYS A 213 -17.21 16.32 46.73
N ILE A 214 -16.06 16.03 47.33
CA ILE A 214 -15.77 14.72 47.92
C ILE A 214 -16.50 14.63 49.27
N THR A 215 -17.49 13.74 49.36
CA THR A 215 -17.88 13.13 50.65
C THR A 215 -17.18 11.79 50.77
N SER A 216 -16.27 11.67 51.73
CA SER A 216 -15.60 10.41 52.10
C SER A 216 -16.50 9.56 53.01
N PRO A 217 -16.56 8.22 52.83
CA PRO A 217 -17.19 7.33 53.80
C PRO A 217 -16.24 6.79 54.90
N TYR A 218 -14.97 7.19 54.98
CA TYR A 218 -14.09 6.77 56.07
C TYR A 218 -13.17 7.92 56.52
N GLY A 219 -13.39 8.39 57.75
CA GLY A 219 -12.59 9.43 58.38
C GLY A 219 -11.31 8.88 59.02
N ALA A 220 -10.22 9.63 58.86
CA ALA A 220 -9.17 9.86 59.86
C ALA A 220 -8.20 10.93 59.32
N ASP A 221 -7.71 11.76 60.24
CA ASP A 221 -7.17 13.10 59.99
C ASP A 221 -5.67 13.17 59.65
N SER A 222 -5.32 14.33 59.07
CA SER A 222 -4.03 15.06 59.15
C SER A 222 -2.85 14.49 58.34
N VAL A 223 -2.02 15.29 57.64
CA VAL A 223 -1.15 16.35 58.20
C VAL A 223 -0.86 17.54 57.24
N PHE A 224 -1.45 17.65 56.04
CA PHE A 224 -1.03 18.71 55.07
C PHE A 224 -2.06 19.80 54.73
N ALA A 225 -2.97 20.14 55.65
CA ALA A 225 -4.06 21.10 55.42
C ALA A 225 -3.82 22.54 55.93
N ASP A 226 -2.57 23.00 56.13
CA ASP A 226 -2.31 24.31 56.78
C ASP A 226 -1.32 25.24 56.04
N TYR A 227 -1.31 25.31 54.71
CA TYR A 227 -0.44 26.28 54.01
C TYR A 227 -1.06 27.16 52.91
N TRP A 228 -2.36 27.09 52.62
CA TRP A 228 -2.95 27.93 51.56
C TRP A 228 -4.28 28.60 51.88
N SER A 229 -4.48 28.95 53.15
CA SER A 229 -5.59 29.83 53.57
C SER A 229 -5.09 31.23 53.96
N PHE A 230 -4.65 32.04 52.99
CA PHE A 230 -4.63 33.50 53.17
C PHE A 230 -4.81 34.27 51.83
N ILE A 231 -5.87 35.07 51.79
CA ILE A 231 -6.30 36.09 50.80
C ILE A 231 -7.30 35.65 49.70
N PRO A 232 -8.60 35.90 49.94
CA PRO A 232 -9.56 36.40 48.96
C PRO A 232 -9.97 37.86 49.29
N ASN A 233 -9.95 38.73 48.27
CA ASN A 233 -10.80 39.93 48.05
C ASN A 233 -10.08 40.84 47.06
N ILE A 234 -10.86 41.56 46.24
CA ILE A 234 -10.45 42.55 45.20
C ILE A 234 -10.37 41.86 43.82
N PHE A 235 -11.33 41.88 42.89
CA PHE A 235 -12.46 42.77 42.61
C PHE A 235 -13.58 41.99 41.90
N ASP A 236 -14.80 42.17 42.38
CA ASP A 236 -16.03 42.16 41.58
C ASP A 236 -16.13 43.52 40.87
N LEU A 237 -16.74 43.59 39.67
CA LEU A 237 -17.49 44.75 39.15
C LEU A 237 -17.99 44.51 37.71
N ASP A 238 -19.27 44.16 37.63
CA ASP A 238 -20.18 44.63 36.59
C ASP A 238 -20.27 46.18 36.60
N ASN A 239 -20.50 46.75 35.41
CA ASN A 239 -20.66 48.17 35.04
C ASN A 239 -19.37 48.99 34.84
N ILE A 240 -19.18 49.52 33.62
CA ILE A 240 -19.21 50.96 33.31
C ILE A 240 -19.03 51.20 31.79
N ASP A 241 -19.82 52.15 31.30
CA ASP A 241 -19.91 52.73 29.95
C ASP A 241 -18.59 53.24 29.31
N ARG A 242 -18.62 53.36 27.97
CA ARG A 242 -17.67 54.07 27.09
C ARG A 242 -17.44 55.54 27.53
N PRO A 243 -16.27 56.17 27.27
CA PRO A 243 -16.16 57.03 26.07
C PRO A 243 -14.73 57.30 25.47
N SER A 244 -14.76 57.72 24.18
CA SER A 244 -13.97 58.72 23.40
C SER A 244 -12.46 59.03 23.57
N ASP A 245 -11.82 59.10 22.39
CA ASP A 245 -10.84 60.08 21.85
C ASP A 245 -9.42 60.31 22.44
N ASP A 246 -8.49 60.38 21.47
CA ASP A 246 -7.27 61.22 21.34
C ASP A 246 -5.89 60.84 21.94
N VAL A 247 -4.97 60.48 21.00
CA VAL A 247 -3.71 61.21 20.66
C VAL A 247 -2.42 61.00 21.49
N LEU A 248 -1.38 60.57 20.75
CA LEU A 248 0.08 60.82 20.81
C LEU A 248 1.03 60.07 21.78
N SER A 249 1.89 59.26 21.13
CA SER A 249 3.36 59.25 21.11
C SER A 249 4.22 58.87 22.34
N GLU A 250 5.33 58.21 21.97
CA GLU A 250 6.63 58.01 22.62
C GLU A 250 6.92 56.64 23.27
N ASP A 251 7.72 55.88 22.51
CA ASP A 251 8.82 55.00 22.88
C ASP A 251 8.95 54.55 24.34
N VAL A 252 8.70 53.25 24.57
CA VAL A 252 9.27 52.50 25.69
C VAL A 252 9.88 51.20 25.15
N LEU A 253 11.21 51.26 25.06
CA LEU A 253 12.22 50.21 25.24
C LEU A 253 11.77 48.73 25.21
N ALA A 254 12.38 48.02 24.28
CA ALA A 254 12.38 46.56 24.16
C ALA A 254 12.60 45.84 25.50
N VAL A 255 11.68 44.93 25.80
CA VAL A 255 11.92 43.76 26.64
C VAL A 255 11.66 42.56 25.73
N GLU A 256 12.71 41.80 25.41
CA GLU A 256 12.61 40.50 24.76
C GLU A 256 11.72 39.59 25.62
N GLU A 257 10.52 39.29 25.13
CA GLU A 257 9.74 38.15 25.64
C GLU A 257 10.24 36.90 24.91
N GLN A 258 10.98 36.05 25.62
CA GLN A 258 11.39 34.75 25.09
C GLN A 258 10.14 33.91 24.82
N VAL A 259 9.88 33.63 23.54
CA VAL A 259 8.89 32.66 23.11
C VAL A 259 9.39 31.28 23.51
N GLU A 260 8.79 30.66 24.54
CA GLU A 260 9.10 29.27 24.87
C GLU A 260 8.77 28.38 23.68
N THR A 261 9.80 27.81 23.06
CA THR A 261 9.65 26.89 21.93
C THR A 261 8.92 25.62 22.38
N VAL A 262 7.85 25.27 21.68
CA VAL A 262 7.12 23.99 21.84
C VAL A 262 8.10 22.83 21.67
N SER A 263 8.30 22.04 22.73
CA SER A 263 9.21 20.90 22.81
C SER A 263 8.41 19.61 23.01
N TYR A 264 8.70 18.62 22.17
CA TYR A 264 8.14 17.28 22.27
C TYR A 264 9.22 16.34 22.80
N GLU A 265 9.29 16.21 24.13
CA GLU A 265 10.28 15.39 24.83
C GLU A 265 9.60 14.27 25.62
N ALA A 266 10.18 13.08 25.57
CA ALA A 266 9.67 11.88 26.22
C ALA A 266 10.72 11.27 27.13
N THR A 267 10.27 10.66 28.23
CA THR A 267 11.08 9.66 28.96
C THR A 267 10.28 8.38 29.12
N ILE A 268 10.82 7.27 28.62
CA ILE A 268 10.21 5.95 28.83
C ILE A 268 10.57 5.49 30.26
N THR A 269 9.55 5.11 31.03
CA THR A 269 9.69 4.81 32.47
C THR A 269 10.43 3.50 32.69
N ASP A 270 10.24 2.53 31.78
CA ASP A 270 10.93 1.25 31.77
C ASP A 270 11.48 0.97 30.37
N LYS A 271 12.77 1.27 30.16
CA LYS A 271 13.39 1.25 28.82
C LYS A 271 13.78 -0.15 28.35
N ASN A 272 14.01 -1.08 29.29
CA ASN A 272 14.48 -2.42 29.01
C ASN A 272 13.61 -3.42 29.74
N LYS A 273 12.79 -4.15 28.97
CA LYS A 273 11.94 -5.20 29.50
C LYS A 273 12.45 -6.54 29.01
N SER A 274 12.39 -7.56 29.86
CA SER A 274 12.71 -8.94 29.49
C SER A 274 11.49 -9.81 29.75
N LEU A 275 11.16 -10.70 28.82
CA LEU A 275 10.06 -11.67 28.94
C LEU A 275 10.55 -13.06 28.51
N GLU A 276 10.24 -14.07 29.33
CA GLU A 276 10.30 -15.48 28.92
C GLU A 276 8.96 -15.84 28.28
N VAL A 277 9.01 -16.36 27.06
CA VAL A 277 7.82 -16.56 26.21
C VAL A 277 7.93 -17.86 25.42
N GLU A 278 6.79 -18.43 25.06
CA GLU A 278 6.74 -19.64 24.24
C GLU A 278 6.79 -19.30 22.73
N PRO A 279 7.36 -20.18 21.88
CA PRO A 279 7.31 -20.02 20.43
C PRO A 279 5.90 -19.72 19.90
N GLY A 280 5.75 -18.72 19.03
CA GLY A 280 4.47 -18.36 18.40
C GLY A 280 3.45 -17.67 19.33
N GLN A 281 3.78 -17.44 20.61
CA GLN A 281 2.89 -16.78 21.56
C GLN A 281 2.59 -15.32 21.16
N ILE A 282 1.35 -14.87 21.36
CA ILE A 282 0.99 -13.45 21.25
C ILE A 282 1.06 -12.81 22.63
N VAL A 283 1.84 -11.73 22.76
CA VAL A 283 2.02 -11.01 24.04
C VAL A 283 1.49 -9.58 23.96
N ASP A 284 0.76 -9.15 24.98
CA ASP A 284 0.31 -7.75 25.14
C ASP A 284 1.43 -6.92 25.77
N ILE A 285 1.97 -5.97 25.01
CA ILE A 285 3.03 -5.06 25.44
C ILE A 285 2.44 -3.68 25.73
N LYS A 286 2.74 -3.16 26.91
CA LYS A 286 2.41 -1.80 27.33
C LYS A 286 3.68 -1.02 27.64
N VAL A 287 3.97 0.00 26.86
CA VAL A 287 5.11 0.91 27.05
C VAL A 287 4.61 2.15 27.78
N VAL A 288 5.12 2.39 28.98
CA VAL A 288 4.74 3.54 29.82
C VAL A 288 5.71 4.69 29.64
N VAL A 289 5.20 5.86 29.28
CA VAL A 289 6.00 7.03 28.92
C VAL A 289 5.56 8.24 29.73
N LYS A 290 6.50 9.08 30.15
CA LYS A 290 6.24 10.40 30.69
C LYS A 290 6.49 11.46 29.62
N ASN A 291 5.51 12.35 29.41
CA ASN A 291 5.69 13.53 28.59
C ASN A 291 6.52 14.56 29.37
N THR A 292 7.77 14.75 28.98
CA THR A 292 8.70 15.72 29.59
C THR A 292 8.82 17.01 28.77
N GLY A 293 8.13 17.09 27.63
CA GLY A 293 8.01 18.29 26.82
C GLY A 293 7.04 19.30 27.42
N ASN A 294 7.02 20.52 26.90
CA ASN A 294 6.17 21.61 27.38
C ASN A 294 4.80 21.69 26.68
N THR A 295 4.39 20.66 25.93
CA THR A 295 3.13 20.63 25.19
C THR A 295 2.37 19.32 25.37
N VAL A 296 1.05 19.35 25.14
CA VAL A 296 0.19 18.17 25.24
C VAL A 296 0.43 17.26 24.04
N TRP A 297 0.67 15.98 24.31
CA TRP A 297 0.69 14.95 23.28
C TRP A 297 -0.73 14.56 22.90
N GLN A 298 -1.05 14.68 21.62
CA GLN A 298 -2.32 14.24 21.06
C GLN A 298 -2.21 12.80 20.57
N LYS A 299 -3.20 11.98 20.92
CA LYS A 299 -3.26 10.54 20.62
C LYS A 299 -2.93 10.20 19.16
N ASN A 300 -3.52 10.93 18.22
CA ASN A 300 -3.40 10.62 16.79
C ASN A 300 -2.07 11.10 16.17
N LEU A 301 -1.34 11.99 16.85
CA LEU A 301 -0.11 12.59 16.34
C LEU A 301 1.16 11.90 16.88
N ILE A 302 1.05 11.11 17.94
CA ILE A 302 2.20 10.43 18.55
C ILE A 302 2.02 8.92 18.41
N SER A 303 3.04 8.22 17.91
CA SER A 303 3.04 6.77 17.77
C SER A 303 4.32 6.13 18.22
N LEU A 304 4.24 4.81 18.43
CA LEU A 304 5.39 3.96 18.66
C LEU A 304 5.75 3.29 17.33
N ASN A 305 6.99 3.46 16.88
CA ASN A 305 7.49 2.91 15.62
C ASN A 305 8.69 2.00 15.89
N VAL A 306 8.81 0.91 15.12
CA VAL A 306 9.93 -0.06 15.26
C VAL A 306 11.22 0.45 14.63
N ILE A 307 12.35 0.03 15.17
CA ILE A 307 13.69 0.35 14.65
C ILE A 307 14.16 -0.79 13.72
N GLY A 308 14.78 -0.46 12.59
CA GLY A 308 15.42 -1.43 11.68
C GLY A 308 14.63 -1.80 10.43
N GLY A 309 13.46 -1.18 10.20
CA GLY A 309 12.68 -1.36 8.96
C GLY A 309 11.83 -2.63 8.93
N LYS A 310 11.10 -2.84 7.83
CA LYS A 310 10.02 -3.83 7.73
C LYS A 310 10.56 -5.26 7.77
N GLU A 311 11.64 -5.55 7.03
CA GLU A 311 12.21 -6.88 6.92
C GLU A 311 12.68 -7.44 8.28
N VAL A 312 13.37 -6.62 9.08
CA VAL A 312 13.91 -7.03 10.38
C VAL A 312 12.80 -7.29 11.41
N ASN A 313 11.70 -6.54 11.33
CA ASN A 313 10.61 -6.57 12.30
C ASN A 313 9.43 -7.47 11.89
N ASN A 314 9.45 -8.05 10.69
CA ASN A 314 8.33 -8.85 10.18
C ASN A 314 8.02 -10.07 11.07
N LYS A 315 9.04 -10.65 11.72
CA LYS A 315 8.90 -11.76 12.67
C LYS A 315 8.17 -11.41 13.98
N TYR A 316 8.05 -10.11 14.29
CA TYR A 316 7.35 -9.63 15.49
C TYR A 316 5.95 -9.07 15.18
N TYR A 317 5.59 -9.01 13.90
CA TYR A 317 4.41 -8.33 13.41
C TYR A 317 3.13 -9.07 13.81
N HIS A 318 2.20 -8.32 14.38
CA HIS A 318 0.83 -8.78 14.63
C HIS A 318 -0.13 -7.94 13.79
N SER A 319 -1.19 -8.54 13.26
CA SER A 319 -2.16 -7.89 12.36
C SER A 319 -2.88 -6.68 12.97
N SER A 320 -2.90 -6.56 14.30
CA SER A 320 -3.45 -5.40 15.00
C SER A 320 -2.56 -4.15 14.96
N TRP A 321 -1.36 -4.22 14.39
CA TRP A 321 -0.49 -3.06 14.26
C TRP A 321 -1.07 -2.06 13.27
N LYS A 322 -0.83 -0.76 13.48
CA LYS A 322 -1.34 0.28 12.57
C LYS A 322 -0.71 0.18 11.17
N THR A 323 0.58 -0.19 11.12
CA THR A 323 1.29 -0.62 9.92
C THR A 323 2.42 -1.60 10.32
N HIS A 324 3.06 -2.28 9.37
CA HIS A 324 4.24 -3.13 9.66
C HIS A 324 5.40 -2.41 10.38
N LEU A 325 5.43 -1.07 10.38
CA LEU A 325 6.44 -0.27 11.06
C LEU A 325 5.91 0.47 12.30
N ARG A 326 4.59 0.46 12.51
CA ARG A 326 3.91 1.26 13.52
C ARG A 326 2.99 0.36 14.36
N PRO A 327 3.54 -0.24 15.45
CA PRO A 327 2.77 -1.07 16.35
C PRO A 327 1.46 -0.44 16.85
N THR A 328 1.50 0.81 17.30
CA THR A 328 0.31 1.48 17.82
C THR A 328 0.49 3.00 17.87
N ILE A 329 -0.60 3.69 18.19
CA ILE A 329 -0.62 5.12 18.54
C ILE A 329 -0.75 5.28 20.06
N LEU A 330 -0.58 6.50 20.57
CA LEU A 330 -0.70 6.77 22.00
C LEU A 330 -2.12 6.42 22.51
N ASP A 331 -2.24 5.80 23.68
CA ASP A 331 -3.52 5.27 24.16
C ASP A 331 -4.57 6.38 24.41
N SER A 332 -4.11 7.55 24.89
CA SER A 332 -4.91 8.75 25.21
C SER A 332 -4.05 10.03 25.16
N ASN A 333 -4.66 11.22 25.16
CA ASN A 333 -3.90 12.47 25.19
C ASN A 333 -3.12 12.61 26.52
N VAL A 334 -1.88 13.11 26.47
CA VAL A 334 -0.99 13.21 27.65
C VAL A 334 -0.50 14.65 27.81
N VAL A 335 -0.96 15.34 28.85
CA VAL A 335 -0.51 16.70 29.17
C VAL A 335 0.96 16.72 29.58
N SER A 336 1.60 17.89 29.50
CA SER A 336 2.99 18.06 29.94
C SER A 336 3.17 17.59 31.40
N GLY A 337 4.21 16.81 31.65
CA GLY A 337 4.52 16.23 32.96
C GLY A 337 3.74 14.96 33.32
N ALA A 338 2.68 14.61 32.58
CA ALA A 338 1.86 13.43 32.85
C ALA A 338 2.42 12.13 32.23
N ILE A 339 1.88 11.00 32.68
CA ILE A 339 2.24 9.66 32.20
C ILE A 339 1.17 9.19 31.21
N GLY A 340 1.61 8.67 30.07
CA GLY A 340 0.78 7.95 29.10
C GLY A 340 1.31 6.56 28.80
N SER A 341 0.67 5.88 27.85
CA SER A 341 1.10 4.56 27.42
C SER A 341 0.82 4.30 25.94
N PHE A 342 1.56 3.33 25.40
CA PHE A 342 1.32 2.69 24.12
C PHE A 342 1.03 1.21 24.37
N SER A 343 -0.15 0.74 23.99
CA SER A 343 -0.55 -0.66 24.14
C SER A 343 -0.65 -1.36 22.77
N PHE A 344 0.01 -2.50 22.60
CA PHE A 344 -0.02 -3.28 21.36
C PHE A 344 0.27 -4.77 21.59
N LYS A 345 -0.20 -5.62 20.68
CA LYS A 345 0.12 -7.05 20.64
C LYS A 345 1.39 -7.30 19.85
N LEU A 346 2.27 -8.17 20.32
CA LEU A 346 3.50 -8.56 19.62
C LEU A 346 3.49 -10.07 19.39
N GLN A 347 3.80 -10.50 18.16
CA GLN A 347 3.95 -11.91 17.79
C GLN A 347 5.34 -12.38 18.20
N VAL A 348 5.45 -13.42 19.03
CA VAL A 348 6.74 -14.01 19.37
C VAL A 348 7.21 -14.91 18.21
N PRO A 349 8.50 -14.87 17.83
CA PRO A 349 9.04 -15.75 16.81
C PRO A 349 8.79 -17.25 17.11
N GLU A 350 8.60 -18.04 16.04
CA GLU A 350 8.41 -19.51 16.09
C GLU A 350 9.70 -20.26 16.49
N ASP A 351 10.86 -19.66 16.25
CA ASP A 351 12.15 -20.27 16.53
C ASP A 351 12.57 -20.03 18.00
N ILE A 352 13.03 -21.08 18.67
CA ILE A 352 13.63 -21.00 20.02
C ILE A 352 14.92 -20.20 19.95
N GLY A 353 15.08 -19.22 20.84
CA GLY A 353 16.26 -18.37 20.87
C GLY A 353 16.02 -17.03 21.57
N SER A 354 17.06 -16.20 21.56
CA SER A 354 17.06 -14.89 22.18
C SER A 354 16.86 -13.80 21.13
N TYR A 355 15.86 -12.93 21.34
CA TYR A 355 15.42 -11.93 20.37
C TYR A 355 15.32 -10.54 21.01
N ASP A 356 15.75 -9.51 20.28
CA ASP A 356 15.55 -8.12 20.67
C ASP A 356 14.54 -7.43 19.76
N PHE A 357 13.51 -6.85 20.36
CA PHE A 357 12.58 -5.92 19.75
C PHE A 357 12.89 -4.50 20.21
N LYS A 358 12.95 -3.53 19.28
CA LYS A 358 13.25 -2.13 19.61
C LYS A 358 12.28 -1.17 18.95
N SER A 359 11.86 -0.15 19.70
CA SER A 359 10.96 0.88 19.21
C SER A 359 11.28 2.27 19.77
N ILE A 360 10.91 3.30 19.00
CA ILE A 360 11.01 4.72 19.35
C ILE A 360 9.65 5.38 19.30
N ILE A 361 9.50 6.47 20.03
CA ILE A 361 8.33 7.34 19.96
C ILE A 361 8.56 8.36 18.86
N VAL A 362 7.58 8.53 17.99
CA VAL A 362 7.63 9.50 16.90
C VAL A 362 6.38 10.36 16.89
N ARG A 363 6.53 11.59 16.45
CA ARG A 363 5.45 12.51 16.11
C ARG A 363 5.26 12.49 14.61
N GLN A 364 4.02 12.31 14.19
CA GLN A 364 3.60 12.41 12.80
C GLN A 364 3.17 13.86 12.49
N SER A 365 3.71 14.39 11.39
CA SER A 365 3.32 15.67 10.77
C SER A 365 3.13 15.43 9.28
N GLY A 366 1.89 15.18 8.84
CA GLY A 366 1.61 14.70 7.49
C GLY A 366 2.21 13.30 7.25
N THR A 367 3.07 13.18 6.24
CA THR A 367 3.83 11.95 5.93
C THR A 367 5.17 11.85 6.66
N ASN A 368 5.61 12.93 7.33
CA ASN A 368 6.90 12.99 8.02
C ASN A 368 6.78 12.50 9.47
N PHE A 369 7.78 11.73 9.92
CA PHE A 369 7.88 11.22 11.28
C PHE A 369 9.14 11.77 11.94
N THR A 370 8.98 12.47 13.06
CA THR A 370 10.09 13.05 13.83
C THR A 370 10.16 12.35 15.19
N GLN A 371 11.34 11.93 15.62
CA GLN A 371 11.49 11.26 16.92
C GLN A 371 11.13 12.21 18.08
N VAL A 372 10.44 11.67 19.09
CA VAL A 372 10.02 12.39 20.30
C VAL A 372 10.81 11.86 21.48
N GLY A 373 11.73 12.67 22.00
CA GLY A 373 12.74 12.25 22.98
C GLY A 373 13.81 11.30 22.41
N GLY A 374 14.87 11.07 23.17
CA GLY A 374 15.99 10.20 22.78
C GLY A 374 15.84 8.73 23.16
N ASP A 375 14.77 8.36 23.85
CA ASP A 375 14.63 7.05 24.47
C ASP A 375 14.21 5.96 23.48
N VAL A 376 14.89 4.82 23.57
CA VAL A 376 14.55 3.58 22.85
C VAL A 376 13.99 2.58 23.85
N PHE A 377 12.79 2.09 23.58
CA PHE A 377 12.25 0.92 24.28
C PHE A 377 12.85 -0.34 23.67
N SER A 378 13.50 -1.15 24.49
CA SER A 378 14.06 -2.45 24.12
C SER A 378 13.35 -3.56 24.90
N LEU A 379 12.83 -4.55 24.18
CA LEU A 379 12.22 -5.74 24.73
C LEU A 379 13.07 -6.94 24.34
N HIS A 380 13.66 -7.58 25.35
CA HIS A 380 14.37 -8.84 25.20
C HIS A 380 13.39 -9.99 25.40
N LEU A 381 13.28 -10.86 24.40
CA LEU A 381 12.46 -12.07 24.45
C LEU A 381 13.40 -13.26 24.53
N ASP A 382 13.28 -14.02 25.62
CA ASP A 382 13.89 -15.33 25.73
C ASP A 382 12.84 -16.38 25.36
N VAL A 383 12.92 -16.89 24.14
CA VAL A 383 11.96 -17.83 23.59
C VAL A 383 12.41 -19.24 23.95
N ALA A 384 11.79 -19.83 24.97
CA ALA A 384 12.15 -21.14 25.51
C ALA A 384 10.94 -22.09 25.55
N LYS A 385 11.19 -23.40 25.54
CA LYS A 385 10.13 -24.42 25.75
C LYS A 385 9.74 -24.44 27.23
N LYS A 386 8.42 -24.41 27.49
CA LYS A 386 7.81 -24.44 28.83
C LYS A 386 8.30 -25.64 29.67
N GLU A 387 8.93 -25.38 30.82
CA GLU A 387 9.01 -26.36 31.92
C GLU A 387 7.71 -26.32 32.73
N ILE A 388 7.08 -27.47 32.95
CA ILE A 388 5.82 -27.61 33.70
C ILE A 388 6.14 -27.66 35.20
N GLU A 389 5.94 -26.55 35.91
CA GLU A 389 5.79 -26.55 37.38
C GLU A 389 4.30 -26.54 37.76
N VAL A 390 3.93 -27.48 38.62
CA VAL A 390 2.58 -27.71 39.13
C VAL A 390 2.46 -27.05 40.50
N GLU A 391 1.63 -26.01 40.65
CA GLU A 391 1.15 -25.59 41.98
C GLU A 391 -0.37 -25.32 42.04
N GLU A 392 -0.91 -25.79 43.16
CA GLU A 392 -2.26 -25.94 43.70
C GLU A 392 -3.40 -24.98 43.30
N ILE A 393 -4.57 -25.58 43.02
CA ILE A 393 -5.89 -24.94 42.99
C ILE A 393 -6.59 -25.15 44.34
N VAL A 394 -7.01 -24.05 45.00
CA VAL A 394 -7.92 -24.06 46.16
C VAL A 394 -9.38 -24.06 45.68
N ILE A 395 -10.12 -25.09 46.10
CA ILE A 395 -11.54 -25.34 45.80
C ILE A 395 -12.45 -24.64 46.84
N VAL A 396 -13.49 -23.94 46.37
CA VAL A 396 -14.69 -23.67 47.19
C VAL A 396 -15.84 -24.53 46.66
N ASP A 397 -16.27 -25.43 47.54
CA ASP A 397 -17.28 -26.48 47.38
C ASP A 397 -18.72 -25.93 47.53
N ASN A 398 -19.67 -26.42 46.73
CA ASN A 398 -20.90 -27.06 47.26
C ASN A 398 -21.82 -27.61 46.15
N LYS A 399 -21.89 -28.95 46.13
CA LYS A 399 -23.10 -29.80 46.20
C LYS A 399 -24.14 -29.74 45.06
N GLU A 400 -24.10 -30.74 44.17
CA GLU A 400 -25.01 -31.91 44.17
C GLU A 400 -24.89 -32.71 42.86
N ASN A 401 -24.03 -33.73 42.84
CA ASN A 401 -24.42 -35.07 42.35
C ASN A 401 -23.38 -36.11 42.75
N LYS A 402 -23.69 -36.80 43.85
CA LYS A 402 -22.98 -37.95 44.41
C LYS A 402 -23.41 -39.23 43.67
N ASN A 403 -22.44 -40.06 43.29
CA ASN A 403 -22.46 -41.56 43.27
C ASN A 403 -21.84 -42.23 42.03
N PHE A 404 -20.55 -42.01 41.78
CA PHE A 404 -19.78 -42.98 40.98
C PHE A 404 -18.35 -43.17 41.49
N PHE A 405 -17.67 -42.11 41.89
CA PHE A 405 -16.25 -42.16 42.26
C PHE A 405 -15.94 -42.46 43.75
N GLU A 406 -16.94 -42.50 44.65
CA GLU A 406 -16.74 -43.01 46.03
C GLU A 406 -16.71 -44.54 46.14
N LYS A 407 -17.01 -45.28 45.06
CA LYS A 407 -16.86 -46.75 45.01
C LYS A 407 -15.48 -47.23 44.54
N LEU A 408 -14.61 -46.33 44.08
CA LEU A 408 -13.27 -46.69 43.58
C LEU A 408 -12.14 -46.34 44.55
N LYS A 409 -12.41 -45.53 45.58
CA LYS A 409 -11.43 -45.15 46.62
C LYS A 409 -11.35 -46.11 47.83
N GLY A 410 -12.06 -47.23 47.79
CA GLY A 410 -11.93 -48.32 48.78
C GLY A 410 -11.05 -49.50 48.35
N ASN A 411 -10.53 -49.48 47.11
CA ASN A 411 -9.87 -50.65 46.52
C ASN A 411 -8.40 -50.44 46.13
N VAL A 412 -7.79 -49.28 46.43
CA VAL A 412 -6.39 -49.01 46.07
C VAL A 412 -5.46 -49.14 47.29
N ASP A 413 -5.95 -48.86 48.50
CA ASP A 413 -5.22 -49.16 49.74
C ASP A 413 -5.35 -50.64 50.18
N ASP A 414 -6.37 -51.36 49.69
CA ASP A 414 -6.55 -52.82 49.90
C ASP A 414 -5.68 -53.66 48.92
N VAL A 415 -5.16 -53.05 47.85
CA VAL A 415 -4.28 -53.71 46.86
C VAL A 415 -2.81 -53.64 47.30
N PHE A 416 -2.37 -52.55 47.93
CA PHE A 416 -1.02 -52.46 48.47
C PHE A 416 -0.79 -53.33 49.72
N GLU A 417 -1.84 -53.65 50.48
CA GLU A 417 -1.77 -54.63 51.58
C GLU A 417 -1.93 -56.09 51.10
N LYS A 418 -2.49 -56.33 49.90
CA LYS A 418 -2.56 -57.66 49.26
C LYS A 418 -1.32 -58.02 48.43
N VAL A 419 -0.61 -57.06 47.86
CA VAL A 419 0.64 -57.34 47.11
C VAL A 419 1.79 -57.74 48.07
N ASN A 420 1.83 -57.21 49.29
CA ASN A 420 2.81 -57.62 50.30
C ASN A 420 2.49 -58.96 51.00
N ASN A 421 1.25 -59.43 50.93
CA ASN A 421 0.86 -60.77 51.43
C ASN A 421 0.98 -61.88 50.35
N VAL A 422 1.06 -61.52 49.06
CA VAL A 422 1.29 -62.47 47.96
C VAL A 422 2.77 -62.86 47.83
N VAL A 423 3.68 -62.05 48.35
CA VAL A 423 5.13 -62.36 48.40
C VAL A 423 5.48 -63.38 49.50
N GLU A 424 4.63 -63.57 50.52
CA GLU A 424 4.80 -64.65 51.52
C GLU A 424 4.06 -65.97 51.14
N ASP A 425 3.03 -65.95 50.28
CA ASP A 425 2.32 -67.16 49.83
C ASP A 425 2.96 -67.87 48.61
N VAL A 426 3.86 -67.17 47.89
CA VAL A 426 4.72 -67.77 46.84
C VAL A 426 5.85 -68.61 47.45
N VAL A 427 6.17 -68.42 48.74
CA VAL A 427 7.09 -69.29 49.50
C VAL A 427 6.38 -70.59 49.98
N TYR A 428 5.05 -70.69 49.88
CA TYR A 428 4.30 -71.89 50.24
C TYR A 428 3.76 -72.70 49.03
N THR A 429 3.86 -72.17 47.81
CA THR A 429 3.35 -72.83 46.58
C THR A 429 4.47 -73.34 45.66
N ILE A 430 5.69 -73.52 46.19
CA ILE A 430 6.76 -74.40 45.63
C ILE A 430 6.67 -75.81 46.24
N LYS A 431 5.46 -76.22 46.63
CA LYS A 431 5.11 -77.62 46.86
C LYS A 431 3.74 -77.88 46.21
N GLN A 432 3.77 -78.78 45.23
CA GLN A 432 2.64 -79.37 44.51
C GLN A 432 2.11 -78.53 43.33
N ILE A 433 2.42 -78.94 42.10
CA ILE A 433 1.42 -79.38 41.12
C ILE A 433 2.09 -80.37 40.15
N PRO A 434 1.38 -81.45 39.73
CA PRO A 434 1.92 -82.56 38.95
C PRO A 434 1.79 -82.33 37.44
N THR A 435 2.65 -83.02 36.69
CA THR A 435 2.55 -83.27 35.25
C THR A 435 1.42 -84.25 34.92
N TYR A 436 0.67 -84.01 33.82
CA TYR A 436 0.43 -85.02 32.76
C TYR A 436 -0.40 -84.47 31.58
N PHE A 437 0.04 -84.73 30.36
CA PHE A 437 -0.77 -84.66 29.13
C PHE A 437 -1.23 -86.07 28.71
N GLY A 438 -2.55 -86.20 28.45
CA GLY A 438 -3.11 -86.76 27.21
C GLY A 438 -3.20 -88.29 26.97
N GLY A 439 -4.44 -88.81 27.01
CA GLY A 439 -5.02 -89.52 25.85
C GLY A 439 -5.42 -91.01 25.97
N GLY A 440 -6.72 -91.32 25.81
CA GLY A 440 -7.17 -92.51 25.06
C GLY A 440 -8.00 -93.62 25.74
N ASN A 441 -9.31 -93.64 25.43
CA ASN A 441 -10.23 -94.77 25.18
C ASN A 441 -10.79 -95.74 26.25
N SER A 442 -12.13 -95.66 26.37
CA SER A 442 -13.18 -96.71 26.32
C SER A 442 -13.10 -98.03 27.14
N SER A 443 -14.22 -98.26 27.84
CA SER A 443 -14.89 -99.56 28.11
C SER A 443 -14.45 -100.43 29.30
N GLY A 444 -15.25 -100.37 30.38
CA GLY A 444 -15.99 -101.55 30.86
C GLY A 444 -15.38 -102.43 31.95
N GLY A 445 -16.01 -102.42 33.14
CA GLY A 445 -16.43 -103.63 33.83
C GLY A 445 -15.50 -104.29 34.86
N ASN A 446 -15.75 -103.96 36.14
CA ASN A 446 -15.92 -104.85 37.29
C ASN A 446 -14.79 -105.76 37.84
N THR A 447 -14.79 -105.79 39.17
CA THR A 447 -14.27 -106.80 40.13
C THR A 447 -12.85 -106.68 40.70
N SER A 448 -12.82 -106.96 42.00
CA SER A 448 -11.80 -106.88 43.04
C SER A 448 -10.77 -108.02 43.03
N GLU A 449 -9.53 -107.74 43.46
CA GLU A 449 -8.77 -108.40 44.56
C GLU A 449 -7.23 -108.20 44.42
N GLU A 450 -6.55 -108.37 45.56
CA GLU A 450 -5.17 -108.01 45.95
C GLU A 450 -4.00 -108.75 45.24
N ASN A 451 -2.80 -108.13 45.12
CA ASN A 451 -1.54 -108.55 45.79
C ASN A 451 -0.25 -107.76 45.37
N LYS A 452 0.76 -107.79 46.28
CA LYS A 452 2.10 -107.13 46.28
C LYS A 452 3.17 -107.76 45.36
N GLN A 453 4.27 -107.03 44.98
CA GLN A 453 5.65 -107.09 45.57
C GLN A 453 6.87 -106.73 44.63
N THR A 454 7.83 -105.90 45.14
CA THR A 454 9.35 -105.87 45.05
C THR A 454 10.21 -105.36 43.83
N VAL A 455 11.45 -104.85 44.13
CA VAL A 455 12.39 -103.94 43.38
C VAL A 455 13.88 -104.42 43.39
N GLU A 456 14.75 -104.04 42.41
CA GLU A 456 16.27 -104.05 42.40
C GLU A 456 16.93 -103.01 41.40
N GLN A 457 18.26 -102.68 41.50
CA GLN A 457 18.99 -101.46 40.98
C GLN A 457 20.38 -101.71 40.25
N THR A 458 20.86 -100.88 39.27
CA THR A 458 22.23 -100.87 38.59
C THR A 458 22.77 -99.47 38.08
N THR A 459 24.06 -99.35 37.64
CA THR A 459 24.98 -98.17 37.35
C THR A 459 24.71 -97.24 36.13
N PRO A 460 25.25 -95.97 36.04
CA PRO A 460 24.78 -94.91 35.11
C PRO A 460 25.57 -94.69 33.77
N ASP A 461 24.86 -94.15 32.76
CA ASP A 461 25.28 -93.84 31.36
C ASP A 461 25.73 -92.36 31.15
N LEU A 462 26.70 -92.10 30.26
CA LEU A 462 27.16 -90.74 29.87
C LEU A 462 26.32 -90.15 28.71
N PHE A 463 25.82 -88.91 28.84
CA PHE A 463 25.02 -88.22 27.82
C PHE A 463 25.08 -86.68 27.95
N PHE A 464 24.61 -85.97 26.91
CA PHE A 464 24.15 -84.58 27.00
C PHE A 464 22.97 -84.31 26.05
N THR A 465 22.16 -83.29 26.35
CA THR A 465 21.06 -82.75 25.54
C THR A 465 21.33 -81.29 25.21
N ILE A 466 20.65 -80.80 24.17
CA ILE A 466 20.61 -79.38 23.80
C ILE A 466 19.14 -78.98 23.81
N ASP A 467 18.81 -77.93 24.55
CA ASP A 467 17.45 -77.39 24.58
C ASP A 467 17.11 -76.89 23.16
N ASN A 468 15.98 -77.38 22.61
CA ASN A 468 15.46 -77.10 21.26
C ASN A 468 16.20 -77.73 20.05
N SER A 469 16.80 -78.91 20.19
CA SER A 469 17.51 -79.62 19.09
C SER A 469 16.69 -80.00 17.83
N SER A 470 15.41 -79.64 17.73
CA SER A 470 14.48 -80.07 16.67
C SER A 470 13.79 -78.95 15.88
N ASN A 471 14.06 -77.67 16.17
CA ASN A 471 13.50 -76.53 15.41
C ASN A 471 14.61 -75.72 14.74
N VAL A 472 14.36 -75.24 13.52
CA VAL A 472 15.18 -74.18 12.89
C VAL A 472 14.95 -72.90 13.71
N ILE A 473 16.01 -72.36 14.32
CA ILE A 473 15.92 -71.16 15.14
C ILE A 473 16.54 -70.00 14.34
N TRP A 474 15.69 -69.06 13.93
CA TRP A 474 16.10 -67.78 13.37
C TRP A 474 16.27 -66.76 14.50
N LEU A 475 17.34 -65.99 14.41
CA LEU A 475 17.71 -64.97 15.40
C LEU A 475 18.07 -63.70 14.65
N ASN A 476 17.78 -62.55 15.27
CA ASN A 476 18.14 -61.22 14.75
C ASN A 476 19.28 -60.55 15.51
N THR A 477 19.97 -61.29 16.38
CA THR A 477 21.09 -60.80 17.18
C THR A 477 22.32 -61.68 17.00
N ASN A 478 23.49 -61.05 16.90
CA ASN A 478 24.77 -61.73 16.64
C ASN A 478 25.35 -62.49 17.85
N THR A 479 24.59 -62.60 18.94
CA THR A 479 24.95 -63.36 20.14
C THR A 479 23.75 -64.17 20.60
N SER A 480 23.97 -65.44 20.91
CA SER A 480 22.93 -66.31 21.48
C SER A 480 23.52 -67.21 22.55
N THR A 481 22.69 -67.67 23.48
CA THR A 481 23.10 -68.61 24.53
C THR A 481 22.51 -69.97 24.21
N ILE A 482 23.36 -70.96 23.91
CA ILE A 482 22.96 -72.35 23.76
C ILE A 482 23.03 -73.03 25.13
N SER A 483 22.08 -73.91 25.44
CA SER A 483 22.01 -74.58 26.75
C SER A 483 21.43 -75.99 26.65
N GLY A 484 21.56 -76.77 27.72
CA GLY A 484 20.97 -78.11 27.83
C GLY A 484 21.43 -78.86 29.07
N GLU A 485 21.23 -80.17 29.11
CA GLU A 485 21.61 -81.03 30.22
C GLU A 485 22.79 -81.95 29.87
N LYS A 486 23.54 -82.41 30.87
CA LYS A 486 24.66 -83.37 30.74
C LYS A 486 24.72 -84.31 31.95
N SER A 487 25.25 -85.51 31.73
CA SER A 487 25.64 -86.45 32.79
C SER A 487 26.67 -85.83 33.75
N VAL A 488 26.63 -86.20 35.04
CA VAL A 488 27.43 -85.58 36.11
C VAL A 488 28.93 -85.81 35.97
N GLU A 489 29.31 -86.82 35.22
CA GLU A 489 30.70 -87.21 34.98
C GLU A 489 31.40 -86.31 33.95
N LEU A 490 30.65 -85.64 33.06
CA LEU A 490 31.19 -84.74 32.03
C LEU A 490 31.35 -83.33 32.62
N ASN A 491 32.56 -82.80 32.72
CA ASN A 491 32.82 -81.51 33.40
C ASN A 491 33.46 -80.44 32.52
N ASN A 492 33.97 -80.77 31.33
CA ASN A 492 34.59 -79.80 30.42
C ASN A 492 33.81 -79.73 29.10
N LEU A 493 33.71 -78.54 28.49
CA LEU A 493 33.06 -78.31 27.19
C LEU A 493 34.00 -77.61 26.22
N LYS A 494 34.05 -78.11 24.99
CA LYS A 494 34.76 -77.52 23.86
C LYS A 494 33.74 -77.17 22.78
N ILE A 495 33.83 -75.96 22.24
CA ILE A 495 32.95 -75.48 21.16
C ILE A 495 33.82 -75.13 19.97
N ASN A 496 33.57 -75.73 18.80
CA ASN A 496 34.32 -75.51 17.56
C ASN A 496 35.85 -75.58 17.76
N ASP A 497 36.31 -76.62 18.44
CA ASP A 497 37.71 -76.87 18.75
C ASP A 497 38.43 -75.87 19.68
N VAL A 498 37.70 -74.92 20.29
CA VAL A 498 38.23 -73.99 21.30
C VAL A 498 37.83 -74.45 22.70
N VAL A 499 38.81 -74.57 23.60
CA VAL A 499 38.57 -74.88 25.02
C VAL A 499 38.14 -73.61 25.72
N ASN A 500 36.87 -73.56 26.14
CA ASN A 500 36.37 -72.52 27.03
C ASN A 500 36.49 -73.02 28.48
N ASP A 501 37.07 -72.22 29.37
CA ASP A 501 37.18 -72.58 30.79
C ASP A 501 35.77 -72.71 31.42
N PHE A 502 35.34 -73.95 31.64
CA PHE A 502 34.08 -74.26 32.30
C PHE A 502 34.35 -75.02 33.60
N THR A 503 34.19 -74.35 34.74
CA THR A 503 34.08 -75.02 36.03
C THR A 503 32.63 -74.91 36.51
N ASN A 504 31.80 -75.87 36.14
CA ASN A 504 30.51 -76.04 36.80
C ASN A 504 30.14 -77.52 36.94
N SER A 505 30.04 -77.99 38.18
CA SER A 505 29.63 -79.36 38.54
C SER A 505 28.11 -79.58 38.40
N SER A 506 27.42 -78.73 37.63
CA SER A 506 25.98 -78.79 37.39
C SER A 506 25.65 -79.81 36.29
N THR A 507 24.47 -80.42 36.34
CA THR A 507 23.92 -81.22 35.23
C THR A 507 23.36 -80.34 34.12
N THR A 508 23.22 -79.04 34.32
CA THR A 508 22.85 -78.08 33.27
C THR A 508 24.07 -77.30 32.80
N TRP A 509 24.10 -76.96 31.51
CA TRP A 509 25.15 -76.16 30.91
C TRP A 509 24.55 -75.08 30.01
N PHE A 510 25.28 -73.98 29.86
CA PHE A 510 24.98 -72.93 28.90
C PHE A 510 26.29 -72.35 28.36
N ALA A 511 26.28 -71.87 27.13
CA ALA A 511 27.42 -71.22 26.50
C ALA A 511 26.95 -70.11 25.57
N ASP A 512 27.60 -68.96 25.68
CA ASP A 512 27.37 -67.84 24.78
C ASP A 512 28.16 -68.07 23.48
N VAL A 513 27.48 -67.94 22.35
CA VAL A 513 28.04 -68.08 21.00
C VAL A 513 27.81 -66.81 20.20
N TYR A 514 28.80 -66.47 19.38
CA TYR A 514 28.71 -65.39 18.40
C TYR A 514 28.28 -65.97 17.06
N LEU A 515 27.32 -65.32 16.40
CA LEU A 515 26.75 -65.72 15.13
C LEU A 515 27.25 -64.80 14.00
N GLU A 516 27.57 -65.39 12.85
CA GLU A 516 27.75 -64.69 11.57
C GLU A 516 26.47 -64.78 10.73
N GLU A 517 26.26 -63.87 9.78
CA GLU A 517 25.03 -63.85 8.98
C GLU A 517 24.79 -65.18 8.24
N GLY A 518 23.58 -65.72 8.30
CA GLY A 518 23.22 -67.03 7.73
C GLY A 518 23.37 -68.20 8.70
N GLU A 519 23.68 -69.40 8.16
CA GLU A 519 23.75 -70.64 8.94
C GLU A 519 25.03 -70.72 9.79
N ASN A 520 24.85 -70.87 11.11
CA ASN A 520 25.91 -71.07 12.08
C ASN A 520 25.83 -72.47 12.66
N ILE A 521 26.91 -73.24 12.51
CA ILE A 521 27.00 -74.62 12.98
C ILE A 521 28.01 -74.68 14.13
N PHE A 522 27.55 -75.03 15.33
CA PHE A 522 28.39 -75.20 16.51
C PHE A 522 28.54 -76.67 16.86
N SER A 523 29.77 -77.18 16.79
CA SER A 523 30.14 -78.51 17.25
C SER A 523 30.56 -78.45 18.72
N LEU A 524 29.87 -79.21 19.56
CA LEU A 524 30.04 -79.30 21.00
C LEU A 524 30.70 -80.63 21.34
N GLU A 525 31.73 -80.60 22.18
CA GLU A 525 32.38 -81.79 22.72
C GLU A 525 32.54 -81.67 24.24
N PHE A 526 31.90 -82.58 24.98
CA PHE A 526 31.98 -82.65 26.43
C PHE A 526 32.95 -83.75 26.88
N PHE A 527 33.76 -83.50 27.90
CA PHE A 527 34.75 -84.46 28.44
C PHE A 527 34.55 -84.74 29.93
N ASP A 528 34.94 -85.94 30.36
CA ASP A 528 35.07 -86.28 31.79
C ASP A 528 36.23 -85.53 32.48
N SER A 529 36.27 -85.58 33.82
CA SER A 529 37.26 -84.85 34.63
C SER A 529 38.71 -85.22 34.31
N ASP A 530 38.93 -86.44 33.83
CA ASP A 530 40.24 -87.00 33.55
C ASP A 530 40.63 -86.86 32.06
N LEU A 531 39.75 -86.26 31.23
CA LEU A 531 39.88 -86.07 29.78
C LEU A 531 40.04 -87.39 28.99
N THR A 532 39.46 -88.48 29.50
CA THR A 532 39.56 -89.82 28.92
C THR A 532 38.36 -90.25 28.09
N ASN A 533 37.16 -89.73 28.37
CA ASN A 533 35.94 -90.02 27.60
C ASN A 533 35.28 -88.71 27.15
N SER A 534 34.82 -88.65 25.90
CA SER A 534 34.09 -87.51 25.35
C SER A 534 32.78 -87.88 24.64
N VAL A 535 31.83 -86.94 24.64
CA VAL A 535 30.55 -87.03 23.91
C VAL A 535 30.38 -85.77 23.05
N THR A 536 30.09 -85.93 21.76
CA THR A 536 29.97 -84.84 20.79
C THR A 536 28.55 -84.63 20.30
N GLY A 537 28.19 -83.40 19.93
CA GLY A 537 26.93 -83.07 19.22
C GLY A 537 27.02 -81.73 18.51
N THR A 538 25.95 -81.35 17.80
CA THR A 538 25.95 -80.15 16.92
C THR A 538 24.64 -79.39 17.08
N VAL A 539 24.70 -78.05 17.05
CA VAL A 539 23.55 -77.14 17.02
C VAL A 539 23.66 -76.18 15.83
N ASN A 540 22.56 -76.00 15.12
CA ASN A 540 22.45 -75.09 13.99
C ASN A 540 21.57 -73.90 14.38
N LEU A 541 22.07 -72.68 14.22
CA LEU A 541 21.35 -71.42 14.44
C LEU A 541 21.45 -70.59 13.17
N TYR A 542 20.37 -69.90 12.80
CA TYR A 542 20.38 -69.02 11.63
C TYR A 542 20.28 -67.57 12.11
N LEU A 543 21.25 -66.74 11.72
CA LEU A 543 21.21 -65.30 11.94
C LEU A 543 20.63 -64.63 10.70
N ASP A 544 19.58 -63.87 10.88
CA ASP A 544 19.02 -62.95 9.90
C ASP A 544 18.90 -61.57 10.54
N THR A 545 19.80 -60.67 10.17
CA THR A 545 19.77 -59.26 10.61
C THR A 545 19.15 -58.33 9.57
N ILE A 546 18.67 -58.87 8.45
CA ILE A 546 18.14 -58.11 7.33
C ILE A 546 16.65 -57.87 7.57
N SER A 547 16.28 -56.60 7.74
CA SER A 547 14.85 -56.25 7.82
C SER A 547 14.14 -56.53 6.48
N PRO A 548 12.85 -56.94 6.52
CA PRO A 548 12.02 -57.01 5.33
C PRO A 548 11.95 -55.67 4.60
N GLU A 549 11.65 -55.71 3.30
CA GLU A 549 11.45 -54.50 2.50
C GLU A 549 10.26 -53.67 3.02
N THR A 550 10.35 -52.34 2.89
CA THR A 550 9.25 -51.44 3.23
C THR A 550 7.98 -51.83 2.44
N PRO A 551 6.82 -52.05 3.09
CA PRO A 551 5.60 -52.43 2.40
C PRO A 551 5.14 -51.36 1.42
N VAL A 552 4.69 -51.79 0.25
CA VAL A 552 3.98 -50.93 -0.70
C VAL A 552 2.50 -51.01 -0.38
N LEU A 553 1.93 -49.94 0.16
CA LEU A 553 0.51 -49.80 0.47
C LEU A 553 -0.20 -48.99 -0.62
N ASN A 554 -1.14 -49.62 -1.31
CA ASN A 554 -2.03 -48.98 -2.28
C ASN A 554 -3.39 -48.76 -1.65
N THR A 555 -3.99 -47.61 -1.95
CA THR A 555 -5.26 -47.20 -1.38
C THR A 555 -6.16 -46.60 -2.46
N VAL A 556 -7.36 -47.13 -2.67
CA VAL A 556 -8.29 -46.70 -3.73
C VAL A 556 -9.66 -46.39 -3.14
N LEU A 557 -10.18 -45.19 -3.37
CA LEU A 557 -11.57 -44.85 -3.03
C LEU A 557 -12.52 -45.35 -4.13
N ASN A 558 -13.43 -46.25 -3.77
CA ASN A 558 -14.48 -46.75 -4.65
C ASN A 558 -15.81 -46.06 -4.30
N THR A 559 -16.44 -45.42 -5.28
CA THR A 559 -17.73 -44.71 -5.12
C THR A 559 -18.88 -45.38 -5.88
N ASN A 560 -18.70 -46.60 -6.38
CA ASN A 560 -19.67 -47.26 -7.26
C ASN A 560 -20.95 -47.74 -6.55
N ASP A 561 -20.84 -48.31 -5.35
CA ASP A 561 -21.98 -48.89 -4.60
C ASP A 561 -22.19 -48.29 -3.18
N SER A 562 -21.27 -47.44 -2.74
CA SER A 562 -21.23 -46.51 -1.58
C SER A 562 -19.73 -46.17 -1.40
N PRO A 563 -19.35 -44.97 -0.91
CA PRO A 563 -17.93 -44.68 -0.66
C PRO A 563 -17.30 -45.72 0.27
N GLN A 564 -16.21 -46.36 -0.19
CA GLN A 564 -15.41 -47.35 0.54
C GLN A 564 -13.95 -47.23 0.11
N ILE A 565 -13.00 -47.51 1.01
CA ILE A 565 -11.56 -47.52 0.67
C ILE A 565 -11.07 -48.96 0.55
N GLU A 566 -10.56 -49.31 -0.61
CA GLU A 566 -9.87 -50.57 -0.87
C GLU A 566 -8.37 -50.39 -0.54
N LEU A 567 -7.84 -51.22 0.36
CA LEU A 567 -6.45 -51.24 0.80
C LEU A 567 -5.78 -52.52 0.28
N ASP A 568 -4.62 -52.41 -0.34
CA ASP A 568 -3.78 -53.53 -0.78
C ASP A 568 -2.33 -53.31 -0.36
N TRP A 569 -1.66 -54.30 0.23
CA TRP A 569 -0.27 -54.20 0.65
C TRP A 569 0.56 -55.45 0.32
N GLN A 570 1.84 -55.21 0.03
CA GLN A 570 2.82 -56.26 -0.25
C GLN A 570 4.23 -55.83 0.18
N SER A 571 5.05 -56.80 0.57
CA SER A 571 6.46 -56.68 0.88
C SER A 571 7.17 -57.98 0.46
N SER A 572 8.50 -57.99 0.51
CA SER A 572 9.33 -59.18 0.37
C SER A 572 10.42 -59.18 1.43
N ASP A 573 10.86 -60.39 1.79
CA ASP A 573 12.08 -60.61 2.55
C ASP A 573 12.92 -61.68 1.84
N GLU A 574 14.21 -61.42 1.67
CA GLU A 574 15.13 -62.33 0.96
C GLU A 574 15.79 -63.38 1.87
N ALA A 575 15.63 -63.25 3.19
CA ALA A 575 16.31 -64.08 4.19
C ALA A 575 15.35 -65.07 4.88
N SER A 576 14.86 -64.77 6.08
CA SER A 576 13.98 -65.68 6.84
C SER A 576 12.54 -65.77 6.30
N GLY A 577 12.16 -64.85 5.41
CA GLY A 577 10.82 -64.76 4.82
C GLY A 577 9.86 -63.97 5.71
N LEU A 578 8.76 -63.49 5.11
CA LEU A 578 7.75 -62.70 5.83
C LEU A 578 6.88 -63.54 6.76
N ASP A 579 6.62 -63.02 7.95
CA ASP A 579 5.70 -63.61 8.94
C ASP A 579 4.33 -62.92 8.91
N TYR A 580 4.26 -61.61 9.20
CA TYR A 580 3.01 -60.86 9.25
C TYR A 580 3.17 -59.35 8.98
N TYR A 581 2.02 -58.66 8.84
CA TYR A 581 1.93 -57.21 8.72
C TYR A 581 1.17 -56.57 9.89
N VAL A 582 1.55 -55.33 10.20
CA VAL A 582 0.79 -54.39 11.04
C VAL A 582 0.23 -53.30 10.14
N ILE A 583 -1.08 -53.06 10.23
CA ILE A 583 -1.76 -51.99 9.48
C ILE A 583 -2.39 -51.03 10.47
N GLU A 584 -2.16 -49.74 10.28
CA GLU A 584 -2.73 -48.68 11.10
C GLU A 584 -3.39 -47.60 10.27
N TYR A 585 -4.37 -46.93 10.85
CA TYR A 585 -5.04 -45.79 10.26
C TYR A 585 -5.26 -44.68 11.28
N LYS A 586 -5.52 -43.47 10.80
CA LYS A 586 -5.99 -42.35 11.63
C LYS A 586 -6.80 -41.37 10.79
N TYR A 587 -7.57 -40.52 11.46
CA TYR A 587 -8.11 -39.32 10.83
C TYR A 587 -6.97 -38.32 10.62
N LEU A 588 -7.03 -37.50 9.56
CA LEU A 588 -5.96 -36.55 9.23
C LEU A 588 -5.67 -35.57 10.39
N ASP A 589 -6.72 -35.17 11.11
CA ASP A 589 -6.63 -34.23 12.22
C ASP A 589 -6.23 -34.88 13.56
N ASP A 590 -6.13 -36.22 13.60
CA ASP A 590 -5.73 -36.97 14.78
C ASP A 590 -4.21 -37.15 14.86
N THR A 591 -3.68 -37.14 16.09
CA THR A 591 -2.26 -37.38 16.36
C THR A 591 -1.92 -38.85 16.55
N ASP A 592 -2.89 -39.65 16.99
CA ASP A 592 -2.68 -41.03 17.42
C ASP A 592 -3.11 -42.02 16.34
N TRP A 593 -2.23 -42.97 16.01
CA TRP A 593 -2.54 -44.06 15.09
C TRP A 593 -3.39 -45.12 15.78
N GLN A 594 -4.41 -45.60 15.08
CA GLN A 594 -5.25 -46.70 15.51
C GLN A 594 -4.85 -47.97 14.76
N THR A 595 -4.58 -49.05 15.50
CA THR A 595 -4.24 -50.34 14.91
C THR A 595 -5.47 -50.99 14.28
N LEU A 596 -5.44 -51.15 12.95
CA LEU A 596 -6.46 -51.89 12.20
C LEU A 596 -6.20 -53.39 12.29
N PHE A 597 -4.94 -53.80 12.12
CA PHE A 597 -4.48 -55.18 12.26
C PHE A 597 -3.13 -55.24 12.95
N GLU A 598 -3.00 -56.09 13.97
CA GLU A 598 -1.77 -56.24 14.74
C GLU A 598 -0.86 -57.36 14.21
N ASN A 599 -1.42 -58.46 13.66
CA ASN A 599 -0.66 -59.58 13.10
C ASN A 599 -1.41 -60.23 11.92
N THR A 600 -1.52 -59.55 10.77
CA THR A 600 -2.26 -60.08 9.60
C THR A 600 -1.35 -60.68 8.54
N THR A 601 -1.77 -61.82 7.97
CA THR A 601 -1.15 -62.44 6.79
C THR A 601 -1.92 -62.17 5.50
N SER A 602 -3.07 -61.51 5.59
CA SER A 602 -3.79 -61.03 4.42
C SER A 602 -3.06 -59.86 3.78
N THR A 603 -3.30 -59.64 2.49
CA THR A 603 -2.64 -58.60 1.67
C THR A 603 -3.63 -57.56 1.16
N SER A 604 -4.91 -57.62 1.56
CA SER A 604 -5.92 -56.64 1.16
C SER A 604 -7.10 -56.56 2.15
N TYR A 605 -7.79 -55.41 2.16
CA TYR A 605 -8.95 -55.14 3.01
C TYR A 605 -9.84 -54.02 2.45
N ILE A 606 -11.16 -54.12 2.64
CA ILE A 606 -12.11 -53.04 2.33
C ILE A 606 -12.48 -52.32 3.62
N PHE A 607 -12.04 -51.07 3.75
CA PHE A 607 -12.25 -50.23 4.92
C PHE A 607 -13.57 -49.45 4.81
N PRO A 608 -14.48 -49.56 5.81
CA PRO A 608 -15.69 -48.75 5.87
C PRO A 608 -15.34 -47.31 6.22
N VAL A 609 -16.03 -46.34 5.64
CA VAL A 609 -15.68 -44.92 5.76
C VAL A 609 -16.86 -44.05 6.16
N ASP A 610 -16.53 -42.95 6.83
CA ASP A 610 -17.43 -41.85 7.10
C ASP A 610 -17.29 -40.79 6.01
N ILE A 611 -18.40 -40.42 5.37
CA ILE A 611 -18.41 -39.45 4.26
C ILE A 611 -18.04 -38.07 4.79
N GLY A 612 -17.12 -37.39 4.08
CA GLY A 612 -16.54 -36.10 4.49
C GLY A 612 -15.33 -36.21 5.41
N SER A 613 -14.87 -37.43 5.75
CA SER A 613 -13.67 -37.64 6.57
C SER A 613 -12.41 -37.83 5.73
N ASN A 614 -11.26 -37.42 6.28
CA ASN A 614 -9.94 -37.63 5.70
C ASN A 614 -9.18 -38.70 6.51
N TYR A 615 -8.68 -39.72 5.82
CA TYR A 615 -7.96 -40.84 6.43
C TYR A 615 -6.52 -40.90 5.96
N GLN A 616 -5.63 -41.37 6.84
CA GLN A 616 -4.27 -41.78 6.50
C GLN A 616 -4.05 -43.24 6.91
N PHE A 617 -3.30 -43.97 6.10
CA PHE A 617 -2.98 -45.38 6.34
C PHE A 617 -1.47 -45.63 6.27
N ARG A 618 -0.99 -46.59 7.05
CA ARG A 618 0.39 -47.10 6.98
C ARG A 618 0.46 -48.59 7.25
N ALA A 619 1.46 -49.24 6.67
CA ALA A 619 1.73 -50.66 6.80
C ALA A 619 3.19 -50.93 7.18
N GLN A 620 3.43 -51.93 8.02
CA GLN A 620 4.75 -52.40 8.43
C GLN A 620 4.80 -53.93 8.35
N ALA A 621 5.94 -54.48 7.93
CA ALA A 621 6.15 -55.93 7.79
C ALA A 621 7.13 -56.46 8.83
N TYR A 622 6.91 -57.70 9.24
CA TYR A 622 7.73 -58.47 10.17
C TYR A 622 8.15 -59.77 9.48
N ASP A 623 9.42 -60.14 9.63
CA ASP A 623 9.94 -61.43 9.17
C ASP A 623 9.89 -62.50 10.28
N VAL A 624 10.28 -63.72 9.94
CA VAL A 624 10.31 -64.86 10.86
C VAL A 624 11.42 -64.74 11.92
N ALA A 625 12.47 -63.95 11.67
CA ALA A 625 13.55 -63.67 12.62
C ALA A 625 13.23 -62.55 13.63
N GLY A 626 12.11 -61.85 13.42
CA GLY A 626 11.65 -60.74 14.25
C GLY A 626 12.23 -59.38 13.86
N ASN A 627 12.81 -59.22 12.67
CA ASN A 627 13.17 -57.91 12.15
C ASN A 627 11.93 -57.18 11.64
N ILE A 628 12.00 -55.85 11.72
CA ILE A 628 10.90 -54.95 11.43
C ILE A 628 11.29 -54.06 10.26
N SER A 629 10.41 -53.91 9.28
CA SER A 629 10.61 -52.96 8.19
C SER A 629 10.24 -51.52 8.58
N ASN A 630 10.62 -50.55 7.74
CA ASN A 630 10.10 -49.19 7.87
C ASN A 630 8.59 -49.17 7.53
N TRP A 631 7.87 -48.19 8.07
CA TRP A 631 6.48 -47.92 7.66
C TRP A 631 6.40 -47.56 6.17
N SER A 632 5.33 -48.01 5.51
CA SER A 632 4.96 -47.57 4.15
C SER A 632 4.77 -46.06 4.09
N SER A 633 4.79 -45.50 2.88
CA SER A 633 4.39 -44.11 2.67
C SER A 633 2.97 -43.87 3.18
N GLU A 634 2.77 -42.76 3.87
CA GLU A 634 1.47 -42.32 4.36
C GLU A 634 0.66 -41.77 3.19
N ASN A 635 -0.47 -42.40 2.88
CA ASN A 635 -1.38 -41.95 1.81
C ASN A 635 -2.62 -41.31 2.44
N GLU A 636 -2.88 -40.04 2.08
CA GLU A 636 -4.09 -39.31 2.47
C GLU A 636 -5.22 -39.57 1.48
N ILE A 637 -6.41 -39.92 2.00
CA ILE A 637 -7.63 -40.07 1.20
C ILE A 637 -8.77 -39.28 1.85
N SER A 638 -9.34 -38.37 1.08
CA SER A 638 -10.62 -37.71 1.38
C SER A 638 -11.78 -38.56 0.87
N VAL A 639 -12.76 -38.82 1.73
CA VAL A 639 -13.94 -39.63 1.39
C VAL A 639 -15.09 -38.74 0.95
N ASP A 640 -15.59 -38.95 -0.27
CA ASP A 640 -16.67 -38.16 -0.87
C ASP A 640 -17.50 -38.99 -1.87
N TRP A 641 -18.64 -38.45 -2.29
CA TRP A 641 -19.52 -39.02 -3.31
C TRP A 641 -18.92 -38.92 -4.74
N SER A 642 -19.53 -39.61 -5.71
CA SER A 642 -19.13 -39.57 -7.12
C SER A 642 -19.14 -38.13 -7.68
N LYS A 643 -18.27 -37.83 -8.65
CA LYS A 643 -18.21 -36.49 -9.30
C LYS A 643 -18.64 -36.52 -10.78
N GLU A 644 -19.40 -37.54 -11.16
CA GLU A 644 -20.02 -37.68 -12.49
C GLU A 644 -20.94 -36.49 -12.83
N VAL A 645 -21.69 -36.01 -11.85
CA VAL A 645 -22.51 -34.79 -11.91
C VAL A 645 -22.50 -34.15 -10.53
N VAL A 646 -22.32 -32.83 -10.44
CA VAL A 646 -22.21 -32.14 -9.15
C VAL A 646 -23.22 -31.01 -9.02
N ILE A 647 -23.65 -30.75 -7.78
CA ILE A 647 -24.45 -29.57 -7.41
C ILE A 647 -23.53 -28.36 -7.49
N ASN A 648 -23.69 -27.56 -8.55
CA ASN A 648 -22.76 -26.51 -8.96
C ASN A 648 -23.11 -25.14 -8.37
N GLU A 649 -24.40 -24.80 -8.32
CA GLU A 649 -24.89 -23.51 -7.84
C GLU A 649 -26.29 -23.68 -7.22
N ILE A 650 -26.58 -22.94 -6.16
CA ILE A 650 -27.82 -23.01 -5.38
C ILE A 650 -28.36 -21.59 -5.21
N ALA A 651 -29.62 -21.35 -5.56
CA ALA A 651 -30.30 -20.08 -5.30
C ALA A 651 -31.35 -20.25 -4.18
N TYR A 652 -31.10 -19.61 -3.03
CA TYR A 652 -31.98 -19.54 -1.84
C TYR A 652 -31.94 -18.08 -1.26
N ALA A 653 -33.08 -17.47 -0.93
CA ALA A 653 -33.28 -16.21 -0.14
C ALA A 653 -32.77 -14.80 -0.62
N PRO A 654 -33.44 -13.68 -0.24
CA PRO A 654 -34.72 -13.19 -0.74
C PRO A 654 -34.53 -12.48 -2.10
N THR A 655 -35.17 -12.97 -3.15
CA THR A 655 -35.61 -12.07 -4.24
C THR A 655 -36.75 -11.26 -3.66
N SER A 656 -36.43 -10.15 -2.99
CA SER A 656 -37.31 -9.40 -2.09
C SER A 656 -38.49 -8.68 -2.75
N GLU A 657 -39.10 -9.27 -3.78
CA GLU A 657 -40.36 -8.86 -4.36
C GLU A 657 -41.01 -9.97 -5.21
N GLY A 658 -40.99 -11.24 -4.76
CA GLY A 658 -41.98 -12.26 -5.15
C GLY A 658 -42.17 -12.59 -6.64
N ASN A 659 -41.31 -12.13 -7.54
CA ASN A 659 -41.46 -12.26 -9.00
C ASN A 659 -40.14 -12.54 -9.75
N CYS A 660 -39.03 -12.73 -9.02
CA CYS A 660 -37.71 -12.86 -9.63
C CYS A 660 -37.07 -14.21 -9.30
N GLY A 661 -36.72 -14.97 -10.33
CA GLY A 661 -35.82 -16.13 -10.26
C GLY A 661 -36.42 -17.45 -9.78
N GLY A 662 -37.19 -17.46 -8.69
CA GLY A 662 -37.59 -18.69 -7.98
C GLY A 662 -36.39 -19.48 -7.42
N ASP A 663 -36.65 -20.50 -6.60
CA ASP A 663 -35.59 -21.35 -6.06
C ASP A 663 -35.15 -22.36 -7.14
N TRP A 664 -33.84 -22.51 -7.31
CA TRP A 664 -33.25 -23.41 -8.29
C TRP A 664 -31.88 -23.93 -7.85
N VAL A 665 -31.51 -25.07 -8.43
CA VAL A 665 -30.19 -25.69 -8.29
C VAL A 665 -29.64 -25.92 -9.69
N GLU A 666 -28.40 -25.52 -9.91
CA GLU A 666 -27.67 -25.85 -11.13
C GLU A 666 -26.79 -27.08 -10.91
N LEU A 667 -26.79 -27.97 -11.89
CA LEU A 667 -25.96 -29.16 -11.95
C LEU A 667 -24.87 -28.97 -13.00
N TYR A 668 -23.63 -29.32 -12.66
CA TYR A 668 -22.52 -29.43 -13.60
C TYR A 668 -22.37 -30.89 -14.03
N ASN A 669 -22.54 -31.13 -15.32
CA ASN A 669 -22.54 -32.43 -15.98
C ASN A 669 -21.33 -32.52 -16.94
N PRO A 670 -20.11 -32.77 -16.43
CA PRO A 670 -18.89 -32.80 -17.24
C PRO A 670 -18.91 -33.89 -18.31
N GLU A 671 -19.64 -34.99 -18.07
CA GLU A 671 -19.71 -36.15 -18.95
C GLU A 671 -20.88 -36.10 -19.97
N LEU A 672 -21.68 -35.02 -19.95
CA LEU A 672 -22.85 -34.83 -20.82
C LEU A 672 -23.85 -36.00 -20.76
N LEU A 673 -24.02 -36.57 -19.56
CA LEU A 673 -24.94 -37.68 -19.30
C LEU A 673 -26.39 -37.25 -19.47
N ASP A 674 -27.27 -38.19 -19.83
CA ASP A 674 -28.72 -37.93 -19.80
C ASP A 674 -29.22 -37.95 -18.35
N LEU A 675 -29.68 -36.79 -17.89
CA LEU A 675 -30.18 -36.59 -16.54
C LEU A 675 -31.65 -37.01 -16.36
N SER A 676 -32.29 -37.59 -17.38
CA SER A 676 -33.68 -38.05 -17.26
C SER A 676 -33.86 -39.13 -16.17
N GLY A 677 -34.84 -38.91 -15.28
CA GLY A 677 -35.12 -39.79 -14.15
C GLY A 677 -34.22 -39.60 -12.92
N TRP A 678 -33.27 -38.66 -12.96
CA TRP A 678 -32.50 -38.25 -11.78
C TRP A 678 -33.37 -37.43 -10.82
N ILE A 679 -32.95 -37.35 -9.56
CA ILE A 679 -33.73 -36.80 -8.46
C ILE A 679 -32.89 -35.79 -7.67
N VAL A 680 -33.47 -34.63 -7.37
CA VAL A 680 -32.94 -33.67 -6.39
C VAL A 680 -33.85 -33.69 -5.17
N GLU A 681 -33.29 -34.04 -4.02
CA GLU A 681 -33.98 -34.00 -2.71
C GLU A 681 -33.49 -32.79 -1.92
N ILE A 682 -34.44 -32.08 -1.29
CA ILE A 682 -34.18 -30.93 -0.43
C ILE A 682 -34.75 -31.26 0.95
N LEU A 683 -33.89 -31.24 1.96
CA LEU A 683 -34.20 -31.60 3.34
C LEU A 683 -33.87 -30.41 4.25
N SER A 684 -34.80 -29.99 5.10
CA SER A 684 -34.57 -29.02 6.17
C SER A 684 -35.20 -29.50 7.48
N GLU A 685 -35.01 -28.77 8.58
CA GLU A 685 -35.63 -29.13 9.87
C GLU A 685 -37.17 -29.19 9.78
N ASP A 686 -37.79 -28.36 8.93
CA ASP A 686 -39.24 -28.18 8.86
C ASP A 686 -39.88 -28.65 7.53
N SER A 687 -39.09 -28.96 6.49
CA SER A 687 -39.60 -29.32 5.15
C SER A 687 -38.79 -30.40 4.44
N PHE A 688 -39.47 -31.17 3.59
CA PHE A 688 -38.88 -32.12 2.67
C PHE A 688 -39.54 -31.98 1.29
N SER A 689 -38.74 -31.75 0.25
CA SER A 689 -39.21 -31.71 -1.12
C SER A 689 -38.31 -32.57 -2.03
N THR A 690 -38.91 -33.08 -3.11
CA THR A 690 -38.22 -33.95 -4.06
C THR A 690 -38.65 -33.58 -5.47
N VAL A 691 -37.67 -33.37 -6.35
CA VAL A 691 -37.90 -32.99 -7.75
C VAL A 691 -37.23 -33.99 -8.67
N ASN A 692 -38.05 -34.60 -9.54
CA ASN A 692 -37.58 -35.51 -10.58
C ASN A 692 -37.26 -34.72 -11.84
N ILE A 693 -36.08 -34.96 -12.41
CA ILE A 693 -35.67 -34.41 -13.71
C ILE A 693 -36.38 -35.22 -14.80
N THR A 694 -37.39 -34.62 -15.42
CA THR A 694 -38.28 -35.31 -16.38
C THR A 694 -37.88 -35.11 -17.84
N SER A 695 -37.09 -34.08 -18.14
CA SER A 695 -36.59 -33.79 -19.48
C SER A 695 -35.22 -34.42 -19.70
N SER A 696 -35.03 -35.09 -20.83
CA SER A 696 -33.69 -35.50 -21.27
C SER A 696 -32.86 -34.27 -21.64
N SER A 697 -31.77 -34.03 -20.91
CA SER A 697 -30.79 -32.98 -21.20
C SER A 697 -29.38 -33.54 -21.05
N THR A 698 -28.53 -33.23 -22.01
CA THR A 698 -27.09 -33.52 -22.01
C THR A 698 -26.29 -32.21 -21.96
N GLU A 699 -26.90 -31.14 -21.45
CA GLU A 699 -26.22 -29.86 -21.27
C GLU A 699 -25.15 -29.98 -20.19
N GLN A 700 -24.04 -29.26 -20.40
CA GLN A 700 -22.93 -29.26 -19.45
C GLN A 700 -23.30 -28.57 -18.12
N TYR A 701 -24.16 -27.55 -18.18
CA TYR A 701 -24.74 -26.88 -17.02
C TYR A 701 -26.25 -26.96 -17.15
N PHE A 702 -26.92 -27.55 -16.17
CA PHE A 702 -28.35 -27.82 -16.22
C PHE A 702 -29.06 -27.27 -14.98
N VAL A 703 -30.09 -26.45 -15.20
CA VAL A 703 -30.81 -25.78 -14.11
C VAL A 703 -32.10 -26.52 -13.78
N VAL A 704 -32.18 -27.02 -12.55
CA VAL A 704 -33.40 -27.55 -11.95
C VAL A 704 -34.13 -26.41 -11.24
N SER A 705 -35.30 -26.03 -11.74
CA SER A 705 -36.09 -24.90 -11.24
C SER A 705 -37.39 -25.35 -10.57
N THR A 706 -38.17 -24.42 -10.00
CA THR A 706 -39.41 -24.69 -9.23
C THR A 706 -39.14 -25.53 -7.97
N LEU A 707 -38.05 -25.20 -7.27
CA LEU A 707 -37.71 -25.78 -5.99
C LEU A 707 -38.39 -24.99 -4.85
N ASP A 708 -38.32 -25.53 -3.64
CA ASP A 708 -38.74 -24.88 -2.39
C ASP A 708 -37.58 -25.05 -1.40
N ILE A 709 -36.69 -24.06 -1.38
CA ILE A 709 -35.42 -24.09 -0.62
C ILE A 709 -35.52 -23.09 0.54
N PRO A 710 -35.51 -23.54 1.80
CA PRO A 710 -35.61 -22.64 2.95
C PRO A 710 -34.46 -21.65 3.10
N ASP A 711 -34.81 -20.40 3.44
CA ASP A 711 -33.86 -19.32 3.71
C ASP A 711 -32.92 -19.63 4.90
N SER A 712 -33.34 -20.51 5.82
CA SER A 712 -32.58 -20.89 7.01
C SER A 712 -31.44 -21.87 6.74
N GLY A 713 -31.41 -22.54 5.59
CA GLY A 713 -30.49 -23.65 5.32
C GLY A 713 -31.22 -24.89 4.82
N ALA A 714 -30.59 -25.65 3.94
CA ALA A 714 -31.10 -26.94 3.47
C ALA A 714 -29.97 -27.93 3.15
N GLN A 715 -30.27 -29.21 3.27
CA GLN A 715 -29.48 -30.31 2.71
C GLN A 715 -30.03 -30.67 1.33
N ILE A 716 -29.16 -30.58 0.32
CA ILE A 716 -29.48 -30.89 -1.07
C ILE A 716 -28.76 -32.17 -1.47
N ILE A 717 -29.51 -33.18 -1.91
CA ILE A 717 -28.99 -34.48 -2.31
C ILE A 717 -29.35 -34.73 -3.78
N LEU A 718 -28.34 -35.00 -4.61
CA LEU A 718 -28.51 -35.42 -5.99
C LEU A 718 -28.43 -36.93 -6.09
N LYS A 719 -29.46 -37.56 -6.66
CA LYS A 719 -29.51 -38.99 -6.95
C LYS A 719 -29.67 -39.26 -8.43
N ASN A 720 -29.01 -40.30 -8.94
CA ASN A 720 -29.21 -40.75 -10.30
C ASN A 720 -30.53 -41.55 -10.46
N SER A 721 -30.80 -42.02 -11.67
CA SER A 721 -32.01 -42.77 -12.00
C SER A 721 -32.15 -44.14 -11.29
N SER A 722 -31.09 -44.69 -10.71
CA SER A 722 -31.15 -45.90 -9.87
C SER A 722 -31.35 -45.60 -8.38
N GLY A 723 -31.44 -44.32 -8.00
CA GLY A 723 -31.57 -43.87 -6.61
C GLY A 723 -30.24 -43.79 -5.84
N LYS A 724 -29.10 -43.95 -6.52
CA LYS A 724 -27.76 -43.80 -5.93
C LYS A 724 -27.46 -42.31 -5.74
N ILE A 725 -26.92 -41.93 -4.57
CA ILE A 725 -26.45 -40.57 -4.31
C ILE A 725 -25.18 -40.32 -5.13
N ILE A 726 -25.21 -39.24 -5.91
CA ILE A 726 -24.10 -38.79 -6.74
C ILE A 726 -23.39 -37.64 -6.06
N ASP A 727 -24.10 -36.66 -5.55
CA ASP A 727 -23.48 -35.52 -4.86
C ASP A 727 -24.40 -34.98 -3.76
N GLU A 728 -23.82 -34.29 -2.80
CA GLU A 728 -24.53 -33.79 -1.62
C GLU A 728 -23.93 -32.47 -1.14
N SER A 729 -24.82 -31.59 -0.68
CA SER A 729 -24.48 -30.36 0.04
C SER A 729 -25.42 -30.21 1.24
N ASN A 730 -24.96 -30.60 2.43
CA ASN A 730 -25.67 -30.48 3.70
C ASN A 730 -25.39 -29.14 4.37
N GLN A 731 -26.27 -28.17 4.14
CA GLN A 731 -26.23 -26.84 4.75
C GLN A 731 -27.46 -26.60 5.64
N SER A 732 -27.99 -27.67 6.24
CA SER A 732 -29.22 -27.65 7.04
C SER A 732 -29.09 -26.86 8.35
N SER A 733 -27.89 -26.76 8.93
CA SER A 733 -27.61 -25.95 10.13
C SER A 733 -27.47 -24.45 9.85
N GLY A 734 -27.64 -24.03 8.60
CA GLY A 734 -27.32 -22.71 8.10
C GLY A 734 -26.49 -22.81 6.83
N TRP A 735 -26.76 -21.92 5.87
CA TRP A 735 -25.95 -21.82 4.68
C TRP A 735 -24.49 -21.51 5.02
N PHE A 736 -23.56 -22.18 4.36
CA PHE A 736 -22.12 -22.06 4.61
C PHE A 736 -21.61 -20.63 4.44
N VAL A 737 -22.30 -19.82 3.64
CA VAL A 737 -22.00 -18.41 3.44
C VAL A 737 -23.30 -17.61 3.56
N THR A 738 -23.39 -16.74 4.58
CA THR A 738 -24.55 -15.89 4.83
C THR A 738 -24.13 -14.44 5.04
N ASN A 739 -24.68 -13.51 4.27
CA ASN A 739 -24.57 -12.06 4.51
C ASN A 739 -25.97 -11.41 4.41
N ASN A 740 -26.14 -10.26 5.07
CA ASN A 740 -27.34 -9.40 4.96
C ASN A 740 -27.32 -8.63 3.64
N PHE A 741 -27.78 -9.24 2.54
CA PHE A 741 -27.88 -8.53 1.25
C PHE A 741 -29.25 -7.87 1.06
N THR A 742 -29.25 -6.75 0.33
CA THR A 742 -30.46 -6.03 -0.12
C THR A 742 -31.02 -6.56 -1.44
N HIS A 743 -30.29 -7.47 -2.13
CA HIS A 743 -30.64 -8.06 -3.44
C HIS A 743 -30.29 -9.56 -3.48
N ALA A 744 -30.94 -10.33 -4.36
CA ALA A 744 -30.74 -11.77 -4.46
C ALA A 744 -29.44 -12.18 -5.16
N ARG A 745 -28.71 -13.13 -4.56
CA ARG A 745 -27.51 -13.77 -5.12
C ARG A 745 -27.54 -15.27 -4.85
N SER A 746 -26.98 -16.05 -5.76
CA SER A 746 -26.80 -17.50 -5.61
C SER A 746 -25.51 -17.86 -4.84
N LEU A 747 -25.46 -19.05 -4.25
CA LEU A 747 -24.24 -19.70 -3.80
C LEU A 747 -23.68 -20.60 -4.89
N GLU A 748 -22.42 -20.41 -5.25
CA GLU A 748 -21.72 -21.20 -6.24
C GLU A 748 -20.59 -22.02 -5.61
N ARG A 749 -20.35 -23.22 -6.14
CA ARG A 749 -19.22 -24.07 -5.79
C ARG A 749 -17.94 -23.52 -6.42
N LEU A 750 -16.88 -23.41 -5.62
CA LEU A 750 -15.55 -22.94 -6.04
C LEU A 750 -14.78 -23.97 -6.83
N ASN A 751 -14.89 -25.25 -6.43
CA ASN A 751 -14.25 -26.36 -7.09
C ASN A 751 -15.13 -27.59 -7.19
N ASN A 752 -15.43 -27.97 -8.43
CA ASN A 752 -16.30 -29.09 -8.76
C ASN A 752 -15.67 -30.45 -8.44
N ASN A 753 -14.35 -30.50 -8.24
CA ASN A 753 -13.63 -31.71 -7.79
C ASN A 753 -13.58 -31.85 -6.26
N LEU A 754 -13.98 -30.82 -5.51
CA LEU A 754 -14.04 -30.84 -4.05
C LEU A 754 -15.46 -31.13 -3.56
N ALA A 755 -15.57 -31.58 -2.31
CA ALA A 755 -16.83 -31.95 -1.70
C ALA A 755 -17.84 -30.81 -1.64
N GLY A 756 -19.11 -31.12 -1.90
CA GLY A 756 -20.23 -30.20 -1.69
C GLY A 756 -20.50 -29.91 -0.21
N ASN A 757 -20.01 -30.77 0.70
CA ASN A 757 -20.11 -30.56 2.15
C ASN A 757 -18.95 -29.73 2.73
N LEU A 758 -17.95 -29.35 1.92
CA LEU A 758 -16.81 -28.57 2.39
C LEU A 758 -17.20 -27.09 2.49
N VAL A 759 -17.28 -26.56 3.71
CA VAL A 759 -17.68 -25.17 4.00
C VAL A 759 -16.87 -24.16 3.17
N GLY A 760 -15.56 -24.34 3.06
CA GLY A 760 -14.67 -23.46 2.29
C GLY A 760 -14.76 -23.62 0.77
N ASN A 761 -15.59 -24.53 0.24
CA ASN A 761 -15.77 -24.77 -1.20
C ASN A 761 -16.97 -24.02 -1.78
N TRP A 762 -17.63 -23.18 -0.99
CA TRP A 762 -18.79 -22.39 -1.42
C TRP A 762 -18.51 -20.90 -1.26
N ARG A 763 -19.05 -20.10 -2.17
CA ARG A 763 -19.10 -18.64 -2.04
C ARG A 763 -20.40 -18.09 -2.58
N VAL A 764 -20.74 -16.88 -2.16
CA VAL A 764 -21.76 -16.08 -2.83
C VAL A 764 -21.23 -15.65 -4.20
N ASN A 765 -22.07 -15.71 -5.23
CA ASN A 765 -21.72 -15.22 -6.56
C ASN A 765 -21.34 -13.72 -6.50
N ASN A 766 -20.14 -13.39 -6.99
CA ASN A 766 -19.54 -12.07 -6.75
C ASN A 766 -19.87 -11.01 -7.82
N SER A 767 -20.83 -11.26 -8.72
CA SER A 767 -21.35 -10.33 -9.75
C SER A 767 -20.34 -9.83 -10.79
N LEU A 768 -19.03 -9.95 -10.52
CA LEU A 768 -17.97 -9.65 -11.47
C LEU A 768 -17.97 -10.66 -12.62
N ARG A 769 -18.53 -11.86 -12.48
CA ARG A 769 -18.34 -12.90 -13.50
C ARG A 769 -19.31 -12.82 -14.67
N PHE A 770 -20.57 -12.42 -14.47
CA PHE A 770 -21.57 -12.22 -15.55
C PHE A 770 -22.73 -11.32 -15.08
N SER A 771 -23.24 -10.46 -15.96
CA SER A 771 -24.57 -9.84 -15.79
C SER A 771 -25.54 -10.50 -16.77
N LEU A 772 -26.54 -11.24 -16.25
CA LEU A 772 -27.66 -11.70 -17.06
C LEU A 772 -28.80 -10.68 -16.95
N TYR A 773 -29.21 -10.09 -18.08
CA TYR A 773 -30.34 -9.17 -18.08
C TYR A 773 -31.65 -9.95 -18.10
N ASN A 774 -32.45 -9.85 -17.03
CA ASN A 774 -33.80 -10.41 -16.97
C ASN A 774 -34.85 -9.29 -17.07
N ALA A 775 -35.67 -9.33 -18.12
CA ALA A 775 -36.67 -8.31 -18.42
C ALA A 775 -37.73 -8.08 -17.31
N SER A 776 -37.88 -9.01 -16.37
CA SER A 776 -38.85 -8.92 -15.27
C SER A 776 -38.26 -8.36 -13.97
N CYS A 777 -36.92 -8.30 -13.84
CA CYS A 777 -36.24 -8.16 -12.55
C CYS A 777 -35.02 -7.22 -12.54
N GLY A 778 -34.59 -6.74 -13.71
CA GLY A 778 -33.31 -6.05 -13.82
C GLY A 778 -32.16 -7.04 -14.03
N GLN A 779 -31.00 -6.79 -13.41
CA GLN A 779 -29.82 -7.67 -13.51
C GLN A 779 -29.93 -8.87 -12.56
N ASP A 780 -29.69 -10.07 -13.09
CA ASP A 780 -29.56 -11.35 -12.39
C ASP A 780 -28.07 -11.64 -12.17
N TYR A 781 -27.66 -11.76 -10.90
CA TYR A 781 -26.28 -11.98 -10.47
C TYR A 781 -26.03 -13.47 -10.17
N SER A 782 -26.11 -14.29 -11.22
CA SER A 782 -25.86 -15.73 -11.19
C SER A 782 -25.04 -16.18 -12.41
N SER A 783 -24.40 -17.34 -12.33
CA SER A 783 -23.72 -17.97 -13.49
C SER A 783 -24.66 -18.77 -14.37
N LYS A 784 -25.92 -18.97 -13.96
CA LYS A 784 -26.97 -19.76 -14.63
C LYS A 784 -26.70 -20.10 -16.11
N GLY A 785 -26.29 -21.33 -16.35
CA GLY A 785 -25.97 -21.91 -17.66
C GLY A 785 -24.52 -21.74 -18.11
N PHE A 786 -23.64 -21.18 -17.27
CA PHE A 786 -22.24 -20.88 -17.55
C PHE A 786 -21.31 -21.37 -16.43
N SER A 787 -20.01 -21.40 -16.71
CA SER A 787 -18.99 -21.83 -15.76
C SER A 787 -18.81 -20.85 -14.59
N ASN A 788 -18.74 -21.39 -13.36
CA ASN A 788 -18.37 -20.66 -12.13
C ASN A 788 -16.94 -20.08 -12.19
N TYR A 789 -16.12 -20.51 -13.17
CA TYR A 789 -14.75 -20.06 -13.40
C TYR A 789 -14.61 -18.94 -14.45
N GLY A 790 -15.69 -18.19 -14.73
CA GLY A 790 -15.67 -17.07 -15.67
C GLY A 790 -14.71 -15.92 -15.31
N TYR A 791 -14.42 -15.07 -16.30
CA TYR A 791 -13.60 -13.85 -16.14
C TYR A 791 -14.31 -12.79 -15.30
N ASN A 792 -13.56 -11.91 -14.63
CA ASN A 792 -14.13 -10.81 -13.85
C ASN A 792 -14.43 -9.60 -14.75
N PHE A 793 -15.64 -9.49 -15.29
CA PHE A 793 -16.16 -8.33 -16.01
C PHE A 793 -16.41 -7.11 -15.11
N LEU A 794 -15.90 -5.98 -15.57
CA LEU A 794 -16.26 -4.65 -15.15
C LEU A 794 -17.23 -4.09 -16.20
N ALA A 795 -18.43 -3.74 -15.78
CA ALA A 795 -19.48 -3.22 -16.65
C ALA A 795 -20.31 -2.15 -15.94
N ASP A 796 -20.87 -1.26 -16.75
CA ASP A 796 -21.77 -0.15 -16.41
C ASP A 796 -21.32 0.65 -15.18
N ASN A 797 -22.26 1.18 -14.39
CA ASN A 797 -21.95 1.87 -13.16
C ASN A 797 -21.57 0.88 -12.04
N LEU A 798 -20.33 0.96 -11.57
CA LEU A 798 -19.82 0.05 -10.54
C LEU A 798 -20.55 0.19 -9.20
N ALA A 799 -21.17 1.34 -8.90
CA ALA A 799 -22.02 1.48 -7.70
C ALA A 799 -23.40 0.82 -7.87
N ASP A 800 -24.01 0.93 -9.06
CA ASP A 800 -25.33 0.34 -9.34
C ASP A 800 -25.25 -1.20 -9.44
N ASN A 801 -24.04 -1.74 -9.69
CA ASN A 801 -23.79 -3.17 -9.82
C ASN A 801 -23.30 -3.84 -8.52
N TYR A 802 -23.35 -3.15 -7.38
CA TYR A 802 -23.04 -3.68 -6.03
C TYR A 802 -21.68 -4.41 -5.91
N ILE A 803 -20.71 -4.05 -6.76
CA ILE A 803 -19.36 -4.64 -6.71
C ILE A 803 -18.60 -4.12 -5.47
N PHE A 804 -18.92 -2.90 -5.02
CA PHE A 804 -18.40 -2.30 -3.79
C PHE A 804 -18.95 -2.91 -2.48
N ASP A 805 -19.98 -3.78 -2.57
CA ASP A 805 -20.62 -4.51 -1.45
C ASP A 805 -20.17 -5.99 -1.41
N THR A 806 -19.12 -6.34 -2.16
CA THR A 806 -18.51 -7.67 -2.05
C THR A 806 -17.70 -7.73 -0.74
N SER A 807 -17.76 -8.87 -0.06
CA SER A 807 -17.22 -9.15 1.29
C SER A 807 -15.70 -8.98 1.45
N THR A 808 -15.03 -8.32 0.51
CA THR A 808 -13.60 -7.98 0.50
C THR A 808 -13.34 -6.51 0.83
N SER A 809 -14.35 -5.63 0.81
CA SER A 809 -14.21 -4.23 1.22
C SER A 809 -14.59 -4.06 2.70
N SER A 810 -13.64 -3.66 3.53
CA SER A 810 -13.89 -3.27 4.92
C SER A 810 -14.50 -1.86 5.05
N ASP A 811 -14.57 -1.12 3.94
CA ASP A 811 -14.97 0.29 3.86
C ASP A 811 -16.04 0.47 2.78
N ASP A 812 -17.18 1.06 3.17
CA ASP A 812 -18.24 1.47 2.24
C ASP A 812 -17.62 2.32 1.10
N ASN A 813 -17.87 1.92 -0.15
CA ASN A 813 -17.45 2.59 -1.40
C ASN A 813 -16.00 2.38 -1.90
N VAL A 814 -15.24 1.41 -1.37
CA VAL A 814 -13.91 1.04 -1.90
C VAL A 814 -13.90 -0.37 -2.48
N LEU A 815 -13.48 -0.54 -3.75
CA LEU A 815 -13.33 -1.85 -4.39
C LEU A 815 -11.86 -2.08 -4.70
N THR A 816 -11.28 -3.17 -4.21
CA THR A 816 -9.89 -3.53 -4.49
C THR A 816 -9.84 -4.76 -5.40
N LEU A 817 -9.19 -4.63 -6.55
CA LEU A 817 -8.91 -5.71 -7.49
C LEU A 817 -7.49 -6.20 -7.27
N ASN A 818 -7.30 -7.52 -7.21
CA ASN A 818 -6.01 -8.16 -6.96
C ASN A 818 -5.60 -9.11 -8.10
N LYS A 819 -4.33 -9.51 -8.10
CA LYS A 819 -3.74 -10.38 -9.14
C LYS A 819 -4.43 -11.75 -9.27
N ASP A 820 -4.97 -12.30 -8.18
CA ASP A 820 -5.61 -13.63 -8.20
C ASP A 820 -6.92 -13.64 -8.99
N GLY A 821 -7.55 -12.47 -9.14
CA GLY A 821 -8.72 -12.28 -10.00
C GLY A 821 -8.39 -11.96 -11.47
N ASN A 822 -7.14 -11.98 -11.89
CA ASN A 822 -6.81 -11.69 -13.29
C ASN A 822 -7.37 -12.76 -14.25
N PRO A 823 -7.83 -12.35 -15.44
CA PRO A 823 -7.93 -10.98 -15.95
C PRO A 823 -9.25 -10.31 -15.55
N TYR A 824 -9.21 -8.98 -15.39
CA TYR A 824 -10.42 -8.16 -15.27
C TYR A 824 -10.82 -7.62 -16.64
N ILE A 825 -12.02 -7.90 -17.09
CA ILE A 825 -12.50 -7.57 -18.44
C ILE A 825 -13.25 -6.25 -18.40
N LEU A 826 -12.68 -5.22 -19.01
CA LEU A 826 -13.36 -3.96 -19.28
C LEU A 826 -14.33 -4.18 -20.45
N ASP A 827 -15.64 -4.21 -20.16
CA ASP A 827 -16.69 -4.40 -21.17
C ASP A 827 -16.96 -3.10 -21.96
N GLU A 828 -18.18 -2.71 -22.29
CA GLU A 828 -18.41 -1.54 -23.16
C GLU A 828 -18.19 -0.18 -22.46
N LYS A 829 -18.93 0.08 -21.38
CA LYS A 829 -18.82 1.30 -20.58
C LYS A 829 -18.69 0.88 -19.13
N VAL A 830 -17.70 1.40 -18.43
CA VAL A 830 -17.56 1.23 -16.97
C VAL A 830 -17.47 2.60 -16.32
N ILE A 831 -18.19 2.83 -15.23
CA ILE A 831 -18.22 4.09 -14.50
C ILE A 831 -17.80 3.85 -13.05
N ILE A 832 -16.81 4.59 -12.59
CA ILE A 832 -16.52 4.79 -11.16
C ILE A 832 -17.22 6.09 -10.75
N PRO A 833 -18.37 6.02 -10.06
CA PRO A 833 -19.16 7.21 -9.71
C PRO A 833 -18.50 8.03 -8.60
N ALA A 834 -18.95 9.28 -8.44
CA ALA A 834 -18.45 10.16 -7.39
C ALA A 834 -18.68 9.57 -5.99
N GLY A 835 -17.67 9.69 -5.11
CA GLY A 835 -17.70 9.10 -3.77
C GLY A 835 -17.19 7.65 -3.68
N TYR A 836 -16.94 7.00 -4.82
CA TYR A 836 -16.42 5.63 -4.88
C TYR A 836 -14.97 5.56 -5.33
N THR A 837 -14.25 4.53 -4.87
CA THR A 837 -12.81 4.35 -5.11
C THR A 837 -12.52 2.95 -5.64
N LEU A 838 -12.02 2.84 -6.87
CA LEU A 838 -11.46 1.60 -7.40
C LEU A 838 -9.95 1.56 -7.16
N VAL A 839 -9.47 0.51 -6.51
CA VAL A 839 -8.06 0.25 -6.23
C VAL A 839 -7.61 -0.95 -7.05
N LEU A 840 -6.51 -0.83 -7.80
CA LEU A 840 -5.85 -1.92 -8.51
C LEU A 840 -4.53 -2.24 -7.83
N ASP A 841 -4.41 -3.43 -7.24
CA ASP A 841 -3.20 -3.90 -6.57
C ASP A 841 -2.08 -4.27 -7.56
N PRO A 842 -0.82 -4.40 -7.09
CA PRO A 842 0.30 -4.80 -7.94
C PRO A 842 0.03 -6.07 -8.74
N GLY A 843 0.32 -6.05 -10.05
CA GLY A 843 0.18 -7.21 -10.94
C GLY A 843 -1.21 -7.43 -11.51
N VAL A 844 -2.18 -6.56 -11.25
CA VAL A 844 -3.51 -6.61 -11.88
C VAL A 844 -3.41 -6.41 -13.40
N VAL A 845 -4.22 -7.15 -14.15
CA VAL A 845 -4.38 -7.01 -15.60
C VAL A 845 -5.83 -6.69 -15.94
N VAL A 846 -6.04 -5.51 -16.53
CA VAL A 846 -7.30 -5.04 -17.08
C VAL A 846 -7.27 -5.18 -18.61
N VAL A 847 -8.27 -5.85 -19.15
CA VAL A 847 -8.35 -6.22 -20.56
C VAL A 847 -9.56 -5.56 -21.21
N GLY A 848 -9.35 -4.71 -22.20
CA GLY A 848 -10.43 -4.18 -23.02
C GLY A 848 -11.02 -5.26 -23.92
N ARG A 849 -12.29 -5.61 -23.69
CA ARG A 849 -12.99 -6.65 -24.47
C ARG A 849 -13.19 -6.24 -25.92
N PHE A 850 -13.55 -4.97 -26.13
CA PHE A 850 -13.90 -4.41 -27.43
C PHE A 850 -13.16 -3.10 -27.65
N ASN A 851 -13.06 -2.71 -28.93
CA ASN A 851 -12.48 -1.42 -29.29
C ASN A 851 -13.25 -0.21 -28.72
N LYS A 852 -14.50 -0.38 -28.31
CA LYS A 852 -15.31 0.65 -27.64
C LYS A 852 -15.21 0.62 -26.11
N SER A 853 -14.47 -0.32 -25.53
CA SER A 853 -14.30 -0.45 -24.09
C SER A 853 -13.64 0.77 -23.48
N TYR A 854 -14.32 1.42 -22.54
CA TYR A 854 -13.79 2.60 -21.84
C TYR A 854 -14.20 2.64 -20.37
N LEU A 855 -13.38 3.36 -19.59
CA LEU A 855 -13.59 3.60 -18.16
C LEU A 855 -13.83 5.09 -17.92
N GLU A 856 -14.92 5.44 -17.25
CA GLU A 856 -15.27 6.81 -16.85
C GLU A 856 -15.08 6.97 -15.35
N ILE A 857 -14.31 7.98 -14.93
CA ILE A 857 -13.92 8.23 -13.56
C ILE A 857 -14.57 9.53 -13.11
N SER A 858 -15.65 9.42 -12.33
CA SER A 858 -16.25 10.53 -11.57
C SER A 858 -15.89 10.47 -10.08
N GLY A 859 -15.43 9.31 -9.58
CA GLY A 859 -14.84 9.11 -8.26
C GLY A 859 -13.32 9.00 -8.32
N ASN A 860 -12.74 8.00 -7.67
CA ASN A 860 -11.28 7.80 -7.59
C ASN A 860 -10.85 6.47 -8.23
N LEU A 861 -9.79 6.49 -9.04
CA LEU A 861 -9.07 5.30 -9.51
C LEU A 861 -7.63 5.35 -9.00
N ILE A 862 -7.26 4.40 -8.14
CA ILE A 862 -5.93 4.26 -7.57
C ILE A 862 -5.27 2.99 -8.12
N ILE A 863 -4.17 3.13 -8.83
CA ILE A 863 -3.42 2.02 -9.42
C ILE A 863 -2.08 1.91 -8.71
N ASN A 864 -1.91 0.84 -7.95
CA ASN A 864 -0.77 0.60 -7.06
C ASN A 864 0.20 -0.42 -7.66
N GLY A 865 0.61 -0.24 -8.91
CA GLY A 865 1.66 -1.07 -9.51
C GLY A 865 3.00 -0.92 -8.78
N SER A 866 3.89 -1.89 -8.99
CA SER A 866 5.29 -1.84 -8.54
C SER A 866 6.23 -2.19 -9.68
N GLY A 867 7.52 -1.84 -9.56
CA GLY A 867 8.51 -2.17 -10.60
C GLY A 867 8.61 -3.67 -10.94
N ASN A 868 8.35 -4.55 -9.97
CA ASN A 868 8.36 -6.01 -10.18
C ASN A 868 7.00 -6.57 -10.63
N ASN A 869 5.90 -5.95 -10.21
CA ASN A 869 4.54 -6.34 -10.55
C ASN A 869 3.76 -5.08 -11.00
N PRO A 870 3.98 -4.62 -12.23
CA PRO A 870 3.24 -3.49 -12.77
C PRO A 870 1.78 -3.87 -13.04
N VAL A 871 0.91 -2.85 -13.14
CA VAL A 871 -0.48 -3.05 -13.57
C VAL A 871 -0.58 -2.83 -15.08
N TYR A 872 -1.42 -3.63 -15.76
CA TYR A 872 -1.57 -3.57 -17.21
C TYR A 872 -2.99 -3.19 -17.62
N PHE A 873 -3.10 -2.24 -18.56
CA PHE A 873 -4.30 -2.03 -19.38
C PHE A 873 -3.97 -2.44 -20.81
N THR A 874 -4.61 -3.50 -21.31
CA THR A 874 -4.25 -4.12 -22.61
C THR A 874 -5.45 -4.62 -23.42
N SER A 875 -5.15 -5.17 -24.61
CA SER A 875 -6.08 -5.79 -25.56
C SER A 875 -6.51 -7.20 -25.12
N SER A 876 -7.74 -7.60 -25.45
CA SER A 876 -8.22 -8.99 -25.33
C SER A 876 -7.48 -10.01 -26.22
N LYS A 877 -6.63 -9.52 -27.13
CA LYS A 877 -5.77 -10.33 -28.00
C LYS A 877 -4.32 -10.37 -27.53
N ASP A 878 -3.96 -9.62 -26.49
CA ASP A 878 -2.59 -9.55 -26.01
C ASP A 878 -2.22 -10.77 -25.15
N LYS A 879 -1.44 -11.69 -25.74
CA LYS A 879 -0.97 -12.91 -25.09
C LYS A 879 0.33 -12.72 -24.30
N THR A 880 0.93 -11.52 -24.31
CA THR A 880 2.23 -11.27 -23.69
C THR A 880 2.13 -11.05 -22.17
N VAL A 881 1.00 -10.53 -21.70
CA VAL A 881 0.70 -10.38 -20.26
C VAL A 881 -0.03 -11.60 -19.67
N GLY A 882 -0.67 -12.40 -20.52
CA GLY A 882 -1.33 -13.66 -20.21
C GLY A 882 -2.17 -14.16 -21.37
N ASP A 883 -2.20 -15.49 -21.61
CA ASP A 883 -3.07 -16.10 -22.63
C ASP A 883 -4.33 -16.65 -21.97
N TRP A 884 -5.36 -15.82 -21.93
CA TRP A 884 -6.67 -16.18 -21.39
C TRP A 884 -7.66 -16.61 -22.49
N GLY A 885 -7.25 -16.82 -23.74
CA GLY A 885 -8.17 -17.29 -24.80
C GLY A 885 -9.42 -16.41 -25.00
N LEU A 886 -9.34 -15.10 -24.71
CA LEU A 886 -10.47 -14.16 -24.77
C LEU A 886 -10.87 -13.79 -26.20
N SER A 887 -9.89 -13.69 -27.09
CA SER A 887 -10.08 -13.35 -28.51
C SER A 887 -8.94 -13.92 -29.36
N ASP A 888 -9.25 -14.25 -30.61
CA ASP A 888 -8.26 -14.67 -31.59
C ASP A 888 -7.57 -13.48 -32.28
N GLY A 889 -6.33 -13.68 -32.70
CA GLY A 889 -5.53 -12.69 -33.45
C GLY A 889 -4.42 -12.04 -32.63
N GLU A 890 -3.73 -11.07 -33.25
CA GLU A 890 -2.64 -10.30 -32.63
C GLU A 890 -3.17 -8.95 -32.11
N PRO A 891 -2.64 -8.44 -30.99
CA PRO A 891 -3.07 -7.15 -30.44
C PRO A 891 -2.64 -6.00 -31.36
N VAL A 892 -3.56 -5.08 -31.60
CA VAL A 892 -3.32 -3.89 -32.43
C VAL A 892 -3.69 -2.61 -31.68
N PRO A 893 -3.03 -1.48 -31.98
CA PRO A 893 -3.42 -0.19 -31.43
C PRO A 893 -4.92 0.09 -31.60
N GLY A 894 -5.61 0.46 -30.52
CA GLY A 894 -7.04 0.79 -30.52
C GLY A 894 -7.94 -0.44 -30.34
N ASP A 895 -7.41 -1.53 -29.80
CA ASP A 895 -8.22 -2.66 -29.37
C ASP A 895 -9.09 -2.34 -28.14
N TRP A 896 -8.83 -1.21 -27.46
CA TRP A 896 -9.73 -0.59 -26.49
C TRP A 896 -9.71 0.95 -26.62
N SER A 897 -10.70 1.62 -26.02
CA SER A 897 -10.90 3.05 -26.22
C SER A 897 -10.09 3.92 -25.28
N SER A 898 -10.57 4.16 -24.07
CA SER A 898 -10.10 5.29 -23.26
C SER A 898 -10.39 5.17 -21.75
N ILE A 899 -9.68 5.98 -20.97
CA ILE A 899 -9.98 6.31 -19.59
C ILE A 899 -10.37 7.80 -19.56
N VAL A 900 -11.60 8.10 -19.17
CA VAL A 900 -12.17 9.45 -19.16
C VAL A 900 -12.30 9.92 -17.72
N VAL A 901 -11.56 10.95 -17.33
CA VAL A 901 -11.62 11.55 -16.00
C VAL A 901 -12.53 12.77 -16.05
N LYS A 902 -13.65 12.73 -15.34
CA LYS A 902 -14.63 13.82 -15.27
C LYS A 902 -14.19 14.90 -14.27
N GLY A 903 -14.83 16.06 -14.31
CA GLY A 903 -14.66 17.08 -13.28
C GLY A 903 -15.00 16.53 -11.90
N GLY A 904 -14.06 16.62 -10.95
CA GLY A 904 -14.16 16.02 -9.62
C GLY A 904 -13.65 14.58 -9.51
N GLY A 905 -13.33 13.92 -10.63
CA GLY A 905 -12.69 12.60 -10.63
C GLY A 905 -11.18 12.68 -10.42
N ASP A 906 -10.60 11.63 -9.84
CA ASP A 906 -9.17 11.50 -9.56
C ASP A 906 -8.60 10.18 -10.10
N LEU A 907 -7.50 10.26 -10.83
CA LEU A 907 -6.74 9.12 -11.34
C LEU A 907 -5.30 9.18 -10.82
N GLN A 908 -4.90 8.18 -10.05
CA GLN A 908 -3.52 8.00 -9.59
C GLN A 908 -2.95 6.70 -10.15
N ALA A 909 -2.00 6.82 -11.08
CA ALA A 909 -1.37 5.69 -11.75
C ALA A 909 0.11 5.54 -11.34
N ASN A 910 0.46 4.44 -10.67
CA ASN A 910 1.84 4.10 -10.33
C ASN A 910 2.26 2.79 -11.01
N TYR A 911 3.41 2.79 -11.70
CA TYR A 911 3.94 1.61 -12.41
C TYR A 911 2.89 0.91 -13.28
N THR A 912 2.25 1.69 -14.15
CA THR A 912 1.18 1.22 -15.02
C THR A 912 1.65 1.14 -16.47
N ASN A 913 1.33 0.04 -17.14
CA ASN A 913 1.54 -0.16 -18.57
C ASN A 913 0.21 0.03 -19.31
N PHE A 914 0.12 1.10 -20.11
CA PHE A 914 -1.00 1.33 -21.00
C PHE A 914 -0.63 0.89 -22.41
N TRP A 915 -1.22 -0.21 -22.88
CA TRP A 915 -0.92 -0.84 -24.17
C TRP A 915 -2.17 -0.97 -25.04
N TYR A 916 -2.03 -0.78 -26.36
CA TYR A 916 -3.09 -0.97 -27.37
C TYR A 916 -4.39 -0.14 -27.21
N GLY A 917 -4.39 0.95 -26.43
CA GLY A 917 -5.55 1.85 -26.27
C GLY A 917 -5.67 2.93 -27.36
N GLY A 918 -6.69 3.80 -27.28
CA GLY A 918 -6.84 4.99 -28.11
C GLY A 918 -7.90 4.92 -29.22
N GLN A 919 -8.81 3.93 -29.21
CA GLN A 919 -9.88 3.90 -30.19
C GLN A 919 -10.89 5.04 -30.01
N THR A 920 -11.34 5.55 -31.15
CA THR A 920 -12.33 6.63 -31.22
C THR A 920 -13.66 6.23 -30.56
N TYR A 921 -14.01 6.91 -29.48
CA TYR A 921 -15.32 6.80 -28.82
C TYR A 921 -16.17 8.05 -29.06
N ARG A 922 -17.48 7.84 -29.26
CA ARG A 922 -18.49 8.90 -29.47
C ARG A 922 -19.50 8.86 -28.33
N ASN A 923 -19.56 9.91 -27.53
CA ASN A 923 -20.56 10.06 -26.47
C ASN A 923 -21.64 11.07 -26.89
N GLY A 924 -22.89 10.61 -27.07
CA GLY A 924 -24.09 11.48 -27.15
C GLY A 924 -24.10 12.61 -28.19
N ASP A 925 -25.06 13.54 -28.02
CA ASP A 925 -25.48 14.62 -28.94
C ASP A 925 -24.43 15.72 -29.22
N CYS A 926 -23.14 15.48 -29.00
CA CYS A 926 -22.13 16.43 -29.47
C CYS A 926 -21.77 16.12 -30.92
N PHE A 927 -21.97 17.11 -31.80
CA PHE A 927 -21.77 16.96 -33.25
C PHE A 927 -20.28 16.86 -33.65
N VAL A 928 -19.31 17.02 -32.69
CA VAL A 928 -17.86 17.11 -33.00
C VAL A 928 -16.87 16.53 -31.93
N CYS A 929 -17.28 15.87 -30.85
CA CYS A 929 -16.30 15.35 -29.86
C CYS A 929 -15.93 13.88 -30.12
N TYR A 930 -14.93 13.65 -30.98
CA TYR A 930 -14.27 12.36 -31.11
C TYR A 930 -13.21 12.23 -30.00
N ALA A 931 -13.41 11.35 -29.01
CA ALA A 931 -12.36 11.06 -28.02
C ALA A 931 -11.46 9.94 -28.57
N GLN A 932 -10.21 10.24 -28.89
CA GLN A 932 -9.22 9.25 -29.38
C GLN A 932 -8.09 9.04 -28.37
N GLN A 933 -8.15 9.75 -27.25
CA GLN A 933 -7.10 9.75 -26.23
C GLN A 933 -7.27 8.54 -25.33
N VAL A 934 -6.14 7.94 -24.99
CA VAL A 934 -6.06 6.84 -24.01
C VAL A 934 -6.49 7.37 -22.64
N ILE A 935 -6.07 8.60 -22.32
CA ILE A 935 -6.54 9.32 -21.13
C ILE A 935 -7.15 10.65 -21.57
N ARG A 936 -8.41 10.89 -21.22
CA ARG A 936 -9.09 12.16 -21.45
C ARG A 936 -9.50 12.78 -20.12
N ASN A 937 -8.77 13.80 -19.69
CA ASN A 937 -9.08 14.55 -18.49
C ASN A 937 -9.98 15.76 -18.83
N GLU A 938 -11.27 15.65 -18.51
CA GLU A 938 -12.31 16.65 -18.73
C GLU A 938 -12.46 17.67 -17.59
N GLY A 939 -11.46 17.77 -16.72
CA GLY A 939 -11.41 18.74 -15.62
C GLY A 939 -11.18 18.15 -14.23
N GLY A 940 -10.81 16.87 -14.13
CA GLY A 940 -10.39 16.21 -12.90
C GLY A 940 -8.87 16.28 -12.66
N SER A 941 -8.39 15.38 -11.81
CA SER A 941 -6.99 15.25 -11.39
C SER A 941 -6.38 13.95 -11.94
N VAL A 942 -5.21 14.05 -12.56
CA VAL A 942 -4.47 12.91 -13.12
C VAL A 942 -3.02 12.94 -12.65
N VAL A 943 -2.58 11.89 -11.97
CA VAL A 943 -1.19 11.71 -11.54
C VAL A 943 -0.67 10.41 -12.14
N ILE A 944 0.45 10.47 -12.87
CA ILE A 944 1.06 9.34 -13.57
C ILE A 944 2.53 9.24 -13.14
N ASN A 945 2.88 8.16 -12.47
CA ASN A 945 4.23 7.92 -11.96
C ASN A 945 4.79 6.59 -12.48
N ASN A 946 6.05 6.59 -12.92
CA ASN A 946 6.80 5.40 -13.31
C ASN A 946 6.07 4.51 -14.33
N SER A 947 5.27 5.11 -15.21
CA SER A 947 4.34 4.40 -16.10
C SER A 947 4.81 4.42 -17.55
N ASN A 948 4.28 3.53 -18.38
CA ASN A 948 4.70 3.34 -19.76
C ASN A 948 3.51 3.33 -20.72
N PHE A 949 3.66 4.04 -21.85
CA PHE A 949 2.69 4.10 -22.94
C PHE A 949 3.34 3.60 -24.24
N THR A 950 2.84 2.49 -24.77
CA THR A 950 3.39 1.85 -25.99
C THR A 950 2.30 1.23 -26.86
N ASN A 951 2.47 1.24 -28.19
CA ASN A 951 1.51 0.66 -29.14
C ASN A 951 0.11 1.31 -29.08
N MET A 952 0.03 2.61 -28.80
CA MET A 952 -1.24 3.36 -28.75
C MET A 952 -1.74 3.73 -30.14
N LEU A 953 -3.06 3.73 -30.33
CA LEU A 953 -3.68 4.22 -31.56
C LEU A 953 -3.76 5.73 -31.53
N VAL A 954 -3.25 6.37 -32.57
CA VAL A 954 -3.50 7.79 -32.85
C VAL A 954 -3.73 7.96 -34.33
N LYS A 955 -4.89 8.50 -34.71
CA LYS A 955 -5.22 8.78 -36.12
C LYS A 955 -4.77 10.20 -36.47
N ALA A 956 -3.94 10.33 -37.50
CA ALA A 956 -3.42 11.62 -37.97
C ALA A 956 -4.47 12.49 -38.70
N ASP A 957 -5.63 11.93 -39.03
CA ASP A 957 -6.54 12.46 -40.04
C ASP A 957 -7.54 13.50 -39.50
N TYR A 958 -7.56 13.75 -38.18
CA TYR A 958 -8.52 14.64 -37.52
C TYR A 958 -7.87 15.94 -37.05
N ALA A 959 -8.24 17.05 -37.67
CA ALA A 959 -7.66 18.38 -37.46
C ALA A 959 -8.18 19.13 -36.21
N ASP A 960 -8.62 18.43 -35.16
CA ASP A 960 -9.36 19.02 -34.02
C ASP A 960 -8.69 18.82 -32.64
N ASN A 961 -7.34 18.81 -32.56
CA ASN A 961 -6.58 18.66 -31.31
C ASN A 961 -6.83 17.33 -30.56
N ASN A 962 -7.25 16.28 -31.27
CA ASN A 962 -7.44 14.93 -30.74
C ASN A 962 -6.27 13.98 -31.07
N ASP A 963 -5.10 14.56 -31.41
CA ASP A 963 -3.89 13.90 -31.89
C ASP A 963 -2.95 13.43 -30.77
N ALA A 964 -3.43 13.37 -29.52
CA ALA A 964 -2.61 13.10 -28.34
C ALA A 964 -3.01 11.81 -27.61
N TYR A 965 -2.05 11.17 -26.93
CA TYR A 965 -2.36 10.09 -25.97
C TYR A 965 -3.21 10.59 -24.81
N ILE A 966 -2.93 11.82 -24.37
CA ILE A 966 -3.55 12.48 -23.23
C ILE A 966 -4.08 13.84 -23.67
N TRP A 967 -5.37 14.07 -23.41
CA TRP A 967 -5.95 15.41 -23.48
C TRP A 967 -6.28 15.89 -22.08
N ASN A 968 -5.83 17.09 -21.72
CA ASN A 968 -5.95 17.62 -20.37
C ASN A 968 -6.67 18.97 -20.34
N ALA A 969 -7.76 19.06 -19.58
CA ALA A 969 -8.42 20.32 -19.21
C ALA A 969 -8.46 20.55 -17.69
N GLY A 970 -7.84 19.69 -16.89
CA GLY A 970 -7.77 19.79 -15.43
C GLY A 970 -6.33 19.86 -14.92
N TYR A 971 -6.07 19.17 -13.82
CA TYR A 971 -4.72 18.99 -13.27
C TYR A 971 -4.07 17.73 -13.84
N ILE A 972 -2.81 17.82 -14.26
CA ILE A 972 -2.01 16.66 -14.62
C ILE A 972 -0.58 16.73 -14.07
N GLU A 973 -0.15 15.63 -13.46
CA GLU A 973 1.22 15.40 -13.03
C GLU A 973 1.79 14.12 -13.69
N ILE A 974 2.95 14.23 -14.34
CA ILE A 974 3.63 13.12 -15.00
C ILE A 974 5.07 13.02 -14.49
N ASN A 975 5.40 11.92 -13.80
CA ASN A 975 6.71 11.69 -13.22
C ASN A 975 7.34 10.38 -13.71
N ASN A 976 8.62 10.41 -14.02
CA ASN A 976 9.46 9.23 -14.32
C ASN A 976 8.82 8.27 -15.34
N SER A 977 8.03 8.78 -16.28
CA SER A 977 7.22 7.97 -17.18
C SER A 977 7.80 7.96 -18.59
N ILE A 978 7.54 6.89 -19.34
CA ILE A 978 8.08 6.68 -20.68
C ILE A 978 6.93 6.69 -21.68
N PHE A 979 7.10 7.49 -22.73
CA PHE A 979 6.19 7.54 -23.86
C PHE A 979 6.98 7.22 -25.12
N ASP A 980 6.54 6.16 -25.82
CA ASP A 980 7.26 5.61 -26.96
C ASP A 980 6.38 5.53 -28.19
N ASN A 981 6.83 6.18 -29.27
CA ASN A 981 6.15 6.29 -30.56
C ASN A 981 4.82 7.07 -30.44
N GLY A 982 4.13 7.31 -31.56
CA GLY A 982 2.86 8.03 -31.62
C GLY A 982 2.95 9.39 -32.30
N TYR A 983 1.89 10.19 -32.16
CA TYR A 983 1.76 11.50 -32.78
C TYR A 983 2.09 12.62 -31.80
N ARG A 984 1.37 12.68 -30.67
CA ARG A 984 1.63 13.56 -29.53
C ARG A 984 1.33 12.80 -28.24
N VAL A 985 2.04 13.13 -27.17
CA VAL A 985 1.76 12.60 -25.84
C VAL A 985 0.67 13.41 -25.16
N LEU A 986 0.90 14.71 -24.98
CA LEU A 986 0.03 15.57 -24.19
C LEU A 986 -0.43 16.77 -24.99
N PHE A 987 -1.74 16.96 -25.04
CA PHE A 987 -2.37 18.22 -25.36
C PHE A 987 -2.96 18.82 -24.08
N ALA A 988 -2.39 19.92 -23.60
CA ALA A 988 -2.90 20.65 -22.45
C ALA A 988 -3.75 21.84 -22.92
N GLY A 989 -5.03 21.82 -22.56
CA GLY A 989 -5.99 22.88 -22.82
C GLY A 989 -5.67 24.17 -22.06
N ASN A 990 -6.25 25.28 -22.50
CA ASN A 990 -6.03 26.58 -21.88
C ASN A 990 -6.47 26.58 -20.41
N GLY A 991 -5.61 27.10 -19.52
CA GLY A 991 -5.84 27.18 -18.08
C GLY A 991 -5.66 25.86 -17.32
N SER A 992 -5.31 24.77 -18.00
CA SER A 992 -5.04 23.49 -17.34
C SER A 992 -3.69 23.50 -16.62
N HIS A 993 -3.59 22.82 -15.49
CA HIS A 993 -2.39 22.76 -14.65
C HIS A 993 -1.53 21.56 -15.05
N VAL A 994 -0.22 21.77 -15.23
CA VAL A 994 0.71 20.76 -15.75
C VAL A 994 1.99 20.72 -14.92
N SER A 995 2.33 19.53 -14.43
CA SER A 995 3.59 19.18 -13.76
C SER A 995 4.24 18.02 -14.49
N ILE A 996 5.49 18.16 -14.96
CA ILE A 996 6.22 17.07 -15.63
C ILE A 996 7.64 16.98 -15.11
N SER A 997 8.03 15.82 -14.57
CA SER A 997 9.40 15.58 -14.15
C SER A 997 9.97 14.19 -14.47
N GLY A 998 11.27 14.12 -14.77
CA GLY A 998 12.01 12.86 -14.97
C GLY A 998 11.49 11.98 -16.11
N SER A 999 10.67 12.49 -17.01
CA SER A 999 9.95 11.69 -18.01
C SER A 999 10.64 11.71 -19.38
N THR A 1000 10.49 10.62 -20.13
CA THR A 1000 11.15 10.42 -21.44
C THR A 1000 10.13 10.34 -22.56
N PHE A 1001 10.32 11.17 -23.58
CA PHE A 1001 9.51 11.23 -24.80
C PHE A 1001 10.36 10.82 -26.00
N ARG A 1002 10.01 9.70 -26.64
CA ARG A 1002 10.85 9.16 -27.71
C ARG A 1002 10.12 8.60 -28.91
N ASN A 1003 10.83 8.61 -30.05
CA ASN A 1003 10.41 8.00 -31.31
C ASN A 1003 9.12 8.60 -31.92
N PHE A 1004 8.79 9.86 -31.62
CA PHE A 1004 7.68 10.58 -32.26
C PHE A 1004 8.12 11.13 -33.62
N ALA A 1005 7.65 10.53 -34.70
CA ALA A 1005 8.20 10.75 -36.05
C ALA A 1005 7.46 11.82 -36.89
N VAL A 1006 6.42 12.45 -36.36
CA VAL A 1006 5.58 13.37 -37.14
C VAL A 1006 6.28 14.72 -37.34
N GLU A 1007 6.49 15.12 -38.59
CA GLU A 1007 7.24 16.35 -38.92
C GLU A 1007 6.65 17.60 -38.26
N ASN A 1008 7.53 18.46 -37.72
CA ASN A 1008 7.19 19.77 -37.12
C ASN A 1008 6.25 19.72 -35.90
N ILE A 1009 6.06 18.55 -35.30
CA ILE A 1009 5.18 18.38 -34.14
C ILE A 1009 5.98 17.89 -32.94
N SER A 1010 5.98 18.70 -31.88
CA SER A 1010 6.56 18.31 -30.58
C SER A 1010 5.67 17.28 -29.88
N PRO A 1011 6.25 16.30 -29.14
CA PRO A 1011 5.48 15.36 -28.32
C PRO A 1011 4.55 16.04 -27.29
N LEU A 1012 4.79 17.30 -26.93
CA LEU A 1012 3.99 18.05 -25.96
C LEU A 1012 3.45 19.34 -26.56
N TYR A 1013 2.20 19.67 -26.25
CA TYR A 1013 1.59 20.97 -26.53
C TYR A 1013 1.07 21.61 -25.25
N LEU A 1014 1.75 22.67 -24.79
CA LEU A 1014 1.52 23.30 -23.48
C LEU A 1014 1.17 24.80 -23.56
N GLY A 1015 0.96 25.35 -24.76
CA GLY A 1015 0.98 26.80 -25.02
C GLY A 1015 -0.07 27.66 -24.29
N GLY A 1016 -1.11 27.07 -23.70
CA GLY A 1016 -2.09 27.78 -22.88
C GLY A 1016 -2.24 27.26 -21.45
N SER A 1017 -1.38 26.32 -21.05
CA SER A 1017 -1.41 25.70 -19.71
C SER A 1017 -0.73 26.58 -18.65
N ILE A 1018 -1.03 26.29 -17.39
CA ILE A 1018 -0.30 26.79 -16.22
C ILE A 1018 0.73 25.71 -15.86
N LEU A 1019 2.02 26.07 -15.90
CA LEU A 1019 3.10 25.15 -15.62
C LEU A 1019 3.47 25.21 -14.14
N ASP A 1020 3.12 24.17 -13.39
CA ASP A 1020 3.43 24.09 -11.95
C ASP A 1020 4.85 23.57 -11.72
N LYS A 1021 5.34 22.65 -12.58
CA LYS A 1021 6.67 22.05 -12.43
C LYS A 1021 7.22 21.53 -13.77
N TRP A 1022 8.52 21.73 -13.99
CA TRP A 1022 9.26 21.18 -15.12
C TRP A 1022 10.70 20.83 -14.75
N GLN A 1023 11.07 19.54 -14.73
CA GLN A 1023 12.41 19.11 -14.30
C GLN A 1023 12.89 17.83 -14.99
N ASN A 1024 14.15 17.76 -15.43
CA ASN A 1024 14.83 16.52 -15.86
C ASN A 1024 14.11 15.69 -16.94
N ASN A 1025 13.42 16.34 -17.89
CA ASN A 1025 12.71 15.65 -18.96
C ASN A 1025 13.60 15.40 -20.17
N ILE A 1026 13.46 14.23 -20.81
CA ILE A 1026 14.30 13.77 -21.92
C ILE A 1026 13.48 13.69 -23.21
N PHE A 1027 14.01 14.26 -24.29
CA PHE A 1027 13.46 14.15 -25.64
C PHE A 1027 14.51 13.48 -26.54
N GLU A 1028 14.22 12.28 -27.04
CA GLU A 1028 15.16 11.51 -27.87
C GLU A 1028 14.50 10.96 -29.15
N ASN A 1029 15.22 10.99 -30.28
CA ASN A 1029 14.78 10.41 -31.55
C ASN A 1029 13.39 10.89 -32.06
N ASN A 1030 12.95 12.08 -31.66
CA ASN A 1030 11.75 12.71 -32.21
C ASN A 1030 12.08 13.57 -33.43
N SER A 1031 11.09 13.81 -34.29
CA SER A 1031 11.16 14.81 -35.36
C SER A 1031 11.46 16.21 -34.81
N VAL A 1032 10.92 16.51 -33.62
CA VAL A 1032 11.15 17.73 -32.84
C VAL A 1032 11.51 17.34 -31.41
N ASN A 1033 12.79 17.44 -31.05
CA ASN A 1033 13.28 17.17 -29.69
C ASN A 1033 13.24 18.42 -28.79
N THR A 1034 12.27 19.30 -29.01
CA THR A 1034 12.09 20.52 -28.23
C THR A 1034 10.62 20.72 -27.87
N VAL A 1035 10.36 21.56 -26.86
CA VAL A 1035 9.01 21.90 -26.42
C VAL A 1035 8.89 23.40 -26.19
N VAL A 1036 7.71 23.95 -26.44
CA VAL A 1036 7.36 25.32 -26.05
C VAL A 1036 6.61 25.28 -24.73
N LEU A 1037 7.21 25.86 -23.69
CA LEU A 1037 6.57 26.08 -22.40
C LEU A 1037 5.79 27.40 -22.41
N PRO A 1038 4.71 27.50 -21.62
CA PRO A 1038 4.01 28.77 -21.41
C PRO A 1038 4.95 29.82 -20.80
N THR A 1039 4.45 31.06 -20.69
CA THR A 1039 5.21 32.13 -20.05
C THR A 1039 5.61 31.74 -18.63
N LEU A 1040 6.91 31.82 -18.33
CA LEU A 1040 7.43 31.55 -16.99
C LEU A 1040 7.29 32.81 -16.14
N GLU A 1041 6.41 32.77 -15.14
CA GLU A 1041 6.23 33.84 -14.15
C GLU A 1041 7.09 33.53 -12.91
N VAL A 1042 8.13 34.33 -12.70
CA VAL A 1042 9.08 34.19 -11.59
C VAL A 1042 8.66 35.16 -10.48
N THR A 1043 7.83 34.65 -9.56
CA THR A 1043 7.31 35.40 -8.40
C THR A 1043 8.15 35.24 -7.14
N GLU A 1044 9.01 34.22 -7.10
CA GLU A 1044 9.97 33.90 -6.04
C GLU A 1044 11.34 33.58 -6.67
N ASP A 1045 12.39 33.49 -5.85
CA ASP A 1045 13.74 33.17 -6.34
C ASP A 1045 13.75 31.85 -7.11
N TYR A 1046 14.23 31.90 -8.35
CA TYR A 1046 14.17 30.77 -9.28
C TYR A 1046 15.50 30.56 -10.00
N THR A 1047 15.88 29.30 -10.24
CA THR A 1047 17.14 28.96 -10.93
C THR A 1047 16.89 28.19 -12.23
N LEU A 1048 17.37 28.71 -13.35
CA LEU A 1048 17.45 28.02 -14.63
C LEU A 1048 18.78 27.27 -14.76
N THR A 1049 18.70 25.95 -14.95
CA THR A 1049 19.83 25.05 -15.15
C THR A 1049 20.04 24.70 -16.62
N ALA A 1050 21.04 23.86 -16.92
CA ALA A 1050 21.23 23.32 -18.27
C ALA A 1050 20.09 22.40 -18.74
N ASP A 1051 19.19 21.97 -17.85
CA ASP A 1051 18.07 21.08 -18.16
C ASP A 1051 17.04 21.71 -19.12
N TYR A 1052 17.09 23.03 -19.30
CA TYR A 1052 16.24 23.78 -20.22
C TYR A 1052 16.80 23.90 -21.65
N SER A 1053 17.87 23.17 -22.00
CA SER A 1053 18.51 23.29 -23.31
C SER A 1053 17.59 23.02 -24.49
N ASN A 1054 16.61 22.13 -24.30
CA ASN A 1054 15.64 21.71 -25.31
C ASN A 1054 14.27 22.43 -25.18
N VAL A 1055 14.22 23.49 -24.38
CA VAL A 1055 12.98 24.21 -24.05
C VAL A 1055 12.99 25.58 -24.70
N PHE A 1056 11.84 25.99 -25.23
CA PHE A 1056 11.53 27.37 -25.61
C PHE A 1056 10.47 27.94 -24.67
N PHE A 1057 10.72 29.10 -24.08
CA PHE A 1057 9.73 29.80 -23.25
C PHE A 1057 8.88 30.75 -24.10
N ASP A 1058 7.57 30.80 -23.89
CA ASP A 1058 6.69 31.82 -24.50
C ASP A 1058 6.76 33.19 -23.78
N GLY A 1059 7.92 33.49 -23.21
CA GLY A 1059 8.23 34.64 -22.37
C GLY A 1059 8.71 34.22 -20.98
N ILE A 1060 9.50 35.08 -20.35
CA ILE A 1060 9.91 34.94 -18.95
C ILE A 1060 9.70 36.29 -18.29
N ASN A 1061 8.97 36.33 -17.18
CA ASN A 1061 8.69 37.54 -16.43
C ASN A 1061 9.23 37.38 -15.01
N VAL A 1062 10.13 38.26 -14.60
CA VAL A 1062 10.69 38.28 -13.24
C VAL A 1062 10.06 39.43 -12.48
N SER A 1063 9.27 39.08 -11.46
CA SER A 1063 8.56 40.03 -10.62
C SER A 1063 9.51 40.92 -9.80
N PRO A 1064 9.08 42.10 -9.32
CA PRO A 1064 9.92 43.03 -8.56
C PRO A 1064 10.58 42.46 -7.29
N THR A 1065 10.02 41.40 -6.71
CA THR A 1065 10.49 40.78 -5.47
C THR A 1065 11.36 39.56 -5.68
N ALA A 1066 11.52 39.10 -6.92
CA ALA A 1066 12.15 37.83 -7.23
C ALA A 1066 13.52 37.99 -7.89
N THR A 1067 14.38 36.99 -7.67
CA THR A 1067 15.67 36.85 -8.35
C THR A 1067 15.65 35.66 -9.29
N LEU A 1068 15.87 35.90 -10.59
CA LEU A 1068 16.14 34.83 -11.55
C LEU A 1068 17.65 34.57 -11.61
N THR A 1069 18.07 33.38 -11.22
CA THR A 1069 19.45 32.91 -11.39
C THR A 1069 19.55 32.02 -12.63
N ILE A 1070 20.53 32.26 -13.49
CA ILE A 1070 20.81 31.42 -14.66
C ILE A 1070 22.18 30.79 -14.47
N ALA A 1071 22.22 29.46 -14.38
CA ALA A 1071 23.44 28.69 -14.15
C ALA A 1071 24.36 28.68 -15.39
N PRO A 1072 25.70 28.51 -15.21
CA PRO A 1072 26.64 28.39 -16.32
C PRO A 1072 26.23 27.33 -17.36
N GLY A 1073 26.39 27.67 -18.64
CA GLY A 1073 26.12 26.77 -19.77
C GLY A 1073 24.64 26.64 -20.16
N ALA A 1074 23.72 27.26 -19.43
CA ALA A 1074 22.29 27.22 -19.73
C ALA A 1074 21.95 27.93 -21.06
N TYR A 1075 20.96 27.39 -21.76
CA TYR A 1075 20.34 28.02 -22.92
C TYR A 1075 18.99 28.60 -22.51
N VAL A 1076 18.82 29.90 -22.70
CA VAL A 1076 17.56 30.61 -22.51
C VAL A 1076 16.95 30.85 -23.89
N ASN A 1077 16.24 29.85 -24.40
CA ASN A 1077 15.56 29.97 -25.68
C ASN A 1077 14.18 30.58 -25.45
N ILE A 1078 13.94 31.73 -26.06
CA ILE A 1078 12.68 32.48 -25.92
C ILE A 1078 12.02 32.52 -27.29
N ASN A 1079 10.70 32.33 -27.32
CA ASN A 1079 9.95 32.32 -28.57
C ASN A 1079 10.02 33.68 -29.29
N THR A 1080 9.73 33.67 -30.59
CA THR A 1080 9.76 34.87 -31.42
C THR A 1080 8.78 35.90 -30.88
N TYR A 1081 9.18 37.18 -30.81
CA TYR A 1081 8.38 38.28 -30.27
C TYR A 1081 8.10 38.22 -28.76
N LYS A 1082 8.80 37.37 -28.01
CA LYS A 1082 8.70 37.29 -26.55
C LYS A 1082 9.98 37.79 -25.86
N TRP A 1083 9.82 38.28 -24.63
CA TRP A 1083 10.86 38.90 -23.81
C TRP A 1083 11.28 37.99 -22.65
N LEU A 1084 12.52 38.15 -22.20
CA LEU A 1084 12.89 38.00 -20.80
C LEU A 1084 12.73 39.37 -20.15
N LYS A 1085 11.63 39.59 -19.44
CA LYS A 1085 11.32 40.82 -18.74
C LYS A 1085 11.74 40.70 -17.28
N VAL A 1086 12.50 41.67 -16.78
CA VAL A 1086 13.06 41.70 -15.43
C VAL A 1086 12.66 42.97 -14.71
N GLU A 1087 11.80 42.84 -13.71
CA GLU A 1087 11.43 43.92 -12.78
C GLU A 1087 12.10 43.75 -11.40
N GLY A 1088 12.47 42.52 -11.03
CA GLY A 1088 13.25 42.19 -9.82
C GLY A 1088 14.75 42.24 -10.04
N SER A 1089 15.43 41.09 -9.95
CA SER A 1089 16.86 40.98 -10.26
C SER A 1089 17.20 39.76 -11.12
N LEU A 1090 18.28 39.88 -11.91
CA LEU A 1090 18.81 38.79 -12.74
C LEU A 1090 20.27 38.50 -12.37
N GLN A 1091 20.56 37.25 -11.99
CA GLN A 1091 21.92 36.72 -11.78
C GLN A 1091 22.27 35.73 -12.89
N ALA A 1092 22.79 36.22 -14.02
CA ALA A 1092 23.26 35.38 -15.12
C ALA A 1092 24.78 35.20 -15.02
N LEU A 1093 25.22 34.19 -14.27
CA LEU A 1093 26.62 34.03 -13.86
C LEU A 1093 27.29 32.87 -14.60
N GLY A 1094 27.62 33.07 -15.87
CA GLY A 1094 28.36 32.11 -16.69
C GLY A 1094 29.85 32.02 -16.35
N THR A 1095 30.55 31.16 -17.07
CA THR A 1095 32.02 31.01 -16.97
C THR A 1095 32.65 30.99 -18.37
N ALA A 1096 33.97 31.18 -18.47
CA ALA A 1096 34.69 31.15 -19.74
C ALA A 1096 34.46 29.86 -20.57
N ASP A 1097 34.34 28.71 -19.90
CA ASP A 1097 34.11 27.42 -20.58
C ASP A 1097 32.61 27.16 -20.83
N ASN A 1098 31.73 27.79 -20.06
CA ASN A 1098 30.29 27.56 -20.07
C ASN A 1098 29.53 28.89 -20.10
N HIS A 1099 29.54 29.55 -21.26
CA HIS A 1099 28.75 30.74 -21.51
C HIS A 1099 27.24 30.45 -21.41
N ILE A 1100 26.50 31.39 -20.85
CA ILE A 1100 25.03 31.40 -20.90
C ILE A 1100 24.61 31.93 -22.26
N ARG A 1101 23.64 31.28 -22.92
CA ARG A 1101 23.23 31.65 -24.27
C ARG A 1101 21.77 32.07 -24.30
N VAL A 1102 21.51 33.30 -24.73
CA VAL A 1102 20.17 33.88 -24.81
C VAL A 1102 19.79 34.08 -26.28
N CYS A 1103 18.67 33.49 -26.68
CA CYS A 1103 18.11 33.58 -28.03
C CYS A 1103 19.00 33.06 -29.17
N LEU A 1104 19.93 32.15 -28.87
CA LEU A 1104 20.80 31.59 -29.90
C LEU A 1104 20.03 30.79 -30.96
N LEU A 1105 19.04 30.01 -30.53
CA LEU A 1105 18.28 29.07 -31.36
C LEU A 1105 16.97 29.65 -31.92
N SER A 1106 16.65 30.92 -31.62
CA SER A 1106 15.41 31.58 -32.05
C SER A 1106 15.58 33.08 -32.30
N SER A 1107 14.64 33.66 -33.04
CA SER A 1107 14.56 35.11 -33.26
C SER A 1107 13.70 35.77 -32.17
N CYS A 1108 14.22 36.00 -30.96
CA CYS A 1108 13.42 36.53 -29.84
C CYS A 1108 13.39 38.08 -29.78
N SER A 1109 12.59 38.66 -28.89
CA SER A 1109 12.65 40.11 -28.63
C SER A 1109 13.91 40.52 -27.88
N GLY A 1110 14.32 39.74 -26.88
CA GLY A 1110 15.56 39.95 -26.14
C GLY A 1110 15.34 40.05 -24.63
N ILE A 1111 16.18 40.84 -23.96
CA ILE A 1111 16.12 41.06 -22.51
C ILE A 1111 15.62 42.48 -22.23
N TRP A 1112 14.67 42.63 -21.32
CA TRP A 1112 14.10 43.90 -20.90
C TRP A 1112 14.17 44.07 -19.38
N PHE A 1113 15.07 44.95 -18.93
CA PHE A 1113 15.15 45.43 -17.54
C PHE A 1113 14.27 46.65 -17.33
N SER A 1114 13.39 46.62 -16.33
CA SER A 1114 12.40 47.66 -16.04
C SER A 1114 12.37 48.00 -14.55
N ASN A 1115 12.91 49.17 -14.19
CA ASN A 1115 13.01 49.64 -12.80
C ASN A 1115 13.63 48.60 -11.84
N SER A 1116 14.63 47.87 -12.33
CA SER A 1116 15.24 46.71 -11.66
C SER A 1116 16.65 47.05 -11.15
N SER A 1117 17.10 46.37 -10.10
CA SER A 1117 18.44 46.59 -9.52
C SER A 1117 19.16 45.28 -9.23
N GLY A 1118 20.48 45.34 -9.01
CA GLY A 1118 21.28 44.16 -8.72
C GLY A 1118 21.44 43.18 -9.91
N ASN A 1119 21.21 43.62 -11.15
CA ASN A 1119 21.32 42.75 -12.31
C ASN A 1119 22.79 42.52 -12.71
N ASN A 1120 23.22 41.26 -12.74
CA ASN A 1120 24.58 40.86 -13.08
C ASN A 1120 24.58 39.86 -14.23
N LEU A 1121 25.27 40.21 -15.31
CA LEU A 1121 25.51 39.33 -16.46
C LEU A 1121 27.02 39.09 -16.59
N SER A 1122 27.44 37.84 -16.53
CA SER A 1122 28.82 37.44 -16.77
C SER A 1122 28.91 36.24 -17.70
N TYR A 1123 29.79 36.31 -18.71
CA TYR A 1123 29.92 35.26 -19.74
C TYR A 1123 28.57 34.90 -20.37
N VAL A 1124 27.87 35.92 -20.88
CA VAL A 1124 26.54 35.80 -21.49
C VAL A 1124 26.62 36.17 -22.97
N ASP A 1125 26.13 35.30 -23.83
CA ASP A 1125 26.00 35.52 -25.28
C ASP A 1125 24.53 35.77 -25.63
N VAL A 1126 24.20 36.99 -26.03
CA VAL A 1126 22.88 37.36 -26.58
C VAL A 1126 23.00 37.45 -28.10
N ARG A 1127 22.25 36.62 -28.81
CA ARG A 1127 22.34 36.45 -30.27
C ARG A 1127 20.95 36.50 -30.89
N ASN A 1128 20.83 36.90 -32.16
CA ASN A 1128 19.56 36.90 -32.92
C ASN A 1128 18.36 37.60 -32.25
N ALA A 1129 18.60 38.56 -31.34
CA ALA A 1129 17.56 39.26 -30.58
C ALA A 1129 17.12 40.58 -31.25
N GLY A 1130 16.08 41.24 -30.72
CA GLY A 1130 15.49 42.47 -31.25
C GLY A 1130 14.27 42.28 -32.15
N TYR A 1131 13.72 41.06 -32.24
CA TYR A 1131 12.48 40.77 -32.94
C TYR A 1131 11.28 41.10 -32.06
N GLN A 1132 10.84 42.35 -32.12
CA GLN A 1132 9.70 42.88 -31.35
C GLN A 1132 8.69 43.64 -32.24
N PHE A 1133 7.43 43.71 -31.81
CA PHE A 1133 6.40 44.53 -32.44
C PHE A 1133 6.51 46.00 -32.02
N LYS A 1134 6.04 46.91 -32.87
CA LYS A 1134 6.11 48.36 -32.61
C LYS A 1134 5.38 48.80 -31.33
N ASN A 1135 4.34 48.06 -30.94
CA ASN A 1135 3.52 48.37 -29.77
C ASN A 1135 4.10 47.82 -28.46
N ASP A 1136 5.06 46.88 -28.55
CA ASP A 1136 5.67 46.16 -27.43
C ASP A 1136 7.02 46.77 -27.04
N TYR A 1137 7.31 47.99 -27.50
CA TYR A 1137 8.52 48.69 -27.11
C TYR A 1137 8.48 49.01 -25.61
N PRO A 1138 9.52 48.64 -24.86
CA PRO A 1138 9.70 48.99 -23.44
C PRO A 1138 9.53 50.48 -23.14
N TYR A 1139 9.81 51.33 -24.13
CA TYR A 1139 9.73 52.77 -24.03
C TYR A 1139 9.07 53.38 -25.28
N LYS A 1140 7.94 54.10 -25.09
CA LYS A 1140 6.97 54.44 -26.16
C LYS A 1140 7.16 55.81 -26.84
N GLU A 1141 8.26 56.52 -26.63
CA GLU A 1141 8.40 57.89 -27.17
C GLU A 1141 8.77 57.90 -28.68
N ASN A 1142 7.78 57.90 -29.58
CA ASN A 1142 7.92 58.10 -31.04
C ASN A 1142 9.06 57.28 -31.71
N GLN A 1143 9.15 55.98 -31.43
CA GLN A 1143 10.30 55.15 -31.83
C GLN A 1143 10.06 54.32 -33.10
N ASN A 1144 11.12 54.21 -33.92
CA ASN A 1144 11.17 53.42 -35.16
C ASN A 1144 12.37 52.42 -35.17
N TYR A 1145 12.85 52.00 -33.99
CA TYR A 1145 14.02 51.11 -33.85
C TYR A 1145 13.79 50.01 -32.81
N THR A 1146 14.57 48.94 -32.91
CA THR A 1146 14.52 47.74 -32.04
C THR A 1146 15.81 47.61 -31.22
N ALA A 1147 15.83 46.77 -30.18
CA ALA A 1147 17.09 46.42 -29.53
C ALA A 1147 17.08 45.04 -28.86
N ALA A 1148 18.23 44.39 -28.81
CA ALA A 1148 18.40 43.08 -28.16
C ALA A 1148 18.35 43.17 -26.62
N ILE A 1149 18.87 44.25 -26.05
CA ILE A 1149 18.75 44.54 -24.61
C ILE A 1149 18.10 45.91 -24.42
N TRP A 1150 17.10 45.95 -23.55
CA TRP A 1150 16.47 47.18 -23.07
C TRP A 1150 16.72 47.35 -21.59
N THR A 1151 17.09 48.56 -21.19
CA THR A 1151 17.14 48.95 -19.78
C THR A 1151 16.38 50.25 -19.58
N VAL A 1152 15.48 50.27 -18.61
CA VAL A 1152 14.68 51.46 -18.25
C VAL A 1152 14.78 51.63 -16.75
N GLY A 1153 15.36 52.74 -16.28
CA GLY A 1153 15.48 53.04 -14.85
C GLY A 1153 16.17 51.95 -14.03
N SER A 1154 17.11 51.21 -14.62
CA SER A 1154 17.66 49.98 -14.02
C SER A 1154 19.16 50.06 -13.75
N GLU A 1155 19.66 49.22 -12.83
CA GLU A 1155 21.10 49.01 -12.61
C GLU A 1155 21.53 47.67 -13.21
N VAL A 1156 22.49 47.69 -14.14
CA VAL A 1156 22.97 46.49 -14.84
C VAL A 1156 24.49 46.47 -14.94
N THR A 1157 25.08 45.39 -14.45
CA THR A 1157 26.52 45.09 -14.61
C THR A 1157 26.71 43.99 -15.65
N MET A 1158 27.60 44.22 -16.62
CA MET A 1158 27.94 43.29 -17.70
C MET A 1158 29.45 43.06 -17.74
N ASN A 1159 29.90 41.81 -17.61
CA ASN A 1159 31.32 41.47 -17.70
C ASN A 1159 31.56 40.22 -18.56
N ASN A 1160 32.33 40.34 -19.65
CA ASN A 1160 32.45 39.29 -20.66
C ASN A 1160 31.11 38.95 -21.32
N VAL A 1161 30.32 39.97 -21.70
CA VAL A 1161 29.04 39.79 -22.39
C VAL A 1161 29.22 40.04 -23.88
N SER A 1162 28.59 39.22 -24.71
CA SER A 1162 28.59 39.33 -26.16
C SER A 1162 27.16 39.56 -26.67
N VAL A 1163 26.87 40.74 -27.23
CA VAL A 1163 25.56 41.06 -27.80
C VAL A 1163 25.71 41.28 -29.30
N LEU A 1164 25.61 40.20 -30.07
CA LEU A 1164 25.83 40.23 -31.51
C LEU A 1164 24.58 39.81 -32.31
N GLU A 1165 24.59 40.11 -33.61
CA GLU A 1165 23.55 39.72 -34.57
C GLU A 1165 22.12 40.19 -34.22
N SER A 1166 21.98 41.41 -33.71
CA SER A 1166 20.66 42.01 -33.43
C SER A 1166 19.83 42.24 -34.71
N ARG A 1167 18.50 42.34 -34.59
CA ARG A 1167 17.59 42.49 -35.74
C ARG A 1167 17.94 43.67 -36.67
N ARG A 1168 17.87 43.44 -37.98
CA ARG A 1168 17.95 44.44 -39.06
C ARG A 1168 16.54 44.79 -39.60
N PRO A 1169 16.28 45.98 -40.17
CA PRO A 1169 17.22 47.05 -40.57
C PRO A 1169 17.41 48.22 -39.59
N THR A 1170 16.58 48.35 -38.55
CA THR A 1170 16.69 49.41 -37.53
C THR A 1170 16.78 48.79 -36.14
N GLY A 1171 18.00 48.54 -35.67
CA GLY A 1171 18.27 47.79 -34.45
C GLY A 1171 19.52 48.25 -33.72
N TYR A 1172 19.47 48.25 -32.40
CA TYR A 1172 20.61 48.46 -31.52
C TYR A 1172 20.93 47.18 -30.75
N ALA A 1173 22.18 46.97 -30.37
CA ALA A 1173 22.50 45.89 -29.45
C ALA A 1173 21.92 46.19 -28.06
N LEU A 1174 21.99 47.44 -27.60
CA LEU A 1174 21.44 47.89 -26.33
C LEU A 1174 20.75 49.26 -26.45
N CYS A 1175 19.57 49.38 -25.85
CA CYS A 1175 18.87 50.65 -25.64
C CYS A 1175 18.68 50.89 -24.14
N SER A 1176 18.99 52.11 -23.70
CA SER A 1176 18.95 52.51 -22.29
C SER A 1176 18.21 53.82 -22.10
N VAL A 1177 17.43 53.91 -21.02
CA VAL A 1177 16.73 55.13 -20.60
C VAL A 1177 16.81 55.29 -19.08
N GLY A 1178 17.57 56.28 -18.60
CA GLY A 1178 17.68 56.62 -17.18
C GLY A 1178 18.30 55.53 -16.30
N SER A 1179 19.14 54.67 -16.87
CA SER A 1179 19.76 53.52 -16.18
C SER A 1179 21.20 53.80 -15.74
N ASN A 1180 21.71 52.97 -14.82
CA ASN A 1180 23.13 52.90 -14.46
C ASN A 1180 23.75 51.62 -15.03
N LEU A 1181 24.72 51.77 -15.93
CA LEU A 1181 25.34 50.66 -16.66
C LEU A 1181 26.84 50.57 -16.34
N ASN A 1182 27.29 49.39 -15.91
CA ASN A 1182 28.71 49.10 -15.72
C ASN A 1182 29.10 47.94 -16.65
N ILE A 1183 29.88 48.22 -17.68
CA ILE A 1183 30.17 47.25 -18.74
C ILE A 1183 31.68 47.09 -18.91
N SER A 1184 32.18 45.87 -18.73
CA SER A 1184 33.59 45.52 -18.88
C SER A 1184 33.82 44.32 -19.78
N ASN A 1185 34.94 44.29 -20.53
CA ASN A 1185 35.40 43.14 -21.33
C ASN A 1185 34.33 42.56 -22.28
N SER A 1186 33.44 43.40 -22.80
CA SER A 1186 32.23 42.97 -23.52
C SER A 1186 32.29 43.38 -24.99
N GLU A 1187 31.47 42.76 -25.84
CA GLU A 1187 31.41 43.08 -27.27
C GLU A 1187 29.97 43.30 -27.77
N PHE A 1188 29.82 44.27 -28.68
CA PHE A 1188 28.54 44.63 -29.29
C PHE A 1188 28.69 44.73 -30.82
N GLY A 1189 27.74 44.16 -31.55
CA GLY A 1189 27.63 44.35 -33.01
C GLY A 1189 27.40 43.08 -33.80
N TRP A 1190 28.31 42.73 -34.72
CA TRP A 1190 28.20 41.53 -35.55
C TRP A 1190 29.52 40.76 -35.56
N SER A 1191 29.45 39.44 -35.68
CA SER A 1191 30.65 38.62 -35.82
C SER A 1191 31.31 38.74 -37.21
N ALA A 1192 30.58 39.24 -38.22
CA ALA A 1192 31.05 39.36 -39.59
C ALA A 1192 30.36 40.51 -40.34
N ASP A 1193 30.97 40.92 -41.47
CA ASP A 1193 30.39 41.90 -42.41
C ASP A 1193 29.05 41.39 -42.98
N TYR A 1194 28.13 42.31 -43.29
CA TYR A 1194 26.77 42.03 -43.75
C TYR A 1194 26.36 42.92 -44.94
N SER A 1195 25.28 42.53 -45.64
CA SER A 1195 24.76 43.27 -46.79
C SER A 1195 24.28 44.69 -46.41
N LYS A 1196 24.90 45.69 -47.03
CA LYS A 1196 24.80 47.11 -46.63
C LYS A 1196 23.69 47.82 -47.40
N ASN A 1197 22.80 48.51 -46.70
CA ASN A 1197 21.86 49.46 -47.29
C ASN A 1197 22.02 50.81 -46.57
N SER A 1198 22.15 51.90 -47.34
CA SER A 1198 22.40 53.25 -46.83
C SER A 1198 21.29 53.80 -45.91
N SER A 1199 20.12 53.14 -45.88
CA SER A 1199 18.98 53.49 -45.01
C SER A 1199 18.93 52.72 -43.68
N TRP A 1200 19.79 51.71 -43.48
CA TRP A 1200 19.77 50.89 -42.27
C TRP A 1200 20.48 51.62 -41.12
N ILE A 1201 19.92 51.49 -39.92
CA ILE A 1201 20.48 52.04 -38.68
C ILE A 1201 20.80 50.86 -37.77
N ILE A 1202 22.07 50.47 -37.75
CA ILE A 1202 22.59 49.40 -36.91
C ILE A 1202 23.55 50.02 -35.87
N GLY A 1203 23.13 50.09 -34.62
CA GLY A 1203 23.90 50.71 -33.55
C GLY A 1203 24.35 49.73 -32.47
N GLY A 1204 25.41 50.06 -31.74
CA GLY A 1204 25.82 49.36 -30.54
C GLY A 1204 24.88 49.72 -29.39
N MET A 1205 25.03 50.92 -28.86
CA MET A 1205 24.25 51.42 -27.72
C MET A 1205 23.52 52.70 -28.07
N LYS A 1206 22.28 52.84 -27.58
CA LYS A 1206 21.52 54.09 -27.62
C LYS A 1206 21.13 54.51 -26.21
N LEU A 1207 21.52 55.72 -25.82
CA LEU A 1207 21.45 56.22 -24.44
C LEU A 1207 20.62 57.49 -24.32
N ARG A 1208 19.86 57.61 -23.24
CA ARG A 1208 19.04 58.77 -22.85
C ARG A 1208 18.92 58.86 -21.32
N GLY A 1209 19.52 59.88 -20.70
CA GLY A 1209 19.45 60.05 -19.24
C GLY A 1209 20.35 59.11 -18.44
N ASP A 1210 21.21 58.31 -19.09
CA ASP A 1210 21.95 57.22 -18.44
C ASP A 1210 23.26 57.67 -17.80
N THR A 1211 23.72 56.90 -16.82
CA THR A 1211 25.11 56.89 -16.35
C THR A 1211 25.77 55.59 -16.80
N VAL A 1212 26.87 55.68 -17.56
CA VAL A 1212 27.53 54.53 -18.17
C VAL A 1212 29.02 54.54 -17.88
N TYR A 1213 29.54 53.40 -17.42
CA TYR A 1213 30.97 53.12 -17.31
C TYR A 1213 31.36 52.00 -18.27
N LEU A 1214 32.40 52.21 -19.07
CA LEU A 1214 32.91 51.25 -20.06
C LEU A 1214 34.38 50.92 -19.80
N ASP A 1215 34.73 49.65 -19.69
CA ASP A 1215 36.12 49.19 -19.58
C ASP A 1215 36.42 48.09 -20.60
N ASN A 1216 37.32 48.34 -21.55
CA ASN A 1216 37.70 47.35 -22.58
C ASN A 1216 36.48 46.74 -23.33
N VAL A 1217 35.64 47.60 -23.95
CA VAL A 1217 34.41 47.19 -24.65
C VAL A 1217 34.58 47.33 -26.16
N ASN A 1218 34.31 46.27 -26.91
CA ASN A 1218 34.48 46.24 -28.37
C ASN A 1218 33.16 46.49 -29.14
N PHE A 1219 33.26 47.23 -30.23
CA PHE A 1219 32.17 47.51 -31.15
C PHE A 1219 32.58 47.12 -32.58
N SER A 1220 31.82 46.21 -33.21
CA SER A 1220 32.23 45.59 -34.47
C SER A 1220 31.14 45.65 -35.53
N PHE A 1221 31.48 46.14 -36.74
CA PHE A 1221 30.61 46.20 -37.90
C PHE A 1221 29.29 46.97 -37.64
N LEU A 1222 29.37 48.18 -37.07
CA LEU A 1222 28.20 49.00 -36.73
C LEU A 1222 28.23 50.35 -37.43
N ASN A 1223 27.06 50.97 -37.61
CA ASN A 1223 26.96 52.36 -38.05
C ASN A 1223 27.34 53.34 -36.92
N TYR A 1224 26.89 53.05 -35.70
CA TYR A 1224 27.14 53.85 -34.51
C TYR A 1224 27.60 52.93 -33.38
N ALA A 1225 28.68 53.25 -32.69
CA ALA A 1225 29.03 52.49 -31.48
C ALA A 1225 28.13 52.91 -30.34
N ILE A 1226 28.07 54.22 -30.07
CA ILE A 1226 27.18 54.81 -29.06
C ILE A 1226 26.49 56.06 -29.65
N GLU A 1227 25.16 56.08 -29.60
CA GLU A 1227 24.33 57.23 -29.93
C GLU A 1227 23.72 57.80 -28.64
N ALA A 1228 24.04 59.05 -28.32
CA ALA A 1228 23.50 59.77 -27.17
C ALA A 1228 23.30 61.25 -27.54
N LYS A 1229 22.28 61.91 -27.02
CA LYS A 1229 22.09 63.36 -27.23
C LYS A 1229 23.07 64.13 -26.33
N THR A 1230 23.68 65.21 -26.83
CA THR A 1230 24.69 65.98 -26.08
C THR A 1230 24.12 66.45 -24.74
N GLY A 1231 24.79 66.10 -23.64
CA GLY A 1231 24.39 66.50 -22.28
C GLY A 1231 23.29 65.66 -21.64
N ASP A 1232 22.69 64.68 -22.34
CA ASP A 1232 21.62 63.83 -21.80
C ASP A 1232 22.16 62.61 -21.03
N SER A 1233 23.41 62.19 -21.19
CA SER A 1233 23.97 61.00 -20.51
C SER A 1233 25.42 61.20 -20.10
N ILE A 1234 25.82 60.61 -18.97
CA ILE A 1234 27.17 60.66 -18.43
C ILE A 1234 27.88 59.37 -18.82
N ILE A 1235 28.93 59.48 -19.65
CA ILE A 1235 29.72 58.34 -20.11
C ILE A 1235 31.14 58.50 -19.57
N THR A 1236 31.58 57.52 -18.80
CA THR A 1236 32.95 57.37 -18.28
C THR A 1236 33.54 56.10 -18.85
N TYR A 1237 34.86 56.05 -19.03
CA TYR A 1237 35.50 54.90 -19.64
C TYR A 1237 36.96 54.76 -19.23
N ASP A 1238 37.43 53.51 -19.20
CA ASP A 1238 38.83 53.10 -19.02
C ASP A 1238 39.21 52.09 -20.12
N ASN A 1239 40.50 52.01 -20.46
CA ASN A 1239 41.05 51.07 -21.45
C ASN A 1239 40.33 51.04 -22.82
N MET A 1240 39.73 52.15 -23.24
CA MET A 1240 39.12 52.32 -24.56
C MET A 1240 40.10 53.04 -25.51
N THR A 1241 40.37 52.45 -26.67
CA THR A 1241 41.19 53.03 -27.75
C THR A 1241 40.47 52.90 -29.11
N SER A 1242 41.11 53.37 -30.19
CA SER A 1242 40.59 53.16 -31.56
C SER A 1242 40.45 51.68 -31.93
N ASP A 1243 41.25 50.80 -31.32
CA ASP A 1243 41.27 49.37 -31.65
C ASP A 1243 40.00 48.64 -31.19
N ASN A 1244 39.27 49.22 -30.23
CA ASN A 1244 37.98 48.71 -29.78
C ASN A 1244 36.84 48.95 -30.80
N PHE A 1245 37.08 49.70 -31.88
CA PHE A 1245 36.07 50.04 -32.88
C PHE A 1245 36.43 49.43 -34.24
N VAL A 1246 35.95 48.21 -34.50
CA VAL A 1246 36.36 47.39 -35.64
C VAL A 1246 35.36 47.52 -36.78
N ASN A 1247 35.85 47.91 -37.98
CA ASN A 1247 35.05 47.97 -39.22
C ASN A 1247 33.73 48.76 -39.10
N MET A 1248 33.77 49.91 -38.43
CA MET A 1248 32.63 50.82 -38.29
C MET A 1248 32.25 51.47 -39.65
N TYR A 1249 30.95 51.65 -39.90
CA TYR A 1249 30.42 52.16 -41.18
C TYR A 1249 30.07 53.66 -41.13
N TYR A 1250 30.53 54.41 -42.13
CA TYR A 1250 30.25 55.84 -42.28
C TYR A 1250 28.84 56.13 -42.80
N ILE A 1251 28.10 57.08 -42.17
CA ILE A 1251 26.81 57.59 -42.64
C ILE A 1251 26.94 59.08 -43.05
N PRO A 1252 26.73 59.45 -44.33
CA PRO A 1252 26.95 60.81 -44.85
C PRO A 1252 26.03 61.93 -44.34
N HIS A 1253 24.98 61.64 -43.56
CA HIS A 1253 23.89 62.60 -43.28
C HIS A 1253 23.59 62.89 -41.80
N HIS A 1254 24.35 62.34 -40.85
CA HIS A 1254 24.16 62.62 -39.42
C HIS A 1254 25.32 63.43 -38.83
N ASN A 1255 25.20 64.75 -38.94
CA ASN A 1255 26.05 65.69 -38.22
C ASN A 1255 25.58 65.77 -36.75
N GLN A 1256 26.34 65.17 -35.82
CA GLN A 1256 26.88 65.83 -34.59
C GLN A 1256 26.93 65.05 -33.26
N ASN A 1257 26.40 63.83 -33.08
CA ASN A 1257 26.46 63.19 -31.73
C ASN A 1257 26.58 61.65 -31.71
N TRP A 1258 27.71 61.13 -32.17
CA TRP A 1258 27.99 59.69 -32.05
C TRP A 1258 29.46 59.44 -31.73
N LEU A 1259 29.71 58.50 -30.81
CA LEU A 1259 31.06 58.01 -30.52
C LEU A 1259 31.43 57.01 -31.63
N PRO A 1260 32.56 57.24 -32.33
CA PRO A 1260 33.83 57.65 -31.73
C PRO A 1260 34.35 59.04 -32.15
N TYR A 1261 33.62 59.80 -32.99
CA TYR A 1261 34.08 61.06 -33.63
C TYR A 1261 34.50 62.19 -32.66
N ASN A 1262 33.99 62.18 -31.43
CA ASN A 1262 34.26 63.21 -30.42
C ASN A 1262 35.30 62.79 -29.36
N LEU A 1263 35.66 61.49 -29.30
CA LEU A 1263 36.61 60.92 -28.34
C LEU A 1263 38.00 60.69 -28.95
N PHE A 1264 38.03 60.29 -30.23
CA PHE A 1264 39.26 60.07 -30.97
C PHE A 1264 39.18 60.84 -32.29
N PRO A 1265 40.11 61.79 -32.56
CA PRO A 1265 40.20 62.39 -33.88
C PRO A 1265 40.63 61.31 -34.87
N PHE A 1266 39.70 60.74 -35.62
CA PHE A 1266 40.05 59.84 -36.72
C PHE A 1266 40.83 60.63 -37.76
N THR A 1267 42.10 60.26 -37.95
CA THR A 1267 42.84 60.63 -39.16
C THR A 1267 42.18 59.92 -40.33
N SER A 1268 41.56 60.71 -41.22
CA SER A 1268 41.04 60.28 -42.50
C SER A 1268 42.03 59.35 -43.21
N TYR A 1269 41.65 58.10 -43.45
CA TYR A 1269 42.21 57.32 -44.53
C TYR A 1269 41.13 56.96 -45.55
N SER A 1270 41.55 57.09 -46.80
CA SER A 1270 40.80 57.19 -48.03
C SER A 1270 40.22 55.87 -48.53
N TYR A 1271 38.99 55.97 -49.05
CA TYR A 1271 38.31 55.17 -50.09
C TYR A 1271 38.32 53.64 -50.01
#